data_AF-A0AAW3UAR6-F1
#
_entry.id   AF-A0AAW3UAR6-F1
#
_cell.length_a   1.000
_cell.length_b   1.000
_cell.length_c   1.000
_cell.angle_alpha   90.00
_cell.angle_beta   90.00
_cell.angle_gamma   90.00
#
_symmetry.space_group_name_H-M   'P 1'
#
loop_
_entity.id
_entity.type
_entity.pdbx_description
1 polymer ?
#
loop_
_entity_poly.entity_id
_entity_poly.type
_entity_poly.pdbx_seq_one_letter_code
_entity_poly.pdbx_strand_id
1 'polypeptide(L)'
;MESLYPQGPAVVPEQLTAPSSNYRRNAWLAMLGLGGFIAVYLGLLVWFGWTAYRLVAGLLQGSGGEQAFWQWVVAAGAAFLAVFMAKALVFNKRAERDTRALELTPAEQPALFAFLYRLADDAGAPRPHKVYLSAQVNAGVFYDLSLINLLLPSRKNLDIGLGLVNVLNLGELKAVLAHEFGHFAQRTMAVGRWVYIAQQIAAHIVGKRDALDRILATLSRIDLRVAWIGWGLSLIVWSIRSLVEIAFRGVVLAQRALSREMEYQADLVAASLTGSDALVHALHKLEAADDGFQRALRFAAREFAQDRPVKDLFAIQSRIIEHMRVVLNDPGHGAVPAVPTETAPMHRLFHGEIAQPSQMWATHPPSAAREENLKRRYIACPIDARPAMELLHDAQALRERVSLGMFNGQAPTCVDTAVSLEQLERDFAALSLSRRYQGLYLGRSCTRTARTLDELYATPLPSGDLLQALDGLYLPDDGQAIEQLRERERQRATLQGLMDGGLRAAGGVVTWKGTTLSRTQLPAVIAELDDELRVLRARVSGHDQRCRSVHLAAANRIGGGWPALLRGYLAVLHYTDHTIADLEDANLLYLQTFQSVIADGRVSSKELRKLVAACNQVQRALGQVYAQAGQVQMNAPLAQALGKPQWSQCLPEFGLVEADENNINAWMKAAGSWVQVTLDALGTLRDASLEELLRAENAVAERLRSGDTSPTDDTPPAAPTDYPIRLPGEMRQRDLRQNLWQRFLAADGVFPSVARVAVAASIVAGVLWAGGAVGMAEVVAYNGLQQTVTVAIDGQSATIPANERHVFRLSERSTHHVETRTANGAAIERFDAPSGGHGGQFAYNVAGAALLLNWRASYGSASEDTTRSLSTTRWERTQAQDIFSEPPQKVSGKGGQYRDVLTAVSGRSPHELLGELGPERDLALITAHARWDAADSAYLEQWMEQLRSAAPQALPAILTERLQRNRQDVVALRMQQDIATPEQRAQVCGQQTTAAQAHPDAPALQYAAIRCRSDTPERDQAFVAAQARWPNDPWLQRAAAAVQVGQLHLPQAQALYEQAARAPALADEVLPLLARLQRYRGLATDLPGMAQQSPSLASIVALEGGERTQGTPYHSYYALAHGQLDTAVTEAAADADVQARIVRLAAASHGASAALLQQARVLPESAGLDPITAPSAWALAAREGWQTDALRAATLQGTGEDGAYIARFFDAVQAGGSQQQAEAALGGVSLVGRGLAYTMAAVLLGQRCPDAWRRGAQQLLFASERPYLG
;
A
#
# COMPACT_ATOMS: atom_id res chain seq x y z
N MET A 1 68.22 -16.24 -10.72
CA MET A 1 67.31 -15.17 -10.25
C MET A 1 66.77 -15.61 -8.91
N GLU A 2 67.10 -14.91 -7.83
CA GLU A 2 66.41 -15.09 -6.56
C GLU A 2 64.91 -14.91 -6.78
N SER A 3 64.09 -15.81 -6.23
CA SER A 3 62.64 -15.72 -6.40
C SER A 3 62.14 -14.43 -5.74
N LEU A 4 61.55 -13.52 -6.51
CA LEU A 4 60.84 -12.33 -6.02
C LEU A 4 59.51 -12.67 -5.32
N TYR A 5 59.23 -13.96 -5.11
CA TYR A 5 58.03 -14.46 -4.45
C TYR A 5 58.36 -14.88 -3.01
N PRO A 6 57.91 -14.13 -1.99
CA PRO A 6 58.15 -14.47 -0.57
C PRO A 6 57.63 -15.87 -0.22
N GLN A 7 58.36 -16.59 0.63
CA GLN A 7 57.90 -17.88 1.16
C GLN A 7 56.65 -17.70 2.03
N GLY A 8 55.78 -18.71 2.03
CA GLY A 8 54.60 -18.75 2.90
C GLY A 8 54.88 -19.49 4.23
N PRO A 9 53.90 -19.52 5.14
CA PRO A 9 54.02 -20.24 6.41
C PRO A 9 54.17 -21.75 6.21
N ALA A 10 54.95 -22.40 7.07
CA ALA A 10 55.25 -23.83 6.97
C ALA A 10 54.06 -24.75 7.32
N VAL A 11 53.16 -24.29 8.20
CA VAL A 11 51.99 -25.05 8.67
C VAL A 11 50.77 -24.14 8.67
N VAL A 12 49.72 -24.56 7.97
CA VAL A 12 48.42 -23.86 7.90
C VAL A 12 47.32 -24.85 8.30
N PRO A 13 46.44 -24.52 9.26
CA PRO A 13 45.31 -25.39 9.60
C PRO A 13 44.32 -25.55 8.43
N GLU A 14 43.92 -26.78 8.10
CA GLU A 14 43.05 -27.08 6.93
C GLU A 14 41.71 -26.33 6.94
N GLN A 15 41.16 -26.04 8.11
CA GLN A 15 39.87 -25.34 8.25
C GLN A 15 39.99 -23.82 8.44
N LEU A 16 41.20 -23.25 8.36
CA LEU A 16 41.39 -21.82 8.61
C LEU A 16 40.59 -20.95 7.63
N THR A 17 40.57 -21.34 6.36
CA THR A 17 39.89 -20.61 5.29
C THR A 17 38.48 -21.17 5.01
N ALA A 18 37.90 -21.96 5.90
CA ALA A 18 36.52 -22.43 5.73
C ALA A 18 35.51 -21.30 6.07
N PRO A 19 34.48 -21.06 5.24
CA PRO A 19 33.52 -19.99 5.48
C PRO A 19 32.68 -20.24 6.74
N SER A 20 32.59 -19.21 7.60
CA SER A 20 31.87 -19.22 8.88
C SER A 20 30.37 -19.49 8.72
N SER A 21 29.70 -19.90 9.80
CA SER A 21 28.23 -20.06 9.81
C SER A 21 27.51 -18.73 9.57
N ASN A 22 28.05 -17.63 10.10
CA ASN A 22 27.56 -16.27 9.88
C ASN A 22 27.68 -15.86 8.41
N TYR A 23 28.81 -16.18 7.76
CA TYR A 23 29.01 -15.97 6.33
C TYR A 23 27.91 -16.64 5.49
N ARG A 24 27.65 -17.94 5.73
CA ARG A 24 26.62 -18.70 4.99
C ARG A 24 25.22 -18.14 5.19
N ARG A 25 24.86 -17.79 6.43
CA ARG A 25 23.55 -17.19 6.75
C ARG A 25 23.36 -15.84 6.05
N ASN A 26 24.33 -14.95 6.15
CA ASN A 26 24.25 -13.60 5.57
C ASN A 26 24.24 -13.67 4.04
N ALA A 27 24.95 -14.63 3.43
CA ALA A 27 24.90 -14.89 1.99
C ALA A 27 23.50 -15.32 1.54
N TRP A 28 22.86 -16.27 2.24
CA TRP A 28 21.49 -16.69 1.95
C TRP A 28 20.47 -15.55 2.10
N LEU A 29 20.57 -14.76 3.17
CA LEU A 29 19.69 -13.61 3.39
C LEU A 29 19.84 -12.55 2.29
N ALA A 30 21.07 -12.25 1.86
CA ALA A 30 21.31 -11.33 0.75
C ALA A 30 20.75 -11.86 -0.58
N MET A 31 20.93 -13.15 -0.87
CA MET A 31 20.39 -13.78 -2.09
C MET A 31 18.86 -13.83 -2.11
N LEU A 32 18.23 -14.24 -1.01
CA LEU A 32 16.76 -14.27 -0.90
C LEU A 32 16.17 -12.86 -0.96
N GLY A 33 16.78 -11.90 -0.26
CA GLY A 33 16.34 -10.50 -0.31
C GLY A 33 16.42 -9.91 -1.72
N LEU A 34 17.53 -10.18 -2.43
CA LEU A 34 17.71 -9.72 -3.79
C LEU A 34 16.79 -10.42 -4.79
N GLY A 35 16.64 -11.74 -4.69
CA GLY A 35 15.72 -12.51 -5.52
C GLY A 35 14.27 -12.07 -5.34
N GLY A 36 13.84 -11.87 -4.08
CA GLY A 36 12.52 -11.33 -3.76
C GLY A 36 12.30 -9.93 -4.32
N PHE A 37 13.31 -9.05 -4.21
CA PHE A 37 13.25 -7.72 -4.80
C PHE A 37 13.06 -7.76 -6.33
N ILE A 38 13.86 -8.56 -7.04
CA ILE A 38 13.78 -8.69 -8.50
C ILE A 38 12.41 -9.28 -8.92
N ALA A 39 11.94 -10.31 -8.22
CA ALA A 39 10.67 -10.96 -8.53
C ALA A 39 9.49 -9.99 -8.36
N VAL A 40 9.43 -9.23 -7.27
CA VAL A 40 8.38 -8.22 -7.03
C VAL A 40 8.45 -7.11 -8.08
N TYR A 41 9.65 -6.63 -8.39
CA TYR A 41 9.84 -5.56 -9.36
C TYR A 41 9.40 -5.96 -10.77
N LEU A 42 9.86 -7.12 -11.26
CA LEU A 42 9.46 -7.64 -12.58
C LEU A 42 7.97 -8.02 -12.60
N GLY A 43 7.44 -8.57 -11.51
CA GLY A 43 6.02 -8.88 -11.37
C GLY A 43 5.14 -7.63 -11.52
N LEU A 44 5.49 -6.53 -10.84
CA LEU A 44 4.80 -5.25 -10.99
C LEU A 44 4.92 -4.67 -12.41
N LEU A 45 6.11 -4.72 -13.02
CA LEU A 45 6.32 -4.26 -14.39
C LEU A 45 5.43 -5.02 -15.39
N VAL A 46 5.45 -6.36 -15.32
CA VAL A 46 4.60 -7.23 -16.15
C VAL A 46 3.13 -6.94 -15.89
N TRP A 47 2.72 -6.77 -14.63
CA TRP A 47 1.34 -6.49 -14.27
C TRP A 47 0.84 -5.15 -14.84
N PHE A 48 1.61 -4.06 -14.71
CA PHE A 48 1.24 -2.75 -15.28
C PHE A 48 1.22 -2.80 -16.82
N GLY A 49 2.20 -3.47 -17.43
CA GLY A 49 2.26 -3.63 -18.88
C GLY A 49 1.09 -4.45 -19.43
N TRP A 50 0.76 -5.55 -18.77
CA TRP A 50 -0.40 -6.38 -19.11
C TRP A 50 -1.73 -5.62 -18.93
N THR A 51 -1.87 -4.88 -17.83
CA THR A 51 -3.07 -4.07 -17.55
C THR A 51 -3.26 -2.99 -18.63
N ALA A 52 -2.19 -2.30 -19.04
CA ALA A 52 -2.24 -1.33 -20.12
C ALA A 52 -2.63 -1.99 -21.46
N TYR A 53 -2.00 -3.11 -21.80
CA TYR A 53 -2.31 -3.87 -23.02
C TYR A 53 -3.78 -4.30 -23.07
N ARG A 54 -4.29 -4.92 -22.00
CA ARG A 54 -5.68 -5.38 -21.89
C ARG A 54 -6.67 -4.23 -22.08
N LEU A 55 -6.47 -3.10 -21.41
CA LEU A 55 -7.37 -1.95 -21.48
C LEU A 55 -7.35 -1.27 -22.85
N VAL A 56 -6.17 -1.11 -23.48
CA VAL A 56 -6.06 -0.56 -24.83
C VAL A 56 -6.66 -1.49 -25.87
N ALA A 57 -6.43 -2.80 -25.76
CA ALA A 57 -6.99 -3.80 -26.67
C ALA A 57 -8.53 -3.79 -26.64
N GLY A 58 -9.14 -3.69 -25.45
CA GLY A 58 -10.60 -3.54 -25.33
C GLY A 58 -11.13 -2.25 -25.97
N LEU A 59 -10.48 -1.11 -25.68
CA LEU A 59 -10.85 0.18 -26.26
C LEU A 59 -10.80 0.20 -27.79
N LEU A 60 -9.79 -0.42 -28.40
CA LEU A 60 -9.67 -0.56 -29.86
C LEU A 60 -10.74 -1.46 -30.48
N GLN A 61 -11.31 -2.38 -29.70
CA GLN A 61 -12.42 -3.24 -30.11
C GLN A 61 -13.80 -2.58 -29.89
N GLY A 62 -13.84 -1.29 -29.51
CA GLY A 62 -15.08 -0.51 -29.38
C GLY A 62 -15.83 -0.68 -28.06
N SER A 63 -15.21 -1.26 -27.04
CA SER A 63 -15.87 -1.73 -25.81
C SER A 63 -16.07 -0.67 -24.72
N GLY A 64 -15.79 0.61 -24.98
CA GLY A 64 -15.67 1.63 -23.93
C GLY A 64 -16.98 2.29 -23.47
N GLY A 65 -18.00 2.38 -24.33
CA GLY A 65 -19.25 3.09 -24.03
C GLY A 65 -19.01 4.50 -23.43
N GLU A 66 -19.82 4.90 -22.44
CA GLU A 66 -19.65 6.17 -21.71
C GLU A 66 -18.41 6.19 -20.78
N GLN A 67 -17.84 5.02 -20.46
CA GLN A 67 -16.65 4.88 -19.61
C GLN A 67 -15.34 4.85 -20.39
N ALA A 68 -15.39 4.96 -21.73
CA ALA A 68 -14.23 4.88 -22.61
C ALA A 68 -13.14 5.87 -22.20
N PHE A 69 -13.55 7.08 -21.81
CA PHE A 69 -12.64 8.11 -21.31
C PHE A 69 -11.87 7.64 -20.07
N TRP A 70 -12.55 7.05 -19.08
CA TRP A 70 -11.92 6.56 -17.85
C TRP A 70 -10.99 5.38 -18.10
N GLN A 71 -11.38 4.46 -18.98
CA GLN A 71 -10.52 3.35 -19.39
C GLN A 71 -9.25 3.86 -20.10
N TRP A 72 -9.35 4.89 -20.94
CA TRP A 72 -8.19 5.54 -21.56
C TRP A 72 -7.27 6.18 -20.52
N VAL A 73 -7.82 6.85 -19.51
CA VAL A 73 -7.04 7.45 -18.41
C VAL A 73 -6.30 6.37 -17.60
N VAL A 74 -6.97 5.27 -17.25
CA VAL A 74 -6.34 4.16 -16.51
C VAL A 74 -5.31 3.43 -17.37
N ALA A 75 -5.60 3.18 -18.64
CA ALA A 75 -4.68 2.56 -19.58
C ALA A 75 -3.41 3.41 -19.79
N ALA A 76 -3.57 4.72 -19.99
CA ALA A 76 -2.46 5.65 -20.10
C ALA A 76 -1.65 5.72 -18.80
N GLY A 77 -2.31 5.72 -17.64
CA GLY A 77 -1.65 5.65 -16.33
C GLY A 77 -0.85 4.37 -16.13
N ALA A 78 -1.41 3.21 -16.45
CA ALA A 78 -0.72 1.91 -16.37
C ALA A 78 0.45 1.83 -17.35
N ALA A 79 0.28 2.31 -18.59
CA ALA A 79 1.35 2.39 -19.58
C ALA A 79 2.48 3.32 -19.12
N PHE A 80 2.14 4.49 -18.56
CA PHE A 80 3.11 5.40 -17.97
C PHE A 80 3.91 4.73 -16.85
N LEU A 81 3.25 4.01 -15.93
CA LEU A 81 3.91 3.29 -14.84
C LEU A 81 4.82 2.15 -15.35
N ALA A 82 4.36 1.40 -16.36
CA ALA A 82 5.16 0.36 -17.00
C ALA A 82 6.42 0.95 -17.65
N VAL A 83 6.29 2.05 -18.41
CA VAL A 83 7.44 2.76 -19.01
C VAL A 83 8.35 3.35 -17.93
N PHE A 84 7.77 3.94 -16.88
CA PHE A 84 8.50 4.49 -15.75
C PHE A 84 9.36 3.42 -15.04
N MET A 85 8.87 2.20 -14.92
CA MET A 85 9.64 1.07 -14.41
C MET A 85 10.65 0.58 -15.46
N ALA A 86 10.22 0.28 -16.69
CA ALA A 86 11.07 -0.27 -17.75
C ALA A 86 12.30 0.59 -18.06
N LYS A 87 12.21 1.93 -17.98
CA LYS A 87 13.33 2.84 -18.25
C LYS A 87 14.57 2.52 -17.42
N ALA A 88 14.40 2.07 -16.17
CA ALA A 88 15.50 1.76 -15.27
C ALA A 88 16.31 0.52 -15.69
N LEU A 89 15.73 -0.30 -16.57
CA LEU A 89 16.40 -1.46 -17.17
C LEU A 89 17.16 -1.10 -18.45
N VAL A 90 16.81 0.01 -19.12
CA VAL A 90 17.34 0.38 -20.46
C VAL A 90 18.41 1.48 -20.38
N PHE A 91 18.28 2.44 -19.46
CA PHE A 91 19.18 3.60 -19.37
C PHE A 91 20.23 3.47 -18.25
N ASN A 92 21.09 2.46 -18.30
CA ASN A 92 22.28 2.45 -17.46
C ASN A 92 23.45 3.08 -18.21
N LYS A 93 23.85 4.29 -17.81
CA LYS A 93 25.20 4.78 -18.11
C LYS A 93 26.17 3.74 -17.54
N ARG A 94 27.12 3.29 -18.36
CA ARG A 94 28.31 2.60 -17.85
C ARG A 94 28.83 3.46 -16.71
N ALA A 95 29.05 2.86 -15.54
CA ALA A 95 29.80 3.53 -14.50
C ALA A 95 31.19 3.80 -15.10
N GLU A 96 31.41 5.01 -15.61
CA GLU A 96 32.73 5.50 -15.95
C GLU A 96 33.49 5.59 -14.62
N ARG A 97 34.19 4.50 -14.28
CA ARG A 97 35.23 4.56 -13.26
C ARG A 97 36.49 5.06 -13.96
N ASP A 98 37.19 5.92 -13.24
CA ASP A 98 38.29 6.78 -13.69
C ASP A 98 39.12 6.14 -14.82
N THR A 99 38.92 6.61 -16.05
CA THR A 99 39.57 6.13 -17.29
C THR A 99 41.08 6.40 -17.33
N ARG A 100 41.70 6.68 -16.17
CA ARG A 100 43.09 7.08 -15.99
C ARG A 100 44.00 5.95 -15.49
N ALA A 101 43.45 4.78 -15.17
CA ALA A 101 44.25 3.62 -14.78
C ALA A 101 44.94 2.98 -16.00
N LEU A 102 46.22 2.65 -15.84
CA LEU A 102 47.08 2.12 -16.90
C LEU A 102 46.96 0.60 -16.97
N GLU A 103 46.46 0.03 -18.07
CA GLU A 103 46.42 -1.42 -18.27
C GLU A 103 47.86 -1.95 -18.48
N LEU A 104 48.25 -2.95 -17.69
CA LEU A 104 49.54 -3.64 -17.79
C LEU A 104 49.38 -4.97 -18.52
N THR A 105 50.36 -5.33 -19.35
CA THR A 105 50.40 -6.62 -20.05
C THR A 105 51.51 -7.55 -19.50
N PRO A 106 51.37 -8.89 -19.65
CA PRO A 106 52.41 -9.84 -19.27
C PRO A 106 53.76 -9.62 -19.95
N ALA A 107 53.77 -9.02 -21.14
CA ALA A 107 54.99 -8.70 -21.88
C ALA A 107 55.71 -7.49 -21.28
N GLU A 108 54.98 -6.48 -20.80
CA GLU A 108 55.56 -5.30 -20.15
C GLU A 108 56.06 -5.59 -18.73
N GLN A 109 55.35 -6.46 -17.99
CA GLN A 109 55.61 -6.70 -16.56
C GLN A 109 55.68 -8.20 -16.22
N PRO A 110 56.66 -8.96 -16.76
CA PRO A 110 56.69 -10.42 -16.65
C PRO A 110 56.83 -10.93 -15.20
N ALA A 111 57.64 -10.26 -14.38
CA ALA A 111 57.85 -10.63 -12.97
C ALA A 111 56.56 -10.46 -12.13
N LEU A 112 55.86 -9.33 -12.30
CA LEU A 112 54.56 -9.08 -11.67
C LEU A 112 53.53 -10.14 -12.05
N PHE A 113 53.37 -10.45 -13.33
CA PHE A 113 52.39 -11.45 -13.76
C PHE A 113 52.74 -12.87 -13.28
N ALA A 114 54.02 -13.25 -13.28
CA ALA A 114 54.45 -14.52 -12.69
C ALA A 114 54.14 -14.60 -11.19
N PHE A 115 54.35 -13.50 -10.46
CA PHE A 115 54.00 -13.37 -9.05
C PHE A 115 52.49 -13.50 -8.83
N LEU A 116 51.67 -12.77 -9.61
CA LEU A 116 50.21 -12.78 -9.51
C LEU A 116 49.62 -14.15 -9.85
N TYR A 117 50.15 -14.83 -10.88
CA TYR A 117 49.69 -16.17 -11.26
C TYR A 117 50.02 -17.21 -10.20
N ARG A 118 51.24 -17.18 -9.66
CA ARG A 118 51.60 -18.07 -8.55
C ARG A 118 50.74 -17.79 -7.31
N LEU A 119 50.50 -16.52 -6.98
CA LEU A 119 49.64 -16.15 -5.86
C LEU A 119 48.19 -16.59 -6.07
N ALA A 120 47.66 -16.47 -7.29
CA ALA A 120 46.34 -16.98 -7.64
C ALA A 120 46.26 -18.50 -7.46
N ASP A 121 47.27 -19.23 -7.95
CA ASP A 121 47.35 -20.68 -7.85
C ASP A 121 47.43 -21.12 -6.36
N ASP A 122 48.28 -20.46 -5.55
CA ASP A 122 48.43 -20.71 -4.10
C ASP A 122 47.14 -20.37 -3.30
N ALA A 123 46.41 -19.32 -3.70
CA ALA A 123 45.15 -18.92 -3.07
C ALA A 123 43.94 -19.76 -3.52
N GLY A 124 44.11 -20.68 -4.48
CA GLY A 124 42.99 -21.40 -5.10
C GLY A 124 42.01 -20.47 -5.85
N ALA A 125 42.52 -19.36 -6.37
CA ALA A 125 41.78 -18.28 -6.98
C ALA A 125 41.94 -18.27 -8.52
N PRO A 126 40.93 -17.82 -9.29
CA PRO A 126 41.09 -17.60 -10.72
C PRO A 126 42.11 -16.47 -11.00
N ARG A 127 42.90 -16.63 -12.05
CA ARG A 127 43.87 -15.61 -12.50
C ARG A 127 43.16 -14.32 -12.96
N PRO A 128 43.78 -13.12 -12.78
CA PRO A 128 43.20 -11.86 -13.20
C PRO A 128 43.11 -11.77 -14.73
N HIS A 129 42.00 -11.25 -15.24
CA HIS A 129 41.80 -11.08 -16.68
C HIS A 129 42.62 -9.91 -17.23
N LYS A 130 42.55 -8.77 -16.53
CA LYS A 130 43.35 -7.57 -16.79
C LYS A 130 43.92 -7.05 -15.48
N VAL A 131 45.12 -6.50 -15.55
CA VAL A 131 45.80 -5.87 -14.41
C VAL A 131 45.97 -4.40 -14.74
N TYR A 132 45.55 -3.53 -13.84
CA TYR A 132 45.64 -2.09 -13.96
C TYR A 132 46.59 -1.54 -12.91
N LEU A 133 47.27 -0.46 -13.25
CA LEU A 133 48.12 0.31 -12.36
C LEU A 133 47.51 1.71 -12.20
N SER A 134 47.17 2.07 -10.97
CA SER A 134 46.59 3.38 -10.63
C SER A 134 47.50 4.18 -9.71
N ALA A 135 47.24 5.48 -9.54
CA ALA A 135 48.04 6.32 -8.64
C ALA A 135 47.72 6.12 -7.15
N GLN A 136 46.61 5.44 -6.83
CA GLN A 136 46.03 5.45 -5.50
C GLN A 136 46.88 4.66 -4.48
N VAL A 137 46.68 4.93 -3.20
CA VAL A 137 47.13 4.06 -2.11
C VAL A 137 46.07 2.98 -1.91
N ASN A 138 45.88 2.12 -2.91
CA ASN A 138 44.83 1.09 -2.90
C ASN A 138 45.27 -0.15 -3.71
N ALA A 139 44.68 -1.29 -3.46
CA ALA A 139 44.69 -2.46 -4.34
C ALA A 139 43.29 -3.06 -4.28
N GLY A 140 42.73 -3.47 -5.41
CA GLY A 140 41.32 -3.84 -5.44
C GLY A 140 40.92 -4.71 -6.62
N VAL A 141 39.99 -5.63 -6.37
CA VAL A 141 39.33 -6.41 -7.43
C VAL A 141 38.10 -5.68 -7.98
N PHE A 142 37.96 -5.62 -9.30
CA PHE A 142 36.75 -5.09 -9.94
C PHE A 142 36.32 -5.91 -11.18
N TYR A 143 35.17 -5.56 -11.74
CA TYR A 143 34.58 -6.26 -12.89
C TYR A 143 34.05 -5.25 -13.91
N ASP A 144 34.02 -5.65 -15.17
CA ASP A 144 33.23 -4.95 -16.18
C ASP A 144 31.74 -5.21 -15.91
N LEU A 145 31.01 -4.13 -15.63
CA LEU A 145 29.59 -4.19 -15.30
C LEU A 145 28.76 -4.00 -16.57
N SER A 146 27.99 -5.03 -16.92
CA SER A 146 27.00 -5.03 -18.01
C SER A 146 25.78 -5.84 -17.57
N LEU A 147 24.59 -5.50 -18.07
CA LEU A 147 23.36 -6.26 -17.83
C LEU A 147 23.46 -7.71 -18.37
N ILE A 148 24.31 -7.95 -19.37
CA ILE A 148 24.59 -9.30 -19.88
C ILE A 148 25.32 -10.15 -18.82
N ASN A 149 26.06 -9.51 -17.91
CA ASN A 149 26.80 -10.18 -16.83
C ASN A 149 25.92 -10.56 -15.63
N LEU A 150 24.59 -10.36 -15.70
CA LEU A 150 23.61 -10.94 -14.77
C LEU A 150 23.37 -12.44 -15.07
N LEU A 151 23.49 -12.82 -16.35
CA LEU A 151 23.27 -14.20 -16.84
C LEU A 151 24.58 -14.92 -17.16
N LEU A 152 25.66 -14.19 -17.47
CA LEU A 152 26.99 -14.74 -17.77
C LEU A 152 28.05 -14.32 -16.74
N PRO A 153 29.03 -15.19 -16.40
CA PRO A 153 30.08 -14.84 -15.45
C PRO A 153 31.00 -13.74 -16.02
N SER A 154 31.11 -12.61 -15.32
CA SER A 154 32.05 -11.54 -15.68
C SER A 154 33.48 -11.88 -15.27
N ARG A 155 34.44 -11.41 -16.07
CA ARG A 155 35.87 -11.56 -15.81
C ARG A 155 36.33 -10.57 -14.72
N LYS A 156 37.22 -11.01 -13.83
CA LYS A 156 37.76 -10.23 -12.70
C LYS A 156 39.02 -9.49 -13.14
N ASN A 157 39.06 -8.18 -12.94
CA ASN A 157 40.23 -7.34 -13.17
C ASN A 157 40.84 -6.95 -11.81
N LEU A 158 42.14 -6.72 -11.77
CA LEU A 158 42.89 -6.32 -10.58
C LEU A 158 43.43 -4.91 -10.79
N ASP A 159 43.19 -4.00 -9.84
CA ASP A 159 43.86 -2.70 -9.77
C ASP A 159 44.94 -2.74 -8.69
N ILE A 160 46.14 -2.27 -9.03
CA ILE A 160 47.28 -2.16 -8.12
C ILE A 160 47.67 -0.68 -8.08
N GLY A 161 47.48 -0.04 -6.94
CA GLY A 161 47.83 1.34 -6.73
C GLY A 161 49.33 1.49 -6.47
N LEU A 162 49.99 2.33 -7.26
CA LEU A 162 51.42 2.57 -7.16
C LEU A 162 51.78 3.32 -5.87
N GLY A 163 50.87 4.13 -5.33
CA GLY A 163 51.05 4.80 -4.03
C GLY A 163 51.10 3.82 -2.85
N LEU A 164 50.52 2.63 -3.01
CA LEU A 164 50.64 1.51 -2.07
C LEU A 164 51.98 0.79 -2.24
N VAL A 165 52.29 0.38 -3.47
CA VAL A 165 53.52 -0.37 -3.80
C VAL A 165 54.78 0.43 -3.42
N ASN A 166 54.71 1.76 -3.49
CA ASN A 166 55.81 2.67 -3.13
C ASN A 166 56.19 2.63 -1.63
N VAL A 167 55.28 2.18 -0.74
CA VAL A 167 55.49 2.19 0.72
C VAL A 167 55.70 0.78 1.31
N LEU A 168 55.11 -0.25 0.68
CA LEU A 168 55.17 -1.63 1.19
C LEU A 168 56.46 -2.36 0.80
N ASN A 169 56.81 -3.39 1.58
CA ASN A 169 57.79 -4.42 1.17
C ASN A 169 57.09 -5.60 0.45
N LEU A 170 57.86 -6.53 -0.12
CA LEU A 170 57.33 -7.67 -0.87
C LEU A 170 56.43 -8.57 -0.02
N GLY A 171 56.77 -8.79 1.26
CA GLY A 171 55.95 -9.61 2.17
C GLY A 171 54.58 -8.98 2.45
N GLU A 172 54.56 -7.67 2.71
CA GLU A 172 53.37 -6.86 2.93
C GLU A 172 52.52 -6.74 1.65
N LEU A 173 53.15 -6.49 0.49
CA LEU A 173 52.45 -6.46 -0.79
C LEU A 173 51.85 -7.83 -1.12
N LYS A 174 52.58 -8.93 -0.88
CA LYS A 174 52.05 -10.29 -1.00
C LYS A 174 50.80 -10.46 -0.13
N ALA A 175 50.82 -9.97 1.11
CA ALA A 175 49.70 -10.10 2.03
C ALA A 175 48.46 -9.32 1.56
N VAL A 176 48.65 -8.08 1.09
CA VAL A 176 47.56 -7.27 0.52
C VAL A 176 47.00 -7.93 -0.75
N LEU A 177 47.86 -8.36 -1.68
CA LEU A 177 47.41 -9.05 -2.88
C LEU A 177 46.76 -10.40 -2.55
N ALA A 178 47.25 -11.13 -1.55
CA ALA A 178 46.66 -12.39 -1.09
C ALA A 178 45.24 -12.17 -0.52
N HIS A 179 45.02 -11.06 0.17
CA HIS A 179 43.70 -10.63 0.61
C HIS A 179 42.78 -10.37 -0.59
N GLU A 180 43.25 -9.61 -1.60
CA GLU A 180 42.49 -9.40 -2.85
C GLU A 180 42.17 -10.72 -3.56
N PHE A 181 43.13 -11.65 -3.63
CA PHE A 181 42.93 -13.00 -4.18
C PHE A 181 42.00 -13.87 -3.31
N GLY A 182 41.92 -13.62 -2.01
CA GLY A 182 40.87 -14.14 -1.14
C GLY A 182 39.48 -13.79 -1.66
N HIS A 183 39.28 -12.55 -2.14
CA HIS A 183 38.05 -12.20 -2.84
C HIS A 183 37.93 -12.83 -4.24
N PHE A 184 39.04 -13.10 -4.95
CA PHE A 184 38.99 -13.87 -6.19
C PHE A 184 38.45 -15.30 -5.98
N ALA A 185 38.84 -15.99 -4.92
CA ALA A 185 38.39 -17.35 -4.60
C ALA A 185 36.93 -17.41 -4.11
N GLN A 186 36.41 -16.34 -3.51
CA GLN A 186 35.05 -16.29 -2.98
C GLN A 186 33.98 -16.28 -4.10
N ARG A 187 33.16 -17.34 -4.17
CA ARG A 187 32.01 -17.43 -5.10
C ARG A 187 30.92 -16.38 -4.80
N THR A 188 30.80 -15.95 -3.55
CA THR A 188 29.76 -15.02 -3.08
C THR A 188 29.98 -13.57 -3.55
N MET A 189 31.13 -13.25 -4.15
CA MET A 189 31.35 -11.99 -4.88
C MET A 189 30.28 -11.74 -5.97
N ALA A 190 29.70 -12.80 -6.54
CA ALA A 190 28.58 -12.67 -7.49
C ALA A 190 27.36 -11.96 -6.87
N VAL A 191 27.12 -12.14 -5.56
CA VAL A 191 26.03 -11.48 -4.82
C VAL A 191 26.29 -9.98 -4.73
N GLY A 192 27.53 -9.56 -4.43
CA GLY A 192 27.91 -8.15 -4.41
C GLY A 192 27.67 -7.44 -5.76
N ARG A 193 27.99 -8.12 -6.87
CA ARG A 193 27.72 -7.63 -8.24
C ARG A 193 26.22 -7.47 -8.52
N TRP A 194 25.41 -8.47 -8.19
CA TRP A 194 23.97 -8.38 -8.42
C TRP A 194 23.33 -7.29 -7.54
N VAL A 195 23.81 -7.11 -6.31
CA VAL A 195 23.39 -6.00 -5.44
C VAL A 195 23.80 -4.66 -6.04
N TYR A 196 24.98 -4.53 -6.64
CA TYR A 196 25.40 -3.31 -7.33
C TYR A 196 24.52 -2.97 -8.53
N ILE A 197 24.15 -3.95 -9.35
CA ILE A 197 23.22 -3.74 -10.48
C ILE A 197 21.84 -3.33 -9.94
N ALA A 198 21.34 -4.02 -8.91
CA ALA A 198 20.10 -3.63 -8.24
C ALA A 198 20.18 -2.23 -7.61
N GLN A 199 21.36 -1.81 -7.12
CA GLN A 199 21.62 -0.46 -6.64
C GLN A 199 21.50 0.55 -7.77
N GLN A 200 22.06 0.27 -8.95
CA GLN A 200 21.93 1.17 -10.09
C GLN A 200 20.48 1.30 -10.56
N ILE A 201 19.73 0.19 -10.60
CA ILE A 201 18.31 0.18 -10.93
C ILE A 201 17.52 0.98 -9.89
N ALA A 202 17.72 0.72 -8.59
CA ALA A 202 17.08 1.44 -7.50
C ALA A 202 17.44 2.95 -7.51
N ALA A 203 18.71 3.29 -7.73
CA ALA A 203 19.18 4.68 -7.79
C ALA A 203 18.61 5.44 -9.00
N HIS A 204 18.44 4.80 -10.16
CA HIS A 204 17.79 5.43 -11.31
C HIS A 204 16.28 5.63 -11.09
N ILE A 205 15.62 4.69 -10.40
CA ILE A 205 14.19 4.82 -10.06
C ILE A 205 13.98 5.90 -8.99
N VAL A 206 14.79 5.91 -7.93
CA VAL A 206 14.60 6.74 -6.74
C VAL A 206 15.25 8.11 -6.88
N GLY A 207 16.47 8.19 -7.43
CA GLY A 207 17.37 9.34 -7.28
C GLY A 207 17.30 10.40 -8.38
N LYS A 208 16.84 10.08 -9.60
CA LYS A 208 16.78 11.06 -10.70
C LYS A 208 15.35 11.48 -11.00
N ARG A 209 15.05 12.76 -10.77
CA ARG A 209 13.89 13.41 -11.38
C ARG A 209 14.15 13.63 -12.85
N ASP A 210 13.36 12.99 -13.69
CA ASP A 210 13.57 12.99 -15.13
C ASP A 210 12.40 13.60 -15.90
N ALA A 211 12.38 13.42 -17.23
CA ALA A 211 11.35 13.99 -18.09
C ALA A 211 9.94 13.56 -17.69
N LEU A 212 9.76 12.34 -17.18
CA LEU A 212 8.46 11.82 -16.74
C LEU A 212 8.00 12.50 -15.45
N ASP A 213 8.91 12.78 -14.52
CA ASP A 213 8.59 13.58 -13.32
C ASP A 213 8.25 15.03 -13.66
N ARG A 214 8.88 15.60 -14.70
CA ARG A 214 8.53 16.94 -15.21
C ARG A 214 7.14 16.95 -15.84
N ILE A 215 6.81 15.96 -16.67
CA ILE A 215 5.46 15.81 -17.24
C ILE A 215 4.42 15.74 -16.12
N LEU A 216 4.71 14.97 -15.07
CA LEU A 216 3.82 14.82 -13.93
C LEU A 216 3.65 16.11 -13.11
N ALA A 217 4.74 16.84 -12.89
CA ALA A 217 4.72 18.14 -12.23
C ALA A 217 3.96 19.20 -13.05
N THR A 218 4.11 19.18 -14.38
CA THR A 218 3.35 20.05 -15.28
C THR A 218 1.87 19.70 -15.24
N LEU A 219 1.50 18.42 -15.38
CA LEU A 219 0.12 17.96 -15.32
C LEU A 219 -0.57 18.36 -14.00
N SER A 220 0.18 18.30 -12.90
CA SER A 220 -0.26 18.68 -11.55
C SER A 220 -0.47 20.19 -11.35
N ARG A 221 -0.13 21.04 -12.33
CA ARG A 221 -0.15 22.52 -12.24
C ARG A 221 -1.03 23.22 -13.29
N ILE A 222 -1.65 22.48 -14.22
CA ILE A 222 -2.44 23.08 -15.32
C ILE A 222 -3.76 23.66 -14.81
N ASP A 223 -4.68 22.81 -14.36
CA ASP A 223 -6.05 23.17 -13.94
C ASP A 223 -6.54 22.15 -12.90
N LEU A 224 -7.33 22.58 -11.91
CA LEU A 224 -7.85 21.73 -10.83
C LEU A 224 -8.60 20.48 -11.35
N ARG A 225 -9.25 20.58 -12.51
CA ARG A 225 -10.01 19.47 -13.15
C ARG A 225 -9.13 18.34 -13.67
N VAL A 226 -7.85 18.61 -13.94
CA VAL A 226 -6.87 17.64 -14.48
C VAL A 226 -5.75 17.36 -13.47
N ALA A 227 -5.43 18.33 -12.61
CA ALA A 227 -4.35 18.26 -11.64
C ALA A 227 -4.48 17.09 -10.66
N TRP A 228 -5.71 16.69 -10.31
CA TRP A 228 -5.95 15.54 -9.42
C TRP A 228 -5.45 14.21 -10.01
N ILE A 229 -5.46 14.05 -11.36
CA ILE A 229 -4.86 12.89 -12.04
C ILE A 229 -3.34 12.90 -11.83
N GLY A 230 -2.73 14.07 -11.99
CA GLY A 230 -1.31 14.27 -11.73
C GLY A 230 -0.92 14.02 -10.28
N TRP A 231 -1.74 14.46 -9.31
CA TRP A 231 -1.53 14.19 -7.89
C TRP A 231 -1.66 12.71 -7.56
N GLY A 232 -2.67 12.03 -8.11
CA GLY A 232 -2.86 10.59 -7.96
C GLY A 232 -1.68 9.80 -8.49
N LEU A 233 -1.27 10.06 -9.73
CA LEU A 233 -0.12 9.38 -10.35
C LEU A 233 1.20 9.70 -9.62
N SER A 234 1.36 10.93 -9.10
CA SER A 234 2.49 11.31 -8.23
C SER A 234 2.55 10.51 -6.94
N LEU A 235 1.39 10.27 -6.33
CA LEU A 235 1.28 9.48 -5.10
C LEU A 235 1.62 8.01 -5.36
N ILE A 236 1.18 7.45 -6.50
CA ILE A 236 1.50 6.07 -6.91
C ILE A 236 3.00 5.94 -7.19
N VAL A 237 3.59 6.85 -7.97
CA VAL A 237 5.03 6.87 -8.25
C VAL A 237 5.84 7.01 -6.96
N TRP A 238 5.42 7.87 -6.04
CA TRP A 238 6.03 8.01 -4.72
C TRP A 238 5.96 6.69 -3.93
N SER A 239 4.82 5.99 -3.98
CA SER A 239 4.62 4.72 -3.27
C SER A 239 5.52 3.61 -3.83
N ILE A 240 5.59 3.47 -5.15
CA ILE A 240 6.49 2.51 -5.81
C ILE A 240 7.95 2.82 -5.47
N ARG A 241 8.37 4.09 -5.59
CA ARG A 241 9.73 4.53 -5.20
C ARG A 241 10.02 4.20 -3.75
N SER A 242 9.07 4.44 -2.85
CA SER A 242 9.20 4.16 -1.43
C SER A 242 9.39 2.68 -1.13
N LEU A 243 8.57 1.81 -1.72
CA LEU A 243 8.69 0.35 -1.54
C LEU A 243 10.02 -0.16 -2.10
N VAL A 244 10.40 0.29 -3.30
CA VAL A 244 11.68 -0.05 -3.94
C VAL A 244 12.86 0.41 -3.07
N GLU A 245 12.82 1.65 -2.56
CA GLU A 245 13.86 2.21 -1.71
C GLU A 245 14.03 1.42 -0.41
N ILE A 246 12.94 1.11 0.30
CA ILE A 246 13.00 0.42 1.59
C ILE A 246 13.37 -1.05 1.43
N ALA A 247 12.79 -1.75 0.45
CA ALA A 247 13.17 -3.13 0.13
C ALA A 247 14.67 -3.18 -0.21
N PHE A 248 15.16 -2.24 -1.00
CA PHE A 248 16.58 -2.16 -1.36
C PHE A 248 17.47 -1.82 -0.16
N ARG A 249 17.04 -0.95 0.77
CA ARG A 249 17.77 -0.71 2.04
C ARG A 249 17.96 -2.01 2.84
N GLY A 250 16.95 -2.88 2.87
CA GLY A 250 17.05 -4.21 3.48
C GLY A 250 18.12 -5.08 2.81
N VAL A 251 18.14 -5.10 1.48
CA VAL A 251 19.17 -5.81 0.68
C VAL A 251 20.57 -5.25 0.96
N VAL A 252 20.73 -3.92 0.99
CA VAL A 252 22.00 -3.26 1.29
C VAL A 252 22.48 -3.57 2.70
N LEU A 253 21.58 -3.63 3.69
CA LEU A 253 21.96 -3.98 5.06
C LEU A 253 22.49 -5.43 5.14
N ALA A 254 21.80 -6.37 4.49
CA ALA A 254 22.24 -7.76 4.39
C ALA A 254 23.57 -7.89 3.63
N GLN A 255 23.72 -7.16 2.51
CA GLN A 255 24.96 -7.12 1.73
C GLN A 255 26.13 -6.54 2.53
N ARG A 256 25.91 -5.48 3.32
CA ARG A 256 26.96 -4.91 4.19
C ARG A 256 27.40 -5.89 5.26
N ALA A 257 26.47 -6.66 5.84
CA ALA A 257 26.80 -7.70 6.82
C ALA A 257 27.60 -8.83 6.19
N LEU A 258 27.23 -9.24 4.97
CA LEU A 258 27.98 -10.20 4.18
C LEU A 258 29.37 -9.68 3.80
N SER A 259 29.49 -8.42 3.39
CA SER A 259 30.77 -7.80 3.01
C SER A 259 31.78 -7.88 4.15
N ARG A 260 31.36 -7.61 5.40
CA ARG A 260 32.25 -7.74 6.56
C ARG A 260 32.78 -9.16 6.76
N GLU A 261 31.92 -10.16 6.62
CA GLU A 261 32.34 -11.56 6.71
C GLU A 261 33.24 -11.96 5.53
N MET A 262 33.05 -11.37 4.34
CA MET A 262 33.93 -11.53 3.19
C MET A 262 35.33 -10.96 3.45
N GLU A 263 35.43 -9.83 4.15
CA GLU A 263 36.71 -9.23 4.56
C GLU A 263 37.47 -10.11 5.55
N TYR A 264 36.82 -10.55 6.63
CA TYR A 264 37.45 -11.45 7.60
C TYR A 264 37.92 -12.76 6.97
N GLN A 265 37.15 -13.25 6.00
CA GLN A 265 37.52 -14.44 5.25
C GLN A 265 38.73 -14.20 4.32
N ALA A 266 38.80 -13.04 3.66
CA ALA A 266 39.94 -12.66 2.83
C ALA A 266 41.21 -12.45 3.67
N ASP A 267 41.08 -11.88 4.86
CA ASP A 267 42.16 -11.75 5.85
C ASP A 267 42.74 -13.13 6.24
N LEU A 268 41.89 -14.11 6.48
CA LEU A 268 42.34 -15.48 6.79
C LEU A 268 43.01 -16.16 5.60
N VAL A 269 42.60 -15.88 4.36
CA VAL A 269 43.31 -16.33 3.16
C VAL A 269 44.69 -15.68 3.07
N ALA A 270 44.80 -14.37 3.31
CA ALA A 270 46.10 -13.70 3.38
C ALA A 270 47.01 -14.31 4.45
N ALA A 271 46.49 -14.50 5.67
CA ALA A 271 47.23 -15.15 6.76
C ALA A 271 47.71 -16.56 6.40
N SER A 272 46.92 -17.33 5.65
CA SER A 272 47.31 -18.66 5.19
C SER A 272 48.49 -18.65 4.21
N LEU A 273 48.74 -17.54 3.50
CA LEU A 273 49.79 -17.43 2.48
C LEU A 273 51.01 -16.61 2.94
N THR A 274 50.85 -15.75 3.95
CA THR A 274 51.89 -14.81 4.39
C THR A 274 52.09 -14.75 5.91
N GLY A 275 51.33 -15.52 6.70
CA GLY A 275 51.27 -15.38 8.15
C GLY A 275 50.42 -14.19 8.62
N SER A 276 50.10 -14.17 9.92
CA SER A 276 49.18 -13.19 10.51
C SER A 276 49.73 -11.76 10.55
N ASP A 277 51.05 -11.57 10.67
CA ASP A 277 51.64 -10.25 10.90
C ASP A 277 51.83 -9.41 9.61
N ALA A 278 52.07 -10.05 8.46
CA ALA A 278 52.36 -9.33 7.21
C ALA A 278 51.21 -8.37 6.79
N LEU A 279 49.96 -8.81 6.92
CA LEU A 279 48.80 -7.97 6.63
C LEU A 279 48.60 -6.88 7.70
N VAL A 280 48.89 -7.19 8.97
CA VAL A 280 48.82 -6.22 10.09
C VAL A 280 49.86 -5.11 9.93
N HIS A 281 51.06 -5.46 9.46
CA HIS A 281 52.13 -4.50 9.15
C HIS A 281 51.74 -3.60 7.97
N ALA A 282 51.16 -4.18 6.91
CA ALA A 282 50.63 -3.41 5.79
C ALA A 282 49.51 -2.46 6.23
N LEU A 283 48.58 -2.93 7.08
CA LEU A 283 47.53 -2.12 7.71
C LEU A 283 48.08 -0.92 8.47
N HIS A 284 49.18 -1.08 9.19
CA HIS A 284 49.78 0.02 9.96
C HIS A 284 50.44 1.06 9.07
N LYS A 285 51.20 0.64 8.05
CA LYS A 285 51.88 1.56 7.11
C LYS A 285 50.91 2.35 6.23
N LEU A 286 49.71 1.83 6.01
CA LEU A 286 48.71 2.45 5.15
C LEU A 286 48.25 3.83 5.61
N GLU A 287 48.22 4.09 6.92
CA GLU A 287 47.86 5.42 7.44
C GLU A 287 48.88 6.48 7.02
N ALA A 288 50.18 6.18 7.17
CA ALA A 288 51.27 7.05 6.71
C ALA A 288 51.31 7.15 5.18
N ALA A 289 51.03 6.05 4.47
CA ALA A 289 50.98 6.05 3.01
C ALA A 289 49.88 6.97 2.46
N ASP A 290 48.68 6.93 3.05
CA ASP A 290 47.53 7.74 2.65
C ASP A 290 47.74 9.22 3.03
N ASP A 291 48.18 9.54 4.25
CA ASP A 291 48.51 10.93 4.63
C ASP A 291 49.62 11.52 3.74
N GLY A 292 50.69 10.75 3.52
CA GLY A 292 51.78 11.12 2.63
C GLY A 292 51.31 11.38 1.20
N PHE A 293 50.43 10.53 0.67
CA PHE A 293 49.90 10.69 -0.69
C PHE A 293 48.96 11.90 -0.80
N GLN A 294 48.07 12.13 0.17
CA GLN A 294 47.20 13.31 0.18
C GLN A 294 48.00 14.62 0.28
N ARG A 295 49.08 14.64 1.06
CA ARG A 295 50.02 15.77 1.11
C ARG A 295 50.76 15.94 -0.21
N ALA A 296 51.21 14.86 -0.83
CA ALA A 296 51.86 14.89 -2.14
C ALA A 296 50.92 15.44 -3.23
N LEU A 297 49.63 15.07 -3.20
CA LEU A 297 48.62 15.63 -4.11
C LEU A 297 48.40 17.13 -3.89
N ARG A 298 48.30 17.58 -2.64
CA ARG A 298 48.20 19.02 -2.33
C ARG A 298 49.43 19.79 -2.80
N PHE A 299 50.62 19.24 -2.57
CA PHE A 299 51.87 19.80 -3.07
C PHE A 299 51.87 19.88 -4.60
N ALA A 300 51.55 18.78 -5.29
CA ALA A 300 51.53 18.74 -6.75
C ALA A 300 50.46 19.67 -7.35
N ALA A 301 49.29 19.80 -6.74
CA ALA A 301 48.26 20.74 -7.16
C ALA A 301 48.72 22.20 -7.04
N ARG A 302 49.43 22.54 -5.95
CA ARG A 302 50.02 23.86 -5.75
C ARG A 302 51.13 24.16 -6.75
N GLU A 303 52.04 23.21 -6.98
CA GLU A 303 53.11 23.36 -7.97
C GLU A 303 52.56 23.48 -9.40
N PHE A 304 51.50 22.73 -9.73
CA PHE A 304 50.79 22.87 -11.00
C PHE A 304 50.18 24.27 -11.19
N ALA A 305 49.56 24.83 -10.14
CA ALA A 305 49.03 26.20 -10.17
C ALA A 305 50.13 27.28 -10.34
N GLN A 306 51.40 26.92 -10.12
CA GLN A 306 52.56 27.78 -10.31
C GLN A 306 53.36 27.41 -11.57
N ASP A 307 52.74 26.71 -12.53
CA ASP A 307 53.34 26.27 -13.80
C ASP A 307 54.58 25.36 -13.64
N ARG A 308 54.67 24.61 -12.52
CA ARG A 308 55.74 23.64 -12.26
C ARG A 308 55.20 22.22 -12.00
N PRO A 309 54.54 21.56 -12.96
CA PRO A 309 53.96 20.24 -12.73
C PRO A 309 55.00 19.19 -12.30
N VAL A 310 54.64 18.38 -11.30
CA VAL A 310 55.50 17.34 -10.71
C VAL A 310 55.58 16.12 -11.64
N LYS A 311 56.82 15.67 -11.92
CA LYS A 311 57.09 14.51 -12.80
C LYS A 311 56.88 13.15 -12.11
N ASP A 312 57.31 13.01 -10.87
CA ASP A 312 57.18 11.77 -10.07
C ASP A 312 56.53 12.07 -8.72
N LEU A 313 55.21 11.87 -8.64
CA LEU A 313 54.42 12.13 -7.43
C LEU A 313 54.82 11.21 -6.26
N PHE A 314 55.30 10.00 -6.54
CA PHE A 314 55.59 8.99 -5.53
C PHE A 314 56.95 9.24 -4.85
N ALA A 315 57.91 9.85 -5.58
CA ALA A 315 59.11 10.39 -4.94
C ALA A 315 58.76 11.46 -3.89
N ILE A 316 57.81 12.35 -4.20
CA ILE A 316 57.29 13.35 -3.25
C ILE A 316 56.59 12.66 -2.07
N GLN A 317 55.77 11.64 -2.31
CA GLN A 317 55.10 10.85 -1.26
C GLN A 317 56.12 10.26 -0.27
N SER A 318 57.15 9.56 -0.75
CA SER A 318 58.17 8.94 0.11
C SER A 318 58.89 10.00 0.94
N ARG A 319 59.25 11.12 0.30
CA ARG A 319 59.99 12.20 0.97
C ARG A 319 59.15 12.90 2.04
N ILE A 320 57.85 13.07 1.82
CA ILE A 320 56.93 13.60 2.83
C ILE A 320 56.87 12.66 4.04
N ILE A 321 56.73 11.34 3.84
CA ILE A 321 56.65 10.37 4.94
C ILE A 321 57.94 10.42 5.79
N GLU A 322 59.11 10.56 5.15
CA GLU A 322 60.39 10.72 5.84
C GLU A 322 60.43 12.00 6.69
N HIS A 323 60.01 13.15 6.14
CA HIS A 323 59.99 14.41 6.88
C HIS A 323 58.99 14.38 8.04
N MET A 324 57.83 13.73 7.88
CA MET A 324 56.85 13.63 8.94
C MET A 324 57.39 12.90 10.19
N ARG A 325 58.33 11.94 10.04
CA ARG A 325 59.05 11.33 11.19
C ARG A 325 59.80 12.37 12.02
N VAL A 326 60.40 13.35 11.35
CA VAL A 326 61.18 14.42 11.98
C VAL A 326 60.26 15.47 12.60
N VAL A 327 59.25 15.92 11.86
CA VAL A 327 58.27 16.94 12.30
C VAL A 327 57.50 16.48 13.54
N LEU A 328 57.06 15.22 13.56
CA LEU A 328 56.31 14.64 14.68
C LEU A 328 57.20 14.17 15.82
N ASN A 329 58.52 14.15 15.62
CA ASN A 329 59.48 13.48 16.52
C ASN A 329 59.08 12.02 16.85
N ASP A 330 58.49 11.34 15.86
CA ASP A 330 58.10 9.94 15.91
C ASP A 330 58.97 9.14 14.92
N PRO A 331 60.04 8.47 15.40
CA PRO A 331 60.87 7.61 14.56
C PRO A 331 60.10 6.43 13.94
N GLY A 332 58.96 6.06 14.52
CA GLY A 332 58.10 4.95 14.08
C GLY A 332 57.12 5.31 12.97
N HIS A 333 56.94 6.59 12.63
CA HIS A 333 55.94 7.00 11.64
C HIS A 333 56.17 6.36 10.26
N GLY A 334 55.20 5.58 9.77
CA GLY A 334 55.33 4.82 8.52
C GLY A 334 56.37 3.68 8.56
N ALA A 335 56.83 3.31 9.76
CA ALA A 335 57.61 2.10 10.03
C ALA A 335 56.80 1.18 10.95
N VAL A 336 57.18 -0.09 11.07
CA VAL A 336 56.47 -1.05 11.93
C VAL A 336 57.40 -1.49 13.06
N PRO A 337 56.96 -1.48 14.33
CA PRO A 337 57.73 -2.04 15.44
C PRO A 337 58.08 -3.50 15.20
N ALA A 338 59.23 -3.95 15.72
CA ALA A 338 59.61 -5.36 15.65
C ALA A 338 58.63 -6.23 16.47
N VAL A 339 58.13 -7.32 15.89
CA VAL A 339 57.25 -8.27 16.58
C VAL A 339 58.06 -9.03 17.64
N PRO A 340 57.68 -8.98 18.93
CA PRO A 340 58.38 -9.72 19.98
C PRO A 340 58.22 -11.23 19.77
N THR A 341 59.32 -11.98 19.77
CA THR A 341 59.31 -13.41 19.39
C THR A 341 58.52 -14.30 20.36
N GLU A 342 58.54 -13.99 21.67
CA GLU A 342 57.89 -14.81 22.71
C GLU A 342 56.39 -14.48 22.88
N THR A 343 55.98 -13.25 22.56
CA THR A 343 54.60 -12.77 22.77
C THR A 343 53.89 -12.36 21.48
N ALA A 344 54.41 -12.80 20.32
CA ALA A 344 53.86 -12.48 18.99
C ALA A 344 52.33 -12.67 18.87
N PRO A 345 51.72 -13.77 19.39
CA PRO A 345 50.25 -13.94 19.34
C PRO A 345 49.47 -12.90 20.14
N MET A 346 50.08 -12.32 21.19
CA MET A 346 49.48 -11.31 22.08
C MET A 346 49.85 -9.89 21.68
N HIS A 347 50.87 -9.70 20.84
CA HIS A 347 51.26 -8.38 20.34
C HIS A 347 50.12 -7.78 19.50
N ARG A 348 49.72 -6.55 19.82
CA ARG A 348 48.71 -5.78 19.09
C ARG A 348 49.31 -4.45 18.67
N LEU A 349 49.22 -4.12 17.38
CA LEU A 349 49.60 -2.80 16.88
C LEU A 349 48.43 -1.81 17.04
N PHE A 350 47.20 -2.27 16.87
CA PHE A 350 46.01 -1.44 16.98
C PHE A 350 45.41 -1.55 18.38
N HIS A 351 45.37 -0.42 19.10
CA HIS A 351 44.70 -0.32 20.39
C HIS A 351 43.25 0.11 20.13
N GLY A 352 42.29 -0.38 20.93
CA GLY A 352 40.84 -0.39 20.65
C GLY A 352 40.16 0.98 20.49
N GLU A 353 40.53 1.72 19.45
CA GLU A 353 40.08 3.06 19.14
C GLU A 353 38.97 3.05 18.08
N ILE A 354 38.22 4.17 18.02
CA ILE A 354 37.33 4.49 16.91
C ILE A 354 38.19 4.93 15.71
N ALA A 355 39.19 4.12 15.35
CA ALA A 355 40.01 4.37 14.18
C ALA A 355 39.17 4.00 12.96
N GLN A 356 38.80 5.02 12.17
CA GLN A 356 38.29 4.76 10.83
C GLN A 356 39.43 4.10 10.03
N PRO A 357 39.16 3.01 9.30
CA PRO A 357 40.17 2.44 8.41
C PRO A 357 40.62 3.50 7.37
N SER A 358 41.86 3.39 6.88
CA SER A 358 42.45 4.27 5.86
C SER A 358 41.55 4.40 4.62
N GLN A 359 41.71 5.43 3.77
CA GLN A 359 40.81 5.64 2.61
C GLN A 359 40.67 4.39 1.73
N MET A 360 41.75 3.63 1.57
CA MET A 360 41.79 2.31 0.91
C MET A 360 40.67 1.37 1.40
N TRP A 361 40.48 1.35 2.71
CA TRP A 361 39.67 0.38 3.43
C TRP A 361 38.52 1.02 4.21
N ALA A 362 38.11 2.24 3.85
CA ALA A 362 36.98 2.94 4.45
C ALA A 362 35.67 2.11 4.47
N THR A 363 35.56 1.11 3.58
CA THR A 363 34.44 0.16 3.50
C THR A 363 34.64 -1.15 4.28
N HIS A 364 35.83 -1.38 4.83
CA HIS A 364 36.22 -2.60 5.56
C HIS A 364 35.97 -2.44 7.07
N PRO A 365 36.00 -3.55 7.84
CA PRO A 365 36.01 -3.47 9.30
C PRO A 365 37.22 -2.68 9.84
N PRO A 366 37.13 -2.10 11.05
CA PRO A 366 38.26 -1.42 11.70
C PRO A 366 39.52 -2.29 11.80
N SER A 367 40.70 -1.69 11.65
CA SER A 367 42.00 -2.41 11.64
C SER A 367 42.22 -3.28 12.89
N ALA A 368 41.79 -2.80 14.07
CA ALA A 368 41.86 -3.58 15.31
C ALA A 368 41.01 -4.87 15.27
N ALA A 369 39.81 -4.82 14.68
CA ALA A 369 38.96 -6.01 14.53
C ALA A 369 39.54 -7.00 13.52
N ARG A 370 40.22 -6.51 12.48
CA ARG A 370 40.93 -7.33 11.51
C ARG A 370 42.17 -7.98 12.11
N GLU A 371 42.97 -7.24 12.88
CA GLU A 371 44.10 -7.79 13.64
C GLU A 371 43.64 -8.89 14.61
N GLU A 372 42.54 -8.66 15.33
CA GLU A 372 41.97 -9.66 16.23
C GLU A 372 41.51 -10.92 15.48
N ASN A 373 40.87 -10.77 14.32
CA ASN A 373 40.51 -11.90 13.46
C ASN A 373 41.74 -12.68 12.96
N LEU A 374 42.79 -11.98 12.52
CA LEU A 374 44.05 -12.55 12.03
C LEU A 374 44.85 -13.27 13.13
N LYS A 375 44.82 -12.76 14.37
CA LYS A 375 45.60 -13.28 15.50
C LYS A 375 44.81 -14.23 16.40
N ARG A 376 43.49 -14.37 16.21
CA ARG A 376 42.65 -15.38 16.90
C ARG A 376 43.19 -16.80 16.73
N ARG A 377 43.72 -17.11 15.54
CA ARG A 377 44.53 -18.31 15.25
C ARG A 377 45.81 -17.87 14.58
N TYR A 378 46.78 -17.48 15.41
CA TYR A 378 48.05 -16.92 14.96
C TYR A 378 48.85 -17.89 14.07
N ILE A 379 49.31 -17.40 12.92
CA ILE A 379 50.25 -18.11 12.03
C ILE A 379 51.54 -17.29 11.93
N ALA A 380 52.64 -17.88 12.37
CA ALA A 380 53.98 -17.29 12.22
C ALA A 380 54.49 -17.45 10.79
N CYS A 381 55.02 -16.38 10.21
CA CYS A 381 55.74 -16.39 8.94
C CYS A 381 56.75 -15.22 8.90
N PRO A 382 58.00 -15.45 8.46
CA PRO A 382 58.92 -14.35 8.17
C PRO A 382 58.35 -13.42 7.08
N ILE A 383 58.55 -12.11 7.26
CA ILE A 383 58.13 -11.08 6.29
C ILE A 383 59.33 -10.70 5.44
N ASP A 384 59.20 -10.78 4.12
CA ASP A 384 60.23 -10.36 3.17
C ASP A 384 60.33 -8.83 3.14
N ALA A 385 61.47 -8.31 3.61
CA ALA A 385 61.70 -6.87 3.79
C ALA A 385 62.13 -6.14 2.50
N ARG A 386 62.36 -6.84 1.39
CA ARG A 386 62.74 -6.20 0.12
C ARG A 386 61.65 -5.24 -0.37
N PRO A 387 61.97 -4.07 -0.94
CA PRO A 387 60.97 -3.12 -1.45
C PRO A 387 60.01 -3.76 -2.45
N ALA A 388 58.71 -3.50 -2.33
CA ALA A 388 57.72 -4.04 -3.26
C ALA A 388 57.91 -3.54 -4.70
N MET A 389 58.52 -2.37 -4.87
CA MET A 389 58.89 -1.78 -6.16
C MET A 389 59.84 -2.66 -7.00
N GLU A 390 60.62 -3.55 -6.38
CA GLU A 390 61.48 -4.51 -7.12
C GLU A 390 60.66 -5.49 -7.98
N LEU A 391 59.35 -5.64 -7.71
CA LEU A 391 58.46 -6.49 -8.50
C LEU A 391 58.14 -5.89 -9.88
N LEU A 392 58.29 -4.58 -10.04
CA LEU A 392 57.96 -3.85 -11.27
C LEU A 392 59.20 -3.68 -12.14
N HIS A 393 59.10 -4.09 -13.40
CA HIS A 393 60.09 -3.80 -14.43
C HIS A 393 60.02 -2.31 -14.81
N ASP A 394 61.18 -1.64 -14.86
CA ASP A 394 61.29 -0.19 -15.14
C ASP A 394 60.35 0.66 -14.25
N ALA A 395 60.43 0.42 -12.94
CA ALA A 395 59.52 1.02 -11.98
C ALA A 395 59.55 2.56 -11.99
N GLN A 396 60.70 3.17 -12.33
CA GLN A 396 60.83 4.63 -12.48
C GLN A 396 59.93 5.17 -13.59
N ALA A 397 59.99 4.60 -14.80
CA ALA A 397 59.18 5.07 -15.92
C ALA A 397 57.68 4.90 -15.64
N LEU A 398 57.28 3.84 -14.93
CA LEU A 398 55.89 3.64 -14.51
C LEU A 398 55.40 4.73 -13.55
N ARG A 399 56.21 5.13 -12.57
CA ARG A 399 55.88 6.23 -11.64
C ARG A 399 55.61 7.53 -12.37
N GLU A 400 56.47 7.88 -13.31
CA GLU A 400 56.31 9.09 -14.13
C GLU A 400 55.08 9.02 -15.03
N ARG A 401 54.84 7.87 -15.68
CA ARG A 401 53.71 7.66 -16.58
C ARG A 401 52.36 7.73 -15.85
N VAL A 402 52.28 7.15 -14.66
CA VAL A 402 51.08 7.23 -13.81
C VAL A 402 50.86 8.66 -13.29
N SER A 403 51.92 9.36 -12.89
CA SER A 403 51.84 10.77 -12.46
C SER A 403 51.31 11.69 -13.58
N LEU A 404 51.83 11.53 -14.81
CA LEU A 404 51.36 12.24 -15.99
C LEU A 404 49.90 11.94 -16.34
N GLY A 405 49.46 10.69 -16.14
CA GLY A 405 48.08 10.25 -16.38
C GLY A 405 47.04 10.89 -15.46
N MET A 406 47.46 11.61 -14.41
CA MET A 406 46.54 12.29 -13.47
C MET A 406 46.03 13.64 -13.99
N PHE A 407 46.67 14.23 -15.00
CA PHE A 407 46.23 15.49 -15.59
C PHE A 407 45.02 15.33 -16.52
N ASN A 408 44.15 16.35 -16.55
CA ASN A 408 43.02 16.39 -17.47
C ASN A 408 43.40 17.15 -18.75
N GLY A 409 43.27 16.51 -19.91
CA GLY A 409 43.56 17.13 -21.21
C GLY A 409 44.98 16.86 -21.69
N GLN A 410 45.63 17.86 -22.29
CA GLN A 410 46.98 17.73 -22.82
C GLN A 410 47.99 17.70 -21.67
N ALA A 411 48.84 16.67 -21.63
CA ALA A 411 49.81 16.49 -20.54
C ALA A 411 50.82 17.66 -20.54
N PRO A 412 51.03 18.32 -19.39
CA PRO A 412 51.97 19.43 -19.31
C PRO A 412 53.42 18.95 -19.30
N THR A 413 54.34 19.82 -19.73
CA THR A 413 55.79 19.57 -19.60
C THR A 413 56.19 19.68 -18.14
N CYS A 414 56.48 18.54 -17.50
CA CYS A 414 56.84 18.49 -16.08
C CYS A 414 58.29 18.97 -15.84
N VAL A 415 58.53 19.52 -14.65
CA VAL A 415 59.89 19.85 -14.20
C VAL A 415 60.63 18.60 -13.73
N ASP A 416 61.96 18.64 -13.67
CA ASP A 416 62.74 17.53 -13.12
C ASP A 416 62.37 17.25 -11.66
N THR A 417 62.39 15.98 -11.25
CA THR A 417 61.98 15.56 -9.90
C THR A 417 62.87 16.19 -8.83
N ALA A 418 64.15 16.43 -9.12
CA ALA A 418 65.06 17.10 -8.20
C ALA A 418 64.60 18.53 -7.88
N VAL A 419 64.03 19.25 -8.85
CA VAL A 419 63.50 20.62 -8.64
C VAL A 419 62.28 20.59 -7.72
N SER A 420 61.35 19.65 -7.94
CA SER A 420 60.19 19.47 -7.07
C SER A 420 60.60 19.08 -5.65
N LEU A 421 61.59 18.18 -5.50
CA LEU A 421 62.12 17.79 -4.19
C LEU A 421 62.80 18.97 -3.50
N GLU A 422 63.58 19.79 -4.21
CA GLU A 422 64.19 20.99 -3.62
C GLU A 422 63.13 21.98 -3.12
N GLN A 423 62.04 22.18 -3.87
CA GLN A 423 60.93 23.01 -3.42
C GLN A 423 60.23 22.40 -2.19
N LEU A 424 60.07 21.08 -2.15
CA LEU A 424 59.55 20.38 -0.96
C LEU A 424 60.47 20.57 0.25
N GLU A 425 61.79 20.50 0.08
CA GLU A 425 62.75 20.77 1.17
C GLU A 425 62.61 22.21 1.68
N ARG A 426 62.38 23.19 0.80
CA ARG A 426 62.13 24.59 1.22
C ARG A 426 60.86 24.71 2.06
N ASP A 427 59.80 23.99 1.70
CA ASP A 427 58.56 23.97 2.48
C ASP A 427 58.78 23.37 3.88
N PHE A 428 59.50 22.24 3.96
CA PHE A 428 59.81 21.58 5.23
C PHE A 428 60.91 22.27 6.04
N ALA A 429 61.62 23.24 5.46
CA ALA A 429 62.56 24.12 6.16
C ALA A 429 61.85 25.23 6.98
N ALA A 430 60.53 25.36 6.88
CA ALA A 430 59.73 26.25 7.70
C ALA A 430 60.02 26.03 9.20
N LEU A 431 60.20 27.12 9.95
CA LEU A 431 60.54 27.05 11.37
C LEU A 431 59.45 26.32 12.15
N SER A 432 58.18 26.53 11.82
CA SER A 432 57.03 25.88 12.45
C SER A 432 57.04 24.35 12.34
N LEU A 433 57.74 23.80 11.34
CA LEU A 433 57.92 22.35 11.12
C LEU A 433 59.22 21.80 11.72
N SER A 434 60.06 22.65 12.32
CA SER A 434 61.30 22.22 12.95
C SER A 434 61.06 21.22 14.08
N ARG A 435 61.89 20.17 14.12
CA ARG A 435 61.86 19.13 15.16
C ARG A 435 61.85 19.70 16.59
N ARG A 436 62.49 20.85 16.82
CA ARG A 436 62.57 21.49 18.14
C ARG A 436 61.19 21.82 18.73
N TYR A 437 60.19 22.05 17.88
CA TYR A 437 58.84 22.38 18.31
C TYR A 437 57.95 21.16 18.51
N GLN A 438 58.45 19.92 18.34
CA GLN A 438 57.71 18.70 18.65
C GLN A 438 56.33 18.63 17.97
N GLY A 439 56.24 19.12 16.73
CA GLY A 439 54.99 19.20 15.97
C GLY A 439 53.96 20.19 16.52
N LEU A 440 54.32 21.11 17.42
CA LEU A 440 53.41 22.01 18.13
C LEU A 440 52.51 22.82 17.21
N TYR A 441 53.02 23.27 16.07
CA TYR A 441 52.27 24.12 15.14
C TYR A 441 51.58 23.35 14.01
N LEU A 442 51.68 22.02 13.98
CA LEU A 442 51.10 21.21 12.91
C LEU A 442 49.59 21.07 13.07
N GLY A 443 48.83 21.53 12.07
CA GLY A 443 47.39 21.22 11.92
C GLY A 443 46.48 21.74 13.04
N ARG A 444 46.88 22.80 13.74
CA ARG A 444 46.07 23.47 14.77
C ARG A 444 46.31 24.98 14.80
N SER A 445 45.38 25.72 15.41
CA SER A 445 45.61 27.11 15.80
C SER A 445 46.24 27.19 17.20
N CYS A 446 47.14 28.16 17.40
CA CYS A 446 47.75 28.46 18.70
C CYS A 446 47.15 29.70 19.38
N THR A 447 46.16 30.34 18.76
CA THR A 447 45.56 31.59 19.27
C THR A 447 44.06 31.46 19.59
N ARG A 448 43.35 30.52 18.96
CA ARG A 448 41.88 30.40 19.04
C ARG A 448 41.32 30.12 20.43
N THR A 449 42.14 29.71 21.39
CA THR A 449 41.69 29.46 22.77
C THR A 449 41.46 30.74 23.57
N ALA A 450 41.91 31.88 23.05
CA ALA A 450 41.74 33.20 23.63
C ALA A 450 40.67 34.00 22.89
N ARG A 451 39.91 34.84 23.59
CA ARG A 451 39.00 35.83 22.97
C ARG A 451 39.71 37.13 22.63
N THR A 452 40.75 37.43 23.38
CA THR A 452 41.51 38.67 23.32
C THR A 452 43.00 38.35 23.29
N LEU A 453 43.81 39.26 22.73
CA LEU A 453 45.26 39.06 22.68
C LEU A 453 45.89 38.97 24.08
N ASP A 454 45.33 39.64 25.08
CA ASP A 454 45.87 39.63 26.44
C ASP A 454 45.72 38.25 27.12
N GLU A 455 44.68 37.48 26.79
CA GLU A 455 44.50 36.11 27.30
C GLU A 455 45.59 35.14 26.81
N LEU A 456 46.28 35.46 25.71
CA LEU A 456 47.42 34.69 25.21
C LEU A 456 48.70 34.90 26.02
N TYR A 457 48.68 35.80 27.01
CA TYR A 457 49.80 36.05 27.91
C TYR A 457 49.41 35.77 29.37
N ALA A 458 50.38 35.33 30.15
CA ALA A 458 50.26 35.16 31.59
C ALA A 458 50.25 36.53 32.27
N THR A 459 49.39 36.70 33.27
CA THR A 459 49.32 37.92 34.09
C THR A 459 49.53 37.56 35.56
N PRO A 460 50.62 38.02 36.21
CA PRO A 460 51.73 38.80 35.65
C PRO A 460 52.66 37.98 34.72
N LEU A 461 53.45 38.68 33.91
CA LEU A 461 54.49 38.06 33.08
C LEU A 461 55.59 37.41 33.94
N PRO A 462 56.28 36.37 33.44
CA PRO A 462 57.39 35.73 34.13
C PRO A 462 58.51 36.72 34.46
N SER A 463 59.00 36.74 35.70
CA SER A 463 60.04 37.66 36.19
C SER A 463 61.31 36.96 36.75
N GLY A 464 61.35 35.63 36.69
CA GLY A 464 62.48 34.80 37.16
C GLY A 464 63.62 34.65 36.15
N ASP A 465 64.34 33.51 36.19
CA ASP A 465 65.37 33.17 35.20
C ASP A 465 64.72 32.88 33.83
N LEU A 466 64.70 33.90 32.97
CA LEU A 466 64.14 33.83 31.64
C LEU A 466 64.91 32.90 30.71
N LEU A 467 66.22 32.68 30.92
CA LEU A 467 67.01 31.77 30.09
C LEU A 467 66.63 30.32 30.38
N GLN A 468 66.55 29.96 31.67
CA GLN A 468 66.04 28.65 32.09
C GLN A 468 64.60 28.42 31.61
N ALA A 469 63.75 29.46 31.69
CA ALA A 469 62.38 29.37 31.20
C ALA A 469 62.31 29.13 29.68
N LEU A 470 63.17 29.79 28.88
CA LEU A 470 63.25 29.59 27.43
C LEU A 470 63.71 28.17 27.06
N ASP A 471 64.70 27.62 27.77
CA ASP A 471 65.19 26.25 27.52
C ASP A 471 64.15 25.16 27.87
N GLY A 472 63.21 25.46 28.77
CA GLY A 472 62.15 24.56 29.18
C GLY A 472 60.85 24.63 28.36
N LEU A 473 60.79 25.41 27.27
CA LEU A 473 59.53 25.65 26.54
C LEU A 473 59.05 24.48 25.67
N TYR A 474 59.94 23.64 25.13
CA TYR A 474 59.55 22.64 24.12
C TYR A 474 60.03 21.22 24.47
N LEU A 475 59.44 20.64 25.53
CA LEU A 475 59.82 19.30 26.00
C LEU A 475 59.06 18.19 25.24
N PRO A 476 59.58 16.95 25.18
CA PRO A 476 58.90 15.82 24.53
C PRO A 476 57.47 15.56 25.06
N ASP A 477 57.26 15.76 26.36
CA ASP A 477 55.96 15.61 27.01
C ASP A 477 54.90 16.58 26.48
N ASP A 478 55.31 17.75 25.99
CA ASP A 478 54.40 18.72 25.37
C ASP A 478 53.95 18.24 23.99
N GLY A 479 54.87 17.67 23.19
CA GLY A 479 54.58 17.03 21.92
C GLY A 479 53.54 15.91 22.06
N GLN A 480 53.73 15.03 23.04
CA GLN A 480 52.78 13.95 23.33
C GLN A 480 51.38 14.46 23.71
N ALA A 481 51.29 15.54 24.49
CA ALA A 481 50.01 16.11 24.89
C ALA A 481 49.21 16.63 23.68
N ILE A 482 49.90 17.15 22.66
CA ILE A 482 49.30 17.69 21.44
C ILE A 482 48.82 16.57 20.53
N GLU A 483 49.60 15.49 20.43
CA GLU A 483 49.19 14.30 19.70
C GLU A 483 47.94 13.66 20.34
N GLN A 484 47.92 13.52 21.67
CA GLN A 484 46.74 13.09 22.41
C GLN A 484 45.54 14.00 22.17
N LEU A 485 45.74 15.33 22.17
CA LEU A 485 44.68 16.28 21.87
C LEU A 485 44.10 16.06 20.45
N ARG A 486 44.95 15.97 19.42
CA ARG A 486 44.50 15.72 18.03
C ARG A 486 43.71 14.44 17.90
N GLU A 487 44.17 13.36 18.53
CA GLU A 487 43.51 12.08 18.46
C GLU A 487 42.13 12.12 19.15
N ARG A 488 42.06 12.70 20.35
CA ARG A 488 40.78 12.85 21.06
C ARG A 488 39.80 13.78 20.34
N GLU A 489 40.28 14.84 19.68
CA GLU A 489 39.42 15.73 18.88
C GLU A 489 38.86 15.03 17.65
N ARG A 490 39.67 14.19 16.98
CA ARG A 490 39.24 13.35 15.85
C ARG A 490 38.20 12.32 16.27
N GLN A 491 38.39 11.67 17.42
CA GLN A 491 37.44 10.72 18.00
C GLN A 491 36.11 11.40 18.35
N ARG A 492 36.17 12.59 18.97
CA ARG A 492 34.98 13.39 19.31
C ARG A 492 34.22 13.82 18.07
N ALA A 493 34.91 14.30 17.04
CA ALA A 493 34.30 14.67 15.77
C ALA A 493 33.59 13.48 15.11
N THR A 494 34.21 12.28 15.18
CA THR A 494 33.62 11.05 14.66
C THR A 494 32.36 10.64 15.42
N LEU A 495 32.39 10.63 16.75
CA LEU A 495 31.24 10.32 17.60
C LEU A 495 30.09 11.32 17.42
N GLN A 496 30.42 12.61 17.33
CA GLN A 496 29.46 13.68 17.06
C GLN A 496 28.79 13.48 15.69
N GLY A 497 29.57 13.20 14.64
CA GLY A 497 29.03 12.90 13.31
C GLY A 497 28.11 11.68 13.30
N LEU A 498 28.41 10.64 14.10
CA LEU A 498 27.57 9.46 14.27
C LEU A 498 26.25 9.77 14.99
N MET A 499 26.29 10.64 16.02
CA MET A 499 25.12 11.10 16.77
C MET A 499 24.21 11.97 15.89
N ASP A 500 24.81 12.89 15.13
CA ASP A 500 24.12 13.82 14.24
C ASP A 500 23.57 13.14 12.97
N GLY A 501 23.94 11.89 12.73
CA GLY A 501 23.50 11.09 11.58
C GLY A 501 24.22 11.42 10.27
N GLY A 502 25.17 12.37 10.28
CA GLY A 502 26.04 12.69 9.14
C GLY A 502 27.09 11.61 8.84
N LEU A 503 27.49 10.85 9.87
CA LEU A 503 28.29 9.64 9.74
C LEU A 503 27.42 8.42 10.08
N ARG A 504 27.68 7.29 9.41
CA ARG A 504 27.04 6.00 9.71
C ARG A 504 28.10 5.00 10.10
N ALA A 505 27.94 4.36 11.26
CA ALA A 505 28.86 3.34 11.74
C ALA A 505 28.93 2.17 10.74
N ALA A 506 30.14 1.73 10.41
CA ALA A 506 30.36 0.54 9.60
C ALA A 506 29.77 -0.67 10.33
N GLY A 507 28.61 -1.15 9.85
CA GLY A 507 27.88 -2.25 10.48
C GLY A 507 26.88 -1.88 11.57
N GLY A 508 26.61 -0.59 11.80
CA GLY A 508 25.54 -0.13 12.70
C GLY A 508 25.86 -0.26 14.19
N VAL A 509 27.09 -0.66 14.53
CA VAL A 509 27.59 -0.82 15.89
C VAL A 509 28.79 0.12 16.06
N VAL A 510 28.74 0.99 17.07
CA VAL A 510 29.87 1.84 17.45
C VAL A 510 30.55 1.17 18.63
N THR A 511 31.84 0.90 18.57
CA THR A 511 32.58 0.35 19.71
C THR A 511 33.43 1.42 20.38
N TRP A 512 33.35 1.54 21.69
CA TRP A 512 34.15 2.46 22.51
C TRP A 512 34.77 1.72 23.68
N LYS A 513 36.10 1.80 23.82
CA LYS A 513 36.87 1.10 24.88
C LYS A 513 36.47 -0.39 25.01
N GLY A 514 36.26 -1.07 23.87
CA GLY A 514 35.86 -2.49 23.82
C GLY A 514 34.37 -2.79 24.05
N THR A 515 33.53 -1.78 24.31
CA THR A 515 32.07 -1.95 24.51
C THR A 515 31.27 -1.46 23.30
N THR A 516 30.18 -2.17 22.98
CA THR A 516 29.24 -1.76 21.93
C THR A 516 28.32 -0.66 22.47
N LEU A 517 28.40 0.53 21.87
CA LEU A 517 27.56 1.68 22.15
C LEU A 517 26.29 1.67 21.30
N SER A 518 25.15 1.90 21.94
CA SER A 518 23.91 2.28 21.26
C SER A 518 23.88 3.79 21.00
N ARG A 519 23.02 4.23 20.07
CA ARG A 519 22.82 5.67 19.79
C ARG A 519 22.39 6.48 21.02
N THR A 520 21.70 5.85 21.99
CA THR A 520 21.27 6.54 23.20
C THR A 520 22.40 6.74 24.21
N GLN A 521 23.50 5.99 24.08
CA GLN A 521 24.68 6.09 24.94
C GLN A 521 25.72 7.09 24.41
N LEU A 522 25.66 7.45 23.11
CA LEU A 522 26.59 8.40 22.48
C LEU A 522 26.70 9.76 23.21
N PRO A 523 25.61 10.40 23.68
CA PRO A 523 25.72 11.68 24.37
C PRO A 523 26.56 11.61 25.65
N ALA A 524 26.45 10.51 26.40
CA ALA A 524 27.21 10.31 27.64
C ALA A 524 28.71 10.13 27.35
N VAL A 525 29.04 9.37 26.30
CA VAL A 525 30.44 9.15 25.88
C VAL A 525 31.05 10.42 25.30
N ILE A 526 30.29 11.20 24.53
CA ILE A 526 30.76 12.51 24.03
C ILE A 526 31.01 13.45 25.21
N ALA A 527 30.17 13.44 26.24
CA ALA A 527 30.39 14.24 27.45
C ALA A 527 31.67 13.83 28.20
N GLU A 528 31.91 12.52 28.37
CA GLU A 528 33.16 11.99 28.95
C GLU A 528 34.39 12.46 28.15
N LEU A 529 34.33 12.36 26.83
CA LEU A 529 35.40 12.80 25.94
C LEU A 529 35.58 14.32 25.92
N ASP A 530 34.50 15.09 26.08
CA ASP A 530 34.54 16.54 26.23
C ASP A 530 35.21 16.95 27.55
N ASP A 531 35.06 16.18 28.62
CA ASP A 531 35.80 16.37 29.87
C ASP A 531 37.31 16.08 29.69
N GLU A 532 37.66 14.97 29.03
CA GLU A 532 39.06 14.64 28.69
C GLU A 532 39.69 15.74 27.82
N LEU A 533 38.98 16.18 26.77
CA LEU A 533 39.41 17.25 25.88
C LEU A 533 39.57 18.60 26.58
N ARG A 534 38.74 18.91 27.57
CA ARG A 534 38.87 20.16 28.33
C ARG A 534 40.21 20.23 29.05
N VAL A 535 40.63 19.12 29.67
CA VAL A 535 41.93 19.02 30.37
C VAL A 535 43.09 19.13 29.38
N LEU A 536 43.04 18.39 28.26
CA LEU A 536 44.09 18.43 27.24
C LEU A 536 44.20 19.81 26.57
N ARG A 537 43.07 20.44 26.21
CA ARG A 537 43.05 21.80 25.66
C ARG A 537 43.64 22.81 26.62
N ALA A 538 43.28 22.76 27.90
CA ALA A 538 43.84 23.66 28.91
C ALA A 538 45.36 23.47 29.09
N ARG A 539 45.85 22.23 29.01
CA ARG A 539 47.29 21.94 29.05
C ARG A 539 48.03 22.54 27.85
N VAL A 540 47.51 22.33 26.64
CA VAL A 540 48.13 22.84 25.39
C VAL A 540 48.02 24.36 25.30
N SER A 541 46.86 24.95 25.59
CA SER A 541 46.70 26.41 25.59
C SER A 541 47.53 27.08 26.67
N GLY A 542 47.65 26.46 27.85
CA GLY A 542 48.54 26.92 28.91
C GLY A 542 50.02 26.86 28.49
N HIS A 543 50.40 25.87 27.68
CA HIS A 543 51.73 25.84 27.06
C HIS A 543 51.91 26.98 26.07
N ASP A 544 50.97 27.20 25.15
CA ASP A 544 51.02 28.32 24.18
C ASP A 544 51.19 29.66 24.91
N GLN A 545 50.38 29.88 25.95
CA GLN A 545 50.45 31.08 26.80
C GLN A 545 51.83 31.23 27.46
N ARG A 546 52.41 30.16 28.01
CA ARG A 546 53.77 30.19 28.58
C ARG A 546 54.81 30.59 27.53
N CYS A 547 54.77 29.99 26.34
CA CYS A 547 55.69 30.31 25.26
C CYS A 547 55.62 31.80 24.91
N ARG A 548 54.41 32.33 24.65
CA ARG A 548 54.24 33.76 24.33
C ARG A 548 54.70 34.68 25.47
N SER A 549 54.42 34.29 26.72
CA SER A 549 54.74 35.09 27.91
C SER A 549 56.23 35.18 28.19
N VAL A 550 56.96 34.07 28.06
CA VAL A 550 58.41 34.04 28.27
C VAL A 550 59.12 34.86 27.19
N HIS A 551 58.72 34.71 25.91
CA HIS A 551 59.28 35.53 24.83
C HIS A 551 58.93 37.02 24.97
N LEU A 552 57.71 37.37 25.40
CA LEU A 552 57.34 38.77 25.66
C LEU A 552 58.09 39.36 26.87
N ALA A 553 58.30 38.60 27.94
CA ALA A 553 59.11 39.02 29.08
C ALA A 553 60.59 39.24 28.68
N ALA A 554 61.14 38.36 27.84
CA ALA A 554 62.46 38.52 27.27
C ALA A 554 62.56 39.79 26.39
N ALA A 555 61.59 40.00 25.50
CA ALA A 555 61.52 41.21 24.68
C ALA A 555 61.38 42.50 25.52
N ASN A 556 60.61 42.48 26.61
CA ASN A 556 60.48 43.63 27.52
C ASN A 556 61.80 43.96 28.22
N ARG A 557 62.62 42.95 28.51
CA ARG A 557 63.95 43.13 29.12
C ARG A 557 64.97 43.70 28.13
N ILE A 558 64.86 43.35 26.85
CA ILE A 558 65.72 43.85 25.77
C ILE A 558 65.31 45.27 25.34
N GLY A 559 64.01 45.56 25.24
CA GLY A 559 63.48 46.86 24.81
C GLY A 559 63.44 47.03 23.30
N GLY A 560 63.64 48.26 22.80
CA GLY A 560 63.97 48.51 21.38
C GLY A 560 62.94 48.08 20.33
N GLY A 561 61.64 48.11 20.63
CA GLY A 561 60.57 47.78 19.67
C GLY A 561 60.19 46.30 19.58
N TRP A 562 60.98 45.38 20.14
CA TRP A 562 60.72 43.94 20.15
C TRP A 562 59.35 43.55 20.77
N PRO A 563 58.90 44.13 21.90
CA PRO A 563 57.58 43.78 22.46
C PRO A 563 56.41 44.13 21.53
N ALA A 564 56.51 45.26 20.82
CA ALA A 564 55.48 45.69 19.87
C ALA A 564 55.47 44.78 18.65
N LEU A 565 56.64 44.37 18.15
CA LEU A 565 56.78 43.47 17.02
C LEU A 565 56.14 42.09 17.30
N LEU A 566 56.45 41.47 18.44
CA LEU A 566 55.86 40.18 18.84
C LEU A 566 54.33 40.26 18.97
N ARG A 567 53.82 41.33 19.59
CA ARG A 567 52.37 41.56 19.71
C ARG A 567 51.71 41.78 18.36
N GLY A 568 52.38 42.47 17.44
CA GLY A 568 51.87 42.72 16.09
C GLY A 568 51.67 41.44 15.30
N TYR A 569 52.69 40.58 15.25
CA TYR A 569 52.55 39.28 14.56
C TYR A 569 51.47 38.40 15.20
N LEU A 570 51.40 38.36 16.54
CA LEU A 570 50.37 37.61 17.24
C LEU A 570 48.97 38.17 16.97
N ALA A 571 48.82 39.49 16.78
CA ALA A 571 47.56 40.13 16.41
C ALA A 571 47.05 39.67 15.04
N VAL A 572 47.94 39.63 14.04
CA VAL A 572 47.60 39.11 12.69
C VAL A 572 47.28 37.61 12.75
N LEU A 573 48.02 36.85 13.56
CA LEU A 573 47.78 35.42 13.73
C LEU A 573 46.41 35.15 14.38
N HIS A 574 46.05 35.87 15.45
CA HIS A 574 44.75 35.75 16.12
C HIS A 574 43.60 36.17 15.19
N TYR A 575 43.76 37.26 14.44
CA TYR A 575 42.79 37.68 13.41
C TYR A 575 42.58 36.59 12.36
N THR A 576 43.65 36.09 11.74
CA THR A 576 43.55 35.09 10.67
C THR A 576 42.95 33.77 11.17
N ASP A 577 43.41 33.28 12.32
CA ASP A 577 42.92 32.04 12.93
C ASP A 577 41.41 32.08 13.22
N HIS A 578 40.90 33.18 13.77
CA HIS A 578 39.48 33.32 14.04
C HIS A 578 38.65 33.57 12.79
N THR A 579 39.18 34.32 11.82
CA THR A 579 38.50 34.61 10.56
C THR A 579 38.37 33.36 9.68
N ILE A 580 39.43 32.53 9.62
CA ILE A 580 39.39 31.20 9.00
C ILE A 580 38.31 30.35 9.66
N ALA A 581 38.32 30.28 11.00
CA ALA A 581 37.34 29.49 11.74
C ALA A 581 35.89 29.97 11.52
N ASP A 582 35.66 31.28 11.39
CA ASP A 582 34.34 31.83 11.13
C ASP A 582 33.82 31.46 9.73
N LEU A 583 34.69 31.57 8.72
CA LEU A 583 34.36 31.26 7.33
C LEU A 583 34.15 29.75 7.13
N GLU A 584 35.00 28.91 7.72
CA GLU A 584 34.84 27.46 7.70
C GLU A 584 33.53 27.03 8.37
N ASP A 585 33.20 27.60 9.53
CA ASP A 585 31.96 27.28 10.24
C ASP A 585 30.71 27.76 9.48
N ALA A 586 30.76 28.94 8.86
CA ALA A 586 29.69 29.43 7.99
C ALA A 586 29.50 28.52 6.75
N ASN A 587 30.61 28.12 6.11
CA ASN A 587 30.58 27.22 4.96
C ASN A 587 30.05 25.83 5.34
N LEU A 588 30.45 25.31 6.50
CA LEU A 588 29.98 24.04 7.01
C LEU A 588 28.46 24.09 7.33
N LEU A 589 27.97 25.18 7.93
CA LEU A 589 26.54 25.39 8.14
C LEU A 589 25.77 25.41 6.81
N TYR A 590 26.30 26.09 5.79
CA TYR A 590 25.73 26.10 4.44
C TYR A 590 25.66 24.68 3.84
N LEU A 591 26.77 23.95 3.82
CA LEU A 591 26.84 22.60 3.25
C LEU A 591 25.90 21.62 3.96
N GLN A 592 25.80 21.71 5.28
CA GLN A 592 24.88 20.89 6.07
C GLN A 592 23.42 21.29 5.85
N THR A 593 23.12 22.58 5.82
CA THR A 593 21.76 23.07 5.53
C THR A 593 21.34 22.61 4.13
N PHE A 594 22.24 22.70 3.15
CA PHE A 594 22.01 22.18 1.81
C PHE A 594 21.69 20.68 1.83
N GLN A 595 22.51 19.86 2.50
CA GLN A 595 22.24 18.42 2.62
C GLN A 595 20.89 18.11 3.31
N SER A 596 20.54 18.87 4.36
CA SER A 596 19.25 18.72 5.04
C SER A 596 18.07 19.12 4.15
N VAL A 597 18.22 20.18 3.35
CA VAL A 597 17.16 20.73 2.49
C VAL A 597 16.91 19.85 1.26
N ILE A 598 17.94 19.17 0.76
CA ILE A 598 17.79 18.25 -0.39
C ILE A 598 17.42 16.81 0.03
N ALA A 599 17.35 16.52 1.33
CA ALA A 599 17.24 15.15 1.86
C ALA A 599 15.99 14.39 1.39
N ASP A 600 14.85 15.08 1.24
CA ASP A 600 13.58 14.53 0.72
C ASP A 600 13.42 14.76 -0.80
N GLY A 601 14.43 15.35 -1.42
CA GLY A 601 14.47 15.81 -2.80
C GLY A 601 13.51 16.97 -3.12
N ARG A 602 12.62 17.43 -2.24
CA ARG A 602 11.66 18.54 -2.49
C ARG A 602 11.97 19.73 -1.59
N VAL A 603 12.43 20.82 -2.17
CA VAL A 603 12.68 22.05 -1.41
C VAL A 603 11.39 22.85 -1.27
N SER A 604 10.84 22.96 -0.06
CA SER A 604 9.73 23.90 0.24
C SER A 604 10.21 25.35 0.28
N SER A 605 9.32 26.33 0.14
CA SER A 605 9.68 27.76 0.27
C SER A 605 10.24 28.11 1.66
N LYS A 606 9.91 27.33 2.70
CA LYS A 606 10.49 27.50 4.04
C LYS A 606 11.94 26.99 4.08
N GLU A 607 12.20 25.85 3.47
CA GLU A 607 13.53 25.25 3.36
C GLU A 607 14.45 26.06 2.44
N LEU A 608 13.91 26.58 1.33
CA LEU A 608 14.64 27.49 0.44
C LEU A 608 15.08 28.75 1.18
N ARG A 609 14.19 29.39 1.95
CA ARG A 609 14.56 30.54 2.79
C ARG A 609 15.60 30.20 3.85
N LYS A 610 15.54 29.00 4.44
CA LYS A 610 16.57 28.52 5.38
C LYS A 610 17.92 28.34 4.68
N LEU A 611 17.94 27.79 3.46
CA LEU A 611 19.14 27.64 2.64
C LEU A 611 19.72 29.00 2.24
N VAL A 612 18.89 29.92 1.75
CA VAL A 612 19.27 31.31 1.42
C VAL A 612 19.89 32.01 2.64
N ALA A 613 19.27 31.87 3.82
CA ALA A 613 19.82 32.43 5.05
C ALA A 613 21.21 31.87 5.39
N ALA A 614 21.45 30.57 5.15
CA ALA A 614 22.76 29.94 5.34
C ALA A 614 23.79 30.41 4.30
N CYS A 615 23.40 30.50 3.02
CA CYS A 615 24.23 31.10 1.96
C CYS A 615 24.66 32.54 2.31
N ASN A 616 23.72 33.34 2.83
CA ASN A 616 23.99 34.71 3.25
C ASN A 616 24.81 34.81 4.54
N GLN A 617 25.03 33.72 5.29
CA GLN A 617 26.06 33.70 6.34
C GLN A 617 27.46 33.56 5.73
N VAL A 618 27.64 32.73 4.70
CA VAL A 618 28.91 32.61 3.97
C VAL A 618 29.24 33.90 3.24
N GLN A 619 28.26 34.50 2.56
CA GLN A 619 28.47 35.78 1.86
C GLN A 619 28.91 36.88 2.83
N ARG A 620 28.27 37.00 3.99
CA ARG A 620 28.66 37.98 5.02
C ARG A 620 30.05 37.72 5.59
N ALA A 621 30.39 36.46 5.89
CA ALA A 621 31.72 36.09 6.37
C ALA A 621 32.80 36.46 5.33
N LEU A 622 32.58 36.13 4.06
CA LEU A 622 33.47 36.55 2.96
C LEU A 622 33.56 38.07 2.87
N GLY A 623 32.41 38.75 2.75
CA GLY A 623 32.34 40.20 2.59
C GLY A 623 33.07 40.96 3.70
N GLN A 624 33.03 40.44 4.94
CA GLN A 624 33.78 41.02 6.05
C GLN A 624 35.30 40.94 5.83
N VAL A 625 35.84 39.80 5.36
CA VAL A 625 37.27 39.67 5.04
C VAL A 625 37.71 40.70 3.99
N TYR A 626 36.92 40.84 2.92
CA TYR A 626 37.21 41.78 1.85
C TYR A 626 37.10 43.25 2.30
N ALA A 627 36.11 43.58 3.12
CA ALA A 627 35.96 44.93 3.69
C ALA A 627 37.11 45.29 4.66
N GLN A 628 37.67 44.29 5.34
CA GLN A 628 38.77 44.47 6.30
C GLN A 628 40.16 44.36 5.65
N ALA A 629 40.25 43.95 4.37
CA ALA A 629 41.52 43.70 3.71
C ALA A 629 42.48 44.90 3.72
N GLY A 630 41.95 46.14 3.65
CA GLY A 630 42.74 47.37 3.73
C GLY A 630 43.19 47.76 5.15
N GLN A 631 42.67 47.11 6.19
CA GLN A 631 42.99 47.41 7.59
C GLN A 631 44.17 46.57 8.12
N VAL A 632 44.54 45.49 7.42
CA VAL A 632 45.72 44.67 7.75
C VAL A 632 46.98 45.43 7.30
N GLN A 633 47.80 45.84 8.27
CA GLN A 633 49.09 46.49 8.01
C GLN A 633 50.19 45.44 7.99
N MET A 634 50.82 45.25 6.83
CA MET A 634 51.96 44.36 6.67
C MET A 634 53.27 45.13 6.85
N ASN A 635 54.22 44.52 7.54
CA ASN A 635 55.59 45.02 7.59
C ASN A 635 56.42 44.42 6.44
N ALA A 636 57.67 44.88 6.28
CA ALA A 636 58.53 44.44 5.17
C ALA A 636 58.75 42.91 5.14
N PRO A 637 59.01 42.21 6.27
CA PRO A 637 59.09 40.76 6.28
C PRO A 637 57.82 40.05 5.77
N LEU A 638 56.62 40.45 6.22
CA LEU A 638 55.36 39.86 5.73
C LEU A 638 55.10 40.14 4.26
N ALA A 639 55.37 41.36 3.80
CA ALA A 639 55.22 41.72 2.39
C ALA A 639 56.16 40.90 1.49
N GLN A 640 57.39 40.64 1.97
CA GLN A 640 58.34 39.77 1.29
C GLN A 640 57.88 38.31 1.27
N ALA A 641 57.41 37.78 2.41
CA ALA A 641 56.93 36.40 2.51
C ALA A 641 55.71 36.13 1.61
N LEU A 642 54.81 37.10 1.46
CA LEU A 642 53.61 36.99 0.62
C LEU A 642 53.85 37.39 -0.85
N GLY A 643 55.02 37.95 -1.17
CA GLY A 643 55.34 38.44 -2.52
C GLY A 643 54.47 39.61 -2.99
N LYS A 644 53.77 40.29 -2.07
CA LYS A 644 52.87 41.42 -2.36
C LYS A 644 53.07 42.54 -1.32
N PRO A 645 53.07 43.81 -1.71
CA PRO A 645 53.28 44.93 -0.80
C PRO A 645 52.09 45.18 0.16
N GLN A 646 50.87 44.76 -0.20
CA GLN A 646 49.65 44.98 0.58
C GLN A 646 48.78 43.72 0.61
N TRP A 647 48.14 43.45 1.75
CA TRP A 647 47.28 42.28 1.93
C TRP A 647 46.08 42.25 0.96
N SER A 648 45.50 43.42 0.67
CA SER A 648 44.40 43.55 -0.31
C SER A 648 44.74 43.05 -1.71
N GLN A 649 46.03 43.01 -2.08
CA GLN A 649 46.49 42.53 -3.39
C GLN A 649 46.66 41.00 -3.44
N CYS A 650 46.59 40.32 -2.29
CA CYS A 650 46.56 38.87 -2.20
C CYS A 650 45.16 38.29 -2.43
N LEU A 651 44.13 39.15 -2.40
CA LEU A 651 42.73 38.78 -2.58
C LEU A 651 42.22 39.29 -3.95
N PRO A 652 41.42 38.51 -4.70
CA PRO A 652 40.78 38.96 -5.93
C PRO A 652 39.68 40.01 -5.65
N GLU A 653 39.20 40.72 -6.68
CA GLU A 653 38.09 41.68 -6.51
C GLU A 653 36.78 40.96 -6.13
N PHE A 654 36.17 41.30 -4.99
CA PHE A 654 35.00 40.57 -4.46
C PHE A 654 33.73 40.80 -5.29
N GLY A 655 33.23 39.74 -5.94
CA GLY A 655 32.06 39.81 -6.83
C GLY A 655 30.84 38.97 -6.40
N LEU A 656 30.85 38.38 -5.20
CA LEU A 656 29.76 37.49 -4.75
C LEU A 656 28.62 38.26 -4.09
N VAL A 657 27.50 38.41 -4.82
CA VAL A 657 26.27 39.04 -4.32
C VAL A 657 25.54 38.18 -3.27
N GLU A 658 24.61 38.79 -2.53
CA GLU A 658 23.71 38.04 -1.64
C GLU A 658 22.87 37.02 -2.43
N ALA A 659 22.64 35.87 -1.80
CA ALA A 659 21.77 34.84 -2.33
C ALA A 659 20.30 35.23 -2.14
N ASP A 660 19.49 34.95 -3.15
CA ASP A 660 18.03 35.03 -3.15
C ASP A 660 17.41 33.80 -3.85
N GLU A 661 16.07 33.74 -3.91
CA GLU A 661 15.37 32.60 -4.53
C GLU A 661 15.63 32.47 -6.04
N ASN A 662 16.03 33.55 -6.72
CA ASN A 662 16.22 33.60 -8.17
C ASN A 662 17.66 33.27 -8.59
N ASN A 663 18.66 33.60 -7.78
CA ASN A 663 20.07 33.44 -8.10
C ASN A 663 20.75 32.22 -7.42
N ILE A 664 20.06 31.53 -6.50
CA ILE A 664 20.63 30.49 -5.62
C ILE A 664 21.45 29.42 -6.35
N ASN A 665 21.01 28.96 -7.53
CA ASN A 665 21.71 27.93 -8.30
C ASN A 665 23.04 28.42 -8.88
N ALA A 666 23.07 29.65 -9.38
CA ALA A 666 24.30 30.27 -9.88
C ALA A 666 25.23 30.61 -8.70
N TRP A 667 24.66 31.12 -7.61
CA TRP A 667 25.37 31.42 -6.37
C TRP A 667 26.10 30.19 -5.81
N MET A 668 25.41 29.05 -5.67
CA MET A 668 26.01 27.82 -5.15
C MET A 668 27.15 27.27 -6.02
N LYS A 669 27.09 27.49 -7.35
CA LYS A 669 28.18 27.11 -8.27
C LYS A 669 29.43 27.99 -8.08
N ALA A 670 29.25 29.26 -7.74
CA ALA A 670 30.34 30.21 -7.58
C ALA A 670 30.95 30.20 -6.17
N ALA A 671 30.12 30.02 -5.13
CA ALA A 671 30.51 30.19 -3.73
C ALA A 671 31.70 29.33 -3.30
N GLY A 672 31.79 28.09 -3.77
CA GLY A 672 32.89 27.19 -3.44
C GLY A 672 34.27 27.74 -3.86
N SER A 673 34.35 28.37 -5.03
CA SER A 673 35.60 28.98 -5.51
C SER A 673 36.00 30.19 -4.66
N TRP A 674 35.03 31.02 -4.25
CA TRP A 674 35.29 32.17 -3.40
C TRP A 674 35.78 31.76 -2.01
N VAL A 675 35.08 30.81 -1.37
CA VAL A 675 35.49 30.28 -0.07
C VAL A 675 36.91 29.72 -0.13
N GLN A 676 37.21 28.92 -1.14
CA GLN A 676 38.53 28.30 -1.28
C GLN A 676 39.64 29.36 -1.44
N VAL A 677 39.49 30.29 -2.38
CA VAL A 677 40.51 31.33 -2.63
C VAL A 677 40.73 32.21 -1.40
N THR A 678 39.67 32.59 -0.68
CA THR A 678 39.80 33.40 0.54
C THR A 678 40.46 32.61 1.69
N LEU A 679 40.11 31.33 1.87
CA LEU A 679 40.74 30.48 2.88
C LEU A 679 42.22 30.25 2.58
N ASP A 680 42.59 30.01 1.32
CA ASP A 680 43.99 29.82 0.91
C ASP A 680 44.82 31.08 1.15
N ALA A 681 44.28 32.25 0.81
CA ALA A 681 44.93 33.52 1.08
C ALA A 681 45.11 33.72 2.60
N LEU A 682 44.05 33.56 3.40
CA LEU A 682 44.10 33.73 4.86
C LEU A 682 45.07 32.73 5.51
N GLY A 683 45.08 31.49 5.04
CA GLY A 683 46.02 30.46 5.47
C GLY A 683 47.46 30.85 5.18
N THR A 684 47.73 31.42 4.01
CA THR A 684 49.07 31.92 3.64
C THR A 684 49.50 33.08 4.56
N LEU A 685 48.60 34.02 4.85
CA LEU A 685 48.88 35.12 5.79
C LEU A 685 49.12 34.61 7.22
N ARG A 686 48.32 33.64 7.67
CA ARG A 686 48.48 32.98 8.97
C ARG A 686 49.85 32.31 9.07
N ASP A 687 50.21 31.49 8.09
CA ASP A 687 51.44 30.72 8.08
C ASP A 687 52.67 31.65 8.00
N ALA A 688 52.63 32.69 7.16
CA ALA A 688 53.68 33.71 7.10
C ALA A 688 53.81 34.49 8.43
N SER A 689 52.70 34.85 9.06
CA SER A 689 52.71 35.54 10.36
C SER A 689 53.24 34.67 11.48
N LEU A 690 52.96 33.36 11.45
CA LEU A 690 53.54 32.41 12.38
C LEU A 690 55.05 32.27 12.18
N GLU A 691 55.52 32.11 10.95
CA GLU A 691 56.95 32.00 10.65
C GLU A 691 57.73 33.24 11.12
N GLU A 692 57.22 34.44 10.84
CA GLU A 692 57.86 35.68 11.28
C GLU A 692 57.77 35.89 12.80
N LEU A 693 56.67 35.45 13.44
CA LEU A 693 56.58 35.42 14.91
C LEU A 693 57.66 34.52 15.51
N LEU A 694 57.84 33.30 14.99
CA LEU A 694 58.84 32.36 15.48
C LEU A 694 60.28 32.85 15.22
N ARG A 695 60.51 33.53 14.08
CA ARG A 695 61.79 34.16 13.76
C ARG A 695 62.10 35.32 14.72
N ALA A 696 61.12 36.17 15.01
CA ALA A 696 61.27 37.24 15.99
C ALA A 696 61.47 36.70 17.42
N GLU A 697 60.76 35.63 17.81
CA GLU A 697 60.94 34.96 19.10
C GLU A 697 62.34 34.34 19.27
N ASN A 698 62.86 33.71 18.22
CA ASN A 698 64.25 33.24 18.18
C ASN A 698 65.23 34.39 18.34
N ALA A 699 65.05 35.46 17.57
CA ALA A 699 65.91 36.63 17.58
C ALA A 699 65.96 37.30 18.96
N VAL A 700 64.82 37.33 19.67
CA VAL A 700 64.71 37.78 21.06
C VAL A 700 65.43 36.83 22.01
N ALA A 701 65.24 35.51 21.86
CA ALA A 701 65.90 34.52 22.71
C ALA A 701 67.43 34.53 22.54
N GLU A 702 67.93 34.65 21.32
CA GLU A 702 69.37 34.75 21.01
C GLU A 702 69.98 36.02 21.58
N ARG A 703 69.30 37.16 21.44
CA ARG A 703 69.74 38.44 22.01
C ARG A 703 69.78 38.42 23.53
N LEU A 704 68.78 37.80 24.17
CA LEU A 704 68.80 37.62 25.62
C LEU A 704 70.00 36.76 26.07
N ARG A 705 70.36 35.72 25.29
CA ARG A 705 71.53 34.86 25.55
C ARG A 705 72.85 35.59 25.35
N SER A 706 72.96 36.45 24.34
CA SER A 706 74.19 37.19 24.03
C SER A 706 74.35 38.50 24.83
N GLY A 707 73.27 38.97 25.46
CA GLY A 707 73.23 40.28 26.14
C GLY A 707 73.07 41.48 25.19
N ASP A 708 72.71 41.24 23.92
CA ASP A 708 72.49 42.29 22.92
C ASP A 708 71.13 42.98 23.12
N THR A 709 71.16 44.32 23.27
CA THR A 709 69.97 45.17 23.45
C THR A 709 69.64 46.02 22.22
N SER A 710 70.20 45.69 21.06
CA SER A 710 69.96 46.44 19.82
C SER A 710 68.46 46.46 19.45
N PRO A 711 67.91 47.62 19.05
CA PRO A 711 66.52 47.71 18.63
C PRO A 711 66.28 46.93 17.33
N THR A 712 65.01 46.60 17.07
CA THR A 712 64.60 46.06 15.75
C THR A 712 64.27 47.20 14.79
N ASP A 713 64.67 47.04 13.53
CA ASP A 713 64.30 47.96 12.44
C ASP A 713 62.93 47.63 11.84
N ASP A 714 62.35 46.47 12.20
CA ASP A 714 61.05 46.03 11.69
C ASP A 714 59.89 46.75 12.39
N THR A 715 58.94 47.23 11.60
CA THR A 715 57.69 47.78 12.13
C THR A 715 56.74 46.66 12.56
N PRO A 716 55.94 46.86 13.63
CA PRO A 716 54.96 45.86 14.05
C PRO A 716 53.81 45.80 13.03
N PRO A 717 53.45 44.61 12.53
CA PRO A 717 52.24 44.49 11.71
C PRO A 717 51.00 44.66 12.58
N ALA A 718 49.87 44.97 11.95
CA ALA A 718 48.61 45.21 12.66
C ALA A 718 47.44 44.51 11.97
N ALA A 719 46.48 44.08 12.77
CA ALA A 719 45.24 43.46 12.34
C ALA A 719 44.05 44.42 12.53
N PRO A 720 42.90 44.17 11.89
CA PRO A 720 41.65 44.88 12.17
C PRO A 720 41.32 44.83 13.68
N THR A 721 40.69 45.87 14.21
CA THR A 721 40.31 45.93 15.63
C THR A 721 39.01 45.19 15.95
N ASP A 722 38.14 45.01 14.95
CA ASP A 722 36.87 44.28 15.05
C ASP A 722 36.84 43.15 14.01
N TYR A 723 36.76 41.90 14.46
CA TYR A 723 36.68 40.70 13.62
C TYR A 723 35.97 39.59 14.39
N PRO A 724 35.38 38.59 13.70
CA PRO A 724 34.62 37.55 14.38
C PRO A 724 35.51 36.72 15.30
N ILE A 725 35.09 36.50 16.55
CA ILE A 725 35.76 35.61 17.50
C ILE A 725 35.06 34.25 17.53
N ARG A 726 35.86 33.18 17.39
CA ARG A 726 35.41 31.77 17.30
C ARG A 726 36.32 30.82 18.08
N LEU A 727 35.99 30.61 19.35
CA LEU A 727 36.68 29.66 20.23
C LEU A 727 36.40 28.20 19.81
N PRO A 728 37.29 27.24 20.12
CA PRO A 728 37.00 25.82 20.00
C PRO A 728 35.73 25.44 20.78
N GLY A 729 34.76 24.85 20.09
CA GLY A 729 33.47 24.46 20.69
C GLY A 729 32.34 25.49 20.53
N GLU A 730 32.63 26.75 20.22
CA GLU A 730 31.63 27.82 20.00
C GLU A 730 31.17 27.92 18.54
N MET A 731 30.98 26.78 17.88
CA MET A 731 30.49 26.73 16.50
C MET A 731 29.01 27.15 16.43
N ARG A 732 28.57 27.70 15.29
CA ARG A 732 27.16 28.04 15.06
C ARG A 732 26.27 26.82 15.36
N GLN A 733 25.18 27.05 16.11
CA GLN A 733 24.22 25.99 16.42
C GLN A 733 23.63 25.41 15.13
N ARG A 734 23.68 24.08 15.02
CA ARG A 734 23.14 23.32 13.89
C ARG A 734 21.89 22.60 14.36
N ASP A 735 20.74 22.96 13.81
CA ASP A 735 19.50 22.24 14.06
C ASP A 735 19.47 20.96 13.20
N LEU A 736 20.00 19.88 13.77
CA LEU A 736 20.20 18.57 13.11
C LEU A 736 19.07 17.58 13.40
N ARG A 737 18.10 17.95 14.26
CA ARG A 737 16.99 17.06 14.59
C ARG A 737 15.94 17.08 13.48
N GLN A 738 15.95 16.04 12.66
CA GLN A 738 14.86 15.81 11.71
C GLN A 738 13.52 15.68 12.46
N ASN A 739 12.52 16.44 12.03
CA ASN A 739 11.17 16.28 12.56
C ASN A 739 10.58 14.91 12.16
N LEU A 740 9.51 14.47 12.85
CA LEU A 740 8.91 13.14 12.58
C LEU A 740 8.47 12.95 11.12
N TRP A 741 8.06 14.03 10.45
CA TRP A 741 7.68 14.00 9.04
C TRP A 741 8.87 13.84 8.10
N GLN A 742 9.97 14.52 8.36
CA GLN A 742 11.24 14.36 7.65
C GLN A 742 11.82 12.97 7.87
N ARG A 743 11.69 12.41 9.08
CA ARG A 743 12.07 11.03 9.38
C ARG A 743 11.17 10.01 8.66
N PHE A 744 9.88 10.30 8.53
CA PHE A 744 8.96 9.50 7.70
C PHE A 744 9.37 9.56 6.23
N LEU A 745 9.53 10.76 5.65
CA LEU A 745 9.93 10.93 4.26
C LEU A 745 11.31 10.34 3.96
N ALA A 746 12.30 10.54 4.83
CA ALA A 746 13.64 9.98 4.71
C ALA A 746 13.72 8.49 5.09
N ALA A 747 12.63 7.90 5.61
CA ALA A 747 12.60 6.58 6.23
C ALA A 747 13.76 6.38 7.24
N ASP A 748 13.99 7.37 8.11
CA ASP A 748 15.08 7.36 9.09
C ASP A 748 14.60 6.86 10.47
N GLY A 749 14.93 5.59 10.73
CA GLY A 749 14.52 4.83 11.92
C GLY A 749 13.49 3.74 11.62
N VAL A 750 13.35 2.77 12.54
CA VAL A 750 12.49 1.59 12.35
C VAL A 750 11.02 1.98 12.20
N PHE A 751 10.47 2.75 13.15
CA PHE A 751 9.06 3.13 13.12
C PHE A 751 8.68 3.98 11.88
N PRO A 752 9.39 5.07 11.55
CA PRO A 752 9.10 5.83 10.33
C PRO A 752 9.22 5.00 9.05
N SER A 753 10.18 4.06 8.98
CA SER A 753 10.31 3.14 7.85
C SER A 753 9.10 2.21 7.72
N VAL A 754 8.66 1.59 8.83
CA VAL A 754 7.49 0.69 8.85
C VAL A 754 6.23 1.46 8.45
N ALA A 755 6.01 2.65 8.99
CA ALA A 755 4.87 3.50 8.62
C ALA A 755 4.89 3.83 7.12
N ARG A 756 6.05 4.19 6.56
CA ARG A 756 6.19 4.51 5.12
C ARG A 756 5.93 3.29 4.24
N VAL A 757 6.39 2.10 4.64
CA VAL A 757 6.04 0.84 3.95
C VAL A 757 4.55 0.59 3.99
N ALA A 758 3.90 0.72 5.16
CA ALA A 758 2.48 0.45 5.29
C ALA A 758 1.63 1.36 4.40
N VAL A 759 1.93 2.67 4.36
CA VAL A 759 1.24 3.64 3.51
C VAL A 759 1.52 3.37 2.03
N ALA A 760 2.76 3.11 1.64
CA ALA A 760 3.09 2.84 0.24
C ALA A 760 2.50 1.51 -0.26
N ALA A 761 2.51 0.47 0.60
CA ALA A 761 1.95 -0.83 0.29
C ALA A 761 0.42 -0.78 0.16
N SER A 762 -0.28 -0.01 0.99
CA SER A 762 -1.73 0.15 0.87
C SER A 762 -2.13 0.88 -0.41
N ILE A 763 -1.36 1.90 -0.83
CA ILE A 763 -1.58 2.59 -2.11
C ILE A 763 -1.35 1.63 -3.28
N VAL A 764 -0.23 0.90 -3.31
CA VAL A 764 0.04 -0.05 -4.39
C VAL A 764 -0.99 -1.18 -4.42
N ALA A 765 -1.37 -1.73 -3.26
CA ALA A 765 -2.43 -2.74 -3.18
C ALA A 765 -3.78 -2.20 -3.69
N GLY A 766 -4.11 -0.95 -3.37
CA GLY A 766 -5.30 -0.28 -3.90
C GLY A 766 -5.28 -0.13 -5.42
N VAL A 767 -4.12 0.23 -6.00
CA VAL A 767 -3.94 0.32 -7.47
C VAL A 767 -4.03 -1.06 -8.12
N LEU A 768 -3.39 -2.08 -7.53
CA LEU A 768 -3.46 -3.45 -8.03
C LEU A 768 -4.89 -3.99 -8.02
N TRP A 769 -5.62 -3.72 -6.94
CA TRP A 769 -7.02 -4.12 -6.80
C TRP A 769 -7.92 -3.38 -7.81
N ALA A 770 -7.79 -2.06 -7.94
CA ALA A 770 -8.55 -1.27 -8.90
C ALA A 770 -8.27 -1.69 -10.35
N GLY A 771 -7.00 -1.89 -10.73
CA GLY A 771 -6.64 -2.38 -12.06
C GLY A 771 -7.16 -3.79 -12.35
N GLY A 772 -7.22 -4.66 -11.34
CA GLY A 772 -7.81 -6.00 -11.47
C GLY A 772 -9.34 -5.98 -11.64
N ALA A 773 -10.02 -5.05 -10.97
CA ALA A 773 -11.48 -4.96 -10.99
C ALA A 773 -12.07 -4.27 -12.23
N VAL A 774 -11.31 -3.40 -12.90
CA VAL A 774 -11.75 -2.73 -14.14
C VAL A 774 -11.74 -3.72 -15.30
N GLY A 775 -12.89 -3.91 -15.97
CA GLY A 775 -13.06 -4.84 -17.10
C GLY A 775 -13.63 -6.22 -16.72
N MET A 776 -14.48 -6.31 -15.69
CA MET A 776 -15.27 -7.51 -15.38
C MET A 776 -16.76 -7.21 -15.56
N ALA A 777 -17.54 -8.17 -16.05
CA ALA A 777 -18.99 -8.04 -16.16
C ALA A 777 -19.65 -8.48 -14.84
N GLU A 778 -20.70 -7.76 -14.43
CA GLU A 778 -21.48 -8.09 -13.25
C GLU A 778 -22.86 -8.58 -13.67
N VAL A 779 -23.26 -9.77 -13.21
CA VAL A 779 -24.58 -10.35 -13.47
C VAL A 779 -25.30 -10.53 -12.13
N VAL A 780 -26.40 -9.80 -11.95
CA VAL A 780 -27.26 -9.94 -10.78
C VAL A 780 -28.39 -10.90 -11.15
N ALA A 781 -28.34 -12.12 -10.61
CA ALA A 781 -29.37 -13.14 -10.79
C ALA A 781 -30.43 -13.03 -9.69
N TYR A 782 -31.72 -13.04 -10.06
CA TYR A 782 -32.84 -13.02 -9.12
C TYR A 782 -33.75 -14.23 -9.35
N ASN A 783 -34.13 -14.88 -8.25
CA ASN A 783 -34.99 -16.04 -8.29
C ASN A 783 -36.44 -15.67 -7.90
N GLY A 784 -37.30 -15.46 -8.90
CA GLY A 784 -38.73 -15.22 -8.67
C GLY A 784 -39.56 -16.49 -8.42
N LEU A 785 -39.00 -17.67 -8.65
CA LEU A 785 -39.69 -18.95 -8.41
C LEU A 785 -39.82 -19.23 -6.91
N GLN A 786 -40.92 -19.86 -6.52
CA GLN A 786 -41.20 -20.21 -5.12
C GLN A 786 -40.52 -21.53 -4.70
N GLN A 787 -39.25 -21.70 -5.08
CA GLN A 787 -38.37 -22.77 -4.66
C GLN A 787 -36.91 -22.32 -4.75
N THR A 788 -36.00 -23.03 -4.09
CA THR A 788 -34.56 -22.77 -4.22
C THR A 788 -34.02 -23.28 -5.56
N VAL A 789 -33.21 -22.46 -6.24
CA VAL A 789 -32.56 -22.80 -7.52
C VAL A 789 -31.05 -22.72 -7.41
N THR A 790 -30.34 -23.45 -8.27
CA THR A 790 -28.90 -23.31 -8.47
C THR A 790 -28.66 -22.72 -9.85
N VAL A 791 -28.05 -21.54 -9.89
CA VAL A 791 -27.65 -20.85 -11.12
C VAL A 791 -26.16 -21.07 -11.33
N ALA A 792 -25.77 -21.51 -12.52
CA ALA A 792 -24.39 -21.63 -12.95
C ALA A 792 -24.12 -20.77 -14.19
N ILE A 793 -23.08 -19.92 -14.13
CA ILE A 793 -22.65 -19.07 -15.25
C ILE A 793 -21.15 -19.24 -15.45
N ASP A 794 -20.73 -19.70 -16.64
CA ASP A 794 -19.33 -19.92 -17.03
C ASP A 794 -18.48 -20.71 -16.00
N GLY A 795 -19.10 -21.66 -15.29
CA GLY A 795 -18.45 -22.50 -14.29
C GLY A 795 -18.46 -21.94 -12.86
N GLN A 796 -18.97 -20.72 -12.62
CA GLN A 796 -19.34 -20.26 -11.28
C GLN A 796 -20.78 -20.67 -10.97
N SER A 797 -21.06 -21.18 -9.78
CA SER A 797 -22.42 -21.59 -9.38
C SER A 797 -22.82 -21.01 -8.03
N ALA A 798 -24.08 -20.58 -7.90
CA ALA A 798 -24.67 -20.12 -6.65
C ALA A 798 -26.06 -20.71 -6.43
N THR A 799 -26.37 -21.03 -5.18
CA THR A 799 -27.70 -21.44 -4.74
C THR A 799 -28.46 -20.20 -4.29
N ILE A 800 -29.61 -19.94 -4.90
CA ILE A 800 -30.43 -18.74 -4.68
C ILE A 800 -31.79 -19.18 -4.13
N PRO A 801 -32.15 -18.83 -2.88
CA PRO A 801 -33.47 -19.07 -2.31
C PRO A 801 -34.59 -18.35 -3.08
N ALA A 802 -35.85 -18.68 -2.79
CA ALA A 802 -37.00 -18.01 -3.38
C ALA A 802 -37.03 -16.52 -3.01
N ASN A 803 -37.30 -15.66 -3.98
CA ASN A 803 -37.40 -14.20 -3.87
C ASN A 803 -36.09 -13.49 -3.46
N GLU A 804 -34.94 -14.16 -3.60
CA GLU A 804 -33.60 -13.61 -3.30
C GLU A 804 -32.73 -13.37 -4.56
N ARG A 805 -31.60 -12.67 -4.38
CA ARG A 805 -30.63 -12.36 -5.45
C ARG A 805 -29.22 -12.88 -5.15
N HIS A 806 -28.44 -13.09 -6.21
CA HIS A 806 -26.99 -13.33 -6.13
C HIS A 806 -26.24 -12.54 -7.21
N VAL A 807 -25.01 -12.11 -6.90
CA VAL A 807 -24.17 -11.30 -7.80
C VAL A 807 -22.98 -12.14 -8.29
N PHE A 808 -22.93 -12.42 -9.58
CA PHE A 808 -21.80 -13.07 -10.24
C PHE A 808 -20.84 -12.02 -10.82
N ARG A 809 -19.53 -12.23 -10.65
CA ARG A 809 -18.47 -11.42 -11.28
C ARG A 809 -17.71 -12.27 -12.28
N LEU A 810 -17.94 -12.01 -13.56
CA LEU A 810 -17.51 -12.87 -14.65
C LEU A 810 -16.40 -12.23 -15.48
N SER A 811 -15.50 -13.07 -15.98
CA SER A 811 -14.47 -12.67 -16.94
C SER A 811 -15.07 -12.45 -18.33
N GLU A 812 -14.47 -11.54 -19.10
CA GLU A 812 -14.97 -11.14 -20.40
C GLU A 812 -14.95 -12.28 -21.42
N ARG A 813 -16.11 -12.52 -22.04
CA ARG A 813 -16.34 -13.48 -23.15
C ARG A 813 -17.28 -12.85 -24.16
N SER A 814 -17.41 -13.42 -25.36
CA SER A 814 -18.43 -12.98 -26.34
C SER A 814 -19.85 -13.40 -25.94
N THR A 815 -19.97 -14.52 -25.22
CA THR A 815 -21.22 -15.07 -24.68
C THR A 815 -20.95 -15.70 -23.32
N HIS A 816 -21.94 -15.63 -22.43
CA HIS A 816 -21.94 -16.29 -21.12
C HIS A 816 -22.86 -17.51 -21.16
N HIS A 817 -22.36 -18.69 -20.79
CA HIS A 817 -23.18 -19.89 -20.74
C HIS A 817 -23.91 -19.96 -19.40
N VAL A 818 -25.25 -19.83 -19.42
CA VAL A 818 -26.11 -19.82 -18.25
C VAL A 818 -26.89 -21.13 -18.16
N GLU A 819 -26.85 -21.75 -16.99
CA GLU A 819 -27.60 -22.97 -16.69
C GLU A 819 -28.23 -22.86 -15.30
N THR A 820 -29.54 -23.08 -15.21
CA THR A 820 -30.28 -23.00 -13.96
C THR A 820 -31.00 -24.30 -13.69
N ARG A 821 -30.88 -24.81 -12.46
CA ARG A 821 -31.41 -26.10 -12.01
C ARG A 821 -32.20 -25.94 -10.72
N THR A 822 -33.19 -26.80 -10.53
CA THR A 822 -33.86 -26.98 -9.22
C THR A 822 -32.88 -27.57 -8.20
N ALA A 823 -33.20 -27.48 -6.89
CA ALA A 823 -32.42 -28.10 -5.83
C ALA A 823 -32.19 -29.62 -6.02
N ASN A 824 -33.13 -30.32 -6.68
CA ASN A 824 -33.04 -31.75 -6.97
C ASN A 824 -32.33 -32.06 -8.30
N GLY A 825 -31.71 -31.07 -8.94
CA GLY A 825 -30.88 -31.24 -10.13
C GLY A 825 -31.61 -31.18 -11.48
N ALA A 826 -32.94 -31.06 -11.51
CA ALA A 826 -33.70 -30.91 -12.76
C ALA A 826 -33.40 -29.55 -13.42
N ALA A 827 -33.09 -29.55 -14.72
CA ALA A 827 -32.78 -28.34 -15.47
C ALA A 827 -34.03 -27.49 -15.72
N ILE A 828 -34.00 -26.23 -15.29
CA ILE A 828 -35.05 -25.23 -15.53
C ILE A 828 -34.82 -24.59 -16.89
N GLU A 829 -33.60 -24.10 -17.13
CA GLU A 829 -33.21 -23.51 -18.41
C GLU A 829 -31.71 -23.57 -18.64
N ARG A 830 -31.33 -23.55 -19.92
CA ARG A 830 -29.95 -23.44 -20.40
C ARG A 830 -29.93 -22.55 -21.64
N PHE A 831 -29.10 -21.52 -21.64
CA PHE A 831 -28.98 -20.60 -22.78
C PHE A 831 -27.63 -19.88 -22.79
N ASP A 832 -27.23 -19.40 -23.96
CA ASP A 832 -26.08 -18.51 -24.12
C ASP A 832 -26.55 -17.06 -24.13
N ALA A 833 -26.04 -16.27 -23.20
CA ALA A 833 -26.39 -14.87 -23.04
C ALA A 833 -25.32 -13.96 -23.69
N PRO A 834 -25.70 -12.90 -24.42
CA PRO A 834 -24.74 -11.95 -24.94
C PRO A 834 -24.09 -11.18 -23.79
N SER A 835 -22.77 -11.05 -23.82
CA SER A 835 -22.00 -10.32 -22.80
C SER A 835 -22.06 -8.80 -22.97
N GLY A 836 -22.60 -8.30 -24.09
CA GLY A 836 -22.82 -6.87 -24.37
C GLY A 836 -21.56 -5.97 -24.35
N GLY A 837 -20.35 -6.55 -24.32
CA GLY A 837 -19.08 -5.82 -24.25
C GLY A 837 -18.50 -5.66 -22.84
N HIS A 838 -17.38 -4.94 -22.71
CA HIS A 838 -16.60 -4.83 -21.47
C HIS A 838 -17.34 -4.02 -20.39
N GLY A 839 -17.33 -4.51 -19.14
CA GLY A 839 -17.84 -3.79 -17.96
C GLY A 839 -19.38 -3.64 -17.88
N GLY A 840 -20.15 -4.47 -18.59
CA GLY A 840 -21.62 -4.42 -18.53
C GLY A 840 -22.21 -4.95 -17.21
N GLN A 841 -23.27 -4.30 -16.74
CA GLN A 841 -24.16 -4.83 -15.70
C GLN A 841 -25.37 -5.50 -16.36
N PHE A 842 -25.69 -6.72 -15.91
CA PHE A 842 -26.78 -7.53 -16.43
C PHE A 842 -27.71 -7.98 -15.32
N ALA A 843 -29.00 -7.94 -15.61
CA ALA A 843 -30.04 -8.50 -14.77
C ALA A 843 -30.48 -9.85 -15.36
N TYR A 844 -30.37 -10.92 -14.57
CA TYR A 844 -30.85 -12.24 -14.92
C TYR A 844 -32.07 -12.59 -14.07
N ASN A 845 -33.24 -12.58 -14.71
CA ASN A 845 -34.52 -12.98 -14.12
C ASN A 845 -34.75 -14.47 -14.40
N VAL A 846 -34.53 -15.31 -13.38
CA VAL A 846 -34.60 -16.77 -13.53
C VAL A 846 -35.95 -17.20 -14.09
N ALA A 847 -35.93 -17.91 -15.23
CA ALA A 847 -37.12 -18.35 -15.96
C ALA A 847 -38.12 -17.25 -16.35
N GLY A 848 -37.77 -15.96 -16.22
CA GLY A 848 -38.72 -14.85 -16.36
C GLY A 848 -39.78 -14.81 -15.26
N ALA A 849 -39.53 -15.42 -14.10
CA ALA A 849 -40.50 -15.66 -13.03
C ALA A 849 -40.70 -14.48 -12.06
N ALA A 850 -40.28 -13.27 -12.44
CA ALA A 850 -40.52 -12.06 -11.67
C ALA A 850 -40.92 -10.91 -12.59
N LEU A 851 -41.78 -10.03 -12.08
CA LEU A 851 -42.12 -8.76 -12.71
C LEU A 851 -41.01 -7.75 -12.42
N LEU A 852 -40.31 -7.31 -13.45
CA LEU A 852 -39.25 -6.30 -13.35
C LEU A 852 -39.86 -4.91 -13.52
N LEU A 853 -39.72 -4.09 -12.49
CA LEU A 853 -40.15 -2.70 -12.47
C LEU A 853 -38.93 -1.79 -12.53
N ASN A 854 -38.81 -1.04 -13.63
CA ASN A 854 -37.81 0.02 -13.77
C ASN A 854 -38.46 1.36 -13.43
N TRP A 855 -37.88 2.04 -12.44
CA TRP A 855 -38.37 3.32 -11.92
C TRP A 855 -37.21 4.14 -11.35
N ARG A 856 -37.47 5.40 -11.02
CA ARG A 856 -36.44 6.34 -10.56
C ARG A 856 -36.75 6.87 -9.17
N ALA A 857 -35.86 6.61 -8.21
CA ALA A 857 -35.94 7.13 -6.86
C ALA A 857 -35.46 8.60 -6.83
N SER A 858 -36.29 9.50 -6.33
CA SER A 858 -35.98 10.92 -6.16
C SER A 858 -35.52 11.23 -4.73
N TYR A 859 -34.52 12.09 -4.60
CA TYR A 859 -33.95 12.50 -3.31
C TYR A 859 -33.82 14.02 -3.22
N GLY A 860 -33.99 14.55 -2.00
CA GLY A 860 -33.85 15.98 -1.72
C GLY A 860 -35.00 16.78 -2.33
N SER A 861 -34.67 17.78 -3.15
CA SER A 861 -35.65 18.66 -3.82
C SER A 861 -36.03 18.20 -5.23
N ALA A 862 -35.73 16.95 -5.60
CA ALA A 862 -36.12 16.39 -6.90
C ALA A 862 -37.62 16.11 -6.95
N SER A 863 -38.27 16.46 -8.07
CA SER A 863 -39.67 16.11 -8.31
C SER A 863 -39.82 14.60 -8.42
N GLU A 864 -40.97 14.07 -8.02
CA GLU A 864 -41.28 12.66 -8.16
C GLU A 864 -41.39 12.29 -9.66
N ASP A 865 -40.63 11.28 -10.08
CA ASP A 865 -40.71 10.74 -11.44
C ASP A 865 -41.72 9.59 -11.44
N THR A 866 -42.83 9.78 -12.15
CA THR A 866 -43.90 8.79 -12.26
C THR A 866 -43.70 7.84 -13.44
N THR A 867 -42.64 8.02 -14.24
CA THR A 867 -42.35 7.11 -15.36
C THR A 867 -41.89 5.76 -14.84
N ARG A 868 -42.62 4.71 -15.24
CA ARG A 868 -42.36 3.32 -14.87
C ARG A 868 -42.45 2.46 -16.11
N SER A 869 -41.56 1.49 -16.25
CA SER A 869 -41.67 0.45 -17.27
C SER A 869 -41.62 -0.93 -16.66
N LEU A 870 -42.43 -1.83 -17.22
CA LEU A 870 -42.58 -3.20 -16.78
C LEU A 870 -41.96 -4.16 -17.80
N SER A 871 -41.25 -5.16 -17.30
CA SER A 871 -40.54 -6.18 -18.09
C SER A 871 -40.61 -7.51 -17.36
N THR A 872 -40.54 -8.61 -18.10
CA THR A 872 -40.27 -9.95 -17.55
C THR A 872 -39.05 -10.55 -18.23
N THR A 873 -38.23 -9.69 -18.84
CA THR A 873 -37.13 -10.11 -19.70
C THR A 873 -36.17 -10.98 -18.91
N ARG A 874 -35.90 -12.17 -19.45
CA ARG A 874 -35.03 -13.16 -18.83
C ARG A 874 -33.62 -12.61 -18.60
N TRP A 875 -33.05 -11.93 -19.60
CA TRP A 875 -31.70 -11.38 -19.54
C TRP A 875 -31.68 -10.01 -20.18
N GLU A 876 -31.37 -8.97 -19.41
CA GLU A 876 -31.29 -7.60 -19.92
C GLU A 876 -30.04 -6.88 -19.41
N ARG A 877 -29.43 -6.07 -20.28
CA ARG A 877 -28.40 -5.13 -19.86
C ARG A 877 -29.08 -3.97 -19.16
N THR A 878 -28.58 -3.59 -17.98
CA THR A 878 -29.16 -2.51 -17.19
C THR A 878 -28.11 -1.46 -16.84
N GLN A 879 -28.57 -0.22 -16.66
CA GLN A 879 -27.79 0.90 -16.14
C GLN A 879 -28.29 1.33 -14.74
N ALA A 880 -29.26 0.59 -14.17
CA ALA A 880 -29.81 0.86 -12.86
C ALA A 880 -28.70 0.75 -11.80
N GLN A 881 -28.63 1.73 -10.90
CA GLN A 881 -27.60 1.73 -9.87
C GLN A 881 -27.94 0.79 -8.72
N ASP A 882 -29.23 0.46 -8.55
CA ASP A 882 -29.75 -0.48 -7.57
C ASP A 882 -30.57 -1.57 -8.30
N ILE A 883 -30.02 -2.80 -8.37
CA ILE A 883 -30.60 -3.92 -9.14
C ILE A 883 -31.09 -4.99 -8.17
N PHE A 884 -32.39 -5.20 -8.07
CA PHE A 884 -33.03 -6.16 -7.16
C PHE A 884 -32.70 -5.91 -5.68
N SER A 885 -32.42 -4.66 -5.33
CA SER A 885 -32.23 -4.21 -3.95
C SER A 885 -33.01 -2.94 -3.68
N GLU A 886 -33.35 -2.73 -2.42
CA GLU A 886 -33.93 -1.47 -1.98
C GLU A 886 -32.93 -0.33 -2.16
N PRO A 887 -33.35 0.79 -2.77
CA PRO A 887 -32.50 1.96 -2.86
C PRO A 887 -32.34 2.62 -1.47
N PRO A 888 -31.21 3.28 -1.19
CA PRO A 888 -30.91 3.83 0.13
C PRO A 888 -31.88 4.94 0.53
N GLN A 889 -32.34 4.98 1.79
CA GLN A 889 -33.31 5.99 2.25
C GLN A 889 -32.82 7.45 2.19
N LYS A 890 -31.50 7.68 2.17
CA LYS A 890 -30.88 9.01 2.08
C LYS A 890 -29.60 8.97 1.25
N VAL A 891 -29.32 10.03 0.49
CA VAL A 891 -28.10 10.20 -0.32
C VAL A 891 -27.42 11.51 0.08
N SER A 892 -26.08 11.51 0.16
CA SER A 892 -25.30 12.69 0.52
C SER A 892 -25.04 13.59 -0.70
N GLY A 893 -25.62 14.80 -0.74
CA GLY A 893 -25.36 15.80 -1.77
C GLY A 893 -26.20 17.08 -1.59
N LYS A 894 -25.83 18.18 -2.27
CA LYS A 894 -26.64 19.42 -2.33
C LYS A 894 -27.46 19.40 -3.62
N GLY A 895 -28.79 19.57 -3.52
CA GLY A 895 -29.72 19.64 -4.66
C GLY A 895 -30.62 18.39 -4.82
N GLY A 896 -31.50 18.41 -5.82
CA GLY A 896 -32.33 17.25 -6.20
C GLY A 896 -31.51 16.20 -6.94
N GLN A 897 -31.64 14.93 -6.56
CA GLN A 897 -30.94 13.81 -7.18
C GLN A 897 -31.90 12.68 -7.56
N TYR A 898 -31.54 11.92 -8.58
CA TYR A 898 -32.27 10.76 -9.07
C TYR A 898 -31.37 9.51 -9.05
N ARG A 899 -31.96 8.35 -8.80
CA ARG A 899 -31.31 7.03 -8.98
C ARG A 899 -32.25 6.11 -9.74
N ASP A 900 -31.75 5.48 -10.79
CA ASP A 900 -32.47 4.46 -11.55
C ASP A 900 -32.41 3.13 -10.79
N VAL A 901 -33.59 2.53 -10.57
CA VAL A 901 -33.79 1.35 -9.74
C VAL A 901 -34.51 0.29 -10.57
N LEU A 902 -33.97 -0.93 -10.56
CA LEU A 902 -34.61 -2.10 -11.17
C LEU A 902 -35.08 -3.03 -10.05
N THR A 903 -36.36 -3.00 -9.74
CA THR A 903 -36.97 -3.83 -8.70
C THR A 903 -37.53 -5.11 -9.31
N ALA A 904 -37.31 -6.26 -8.68
CA ALA A 904 -38.03 -7.50 -9.01
C ALA A 904 -39.19 -7.69 -8.03
N VAL A 905 -40.39 -7.88 -8.55
CA VAL A 905 -41.61 -8.15 -7.80
C VAL A 905 -42.01 -9.61 -8.03
N SER A 906 -42.07 -10.39 -6.95
CA SER A 906 -42.44 -11.81 -6.94
C SER A 906 -43.07 -12.18 -5.59
N GLY A 907 -43.48 -13.45 -5.42
CA GLY A 907 -44.09 -13.91 -4.16
C GLY A 907 -45.49 -13.36 -3.87
N ARG A 908 -46.20 -12.88 -4.90
CA ARG A 908 -47.57 -12.35 -4.82
C ARG A 908 -48.55 -13.24 -5.59
N SER A 909 -49.85 -13.05 -5.36
CA SER A 909 -50.89 -13.80 -6.08
C SER A 909 -50.87 -13.46 -7.58
N PRO A 910 -51.32 -14.39 -8.46
CA PRO A 910 -51.46 -14.11 -9.89
C PRO A 910 -52.34 -12.89 -10.16
N HIS A 911 -53.39 -12.70 -9.36
CA HIS A 911 -54.30 -11.56 -9.49
C HIS A 911 -53.60 -10.21 -9.28
N GLU A 912 -52.55 -10.14 -8.46
CA GLU A 912 -51.79 -8.90 -8.24
C GLU A 912 -50.71 -8.64 -9.29
N LEU A 913 -50.24 -9.69 -9.99
CA LEU A 913 -49.10 -9.61 -10.90
C LEU A 913 -49.50 -9.56 -12.38
N LEU A 914 -50.68 -10.06 -12.72
CA LEU A 914 -51.15 -10.19 -14.11
C LEU A 914 -51.99 -9.00 -14.55
N GLY A 915 -52.05 -8.74 -15.86
CA GLY A 915 -52.90 -7.73 -16.48
C GLY A 915 -52.18 -6.46 -16.92
N GLU A 916 -51.04 -6.11 -16.31
CA GLU A 916 -50.25 -4.93 -16.71
C GLU A 916 -49.18 -5.25 -17.77
N LEU A 917 -48.81 -6.52 -17.95
CA LEU A 917 -47.74 -6.93 -18.88
C LEU A 917 -48.22 -7.22 -20.30
N GLY A 918 -49.51 -7.52 -20.46
CA GLY A 918 -50.13 -7.97 -21.70
C GLY A 918 -50.12 -9.50 -21.88
N PRO A 919 -51.02 -10.05 -22.73
CA PRO A 919 -51.39 -11.47 -22.71
C PRO A 919 -50.24 -12.47 -22.89
N GLU A 920 -49.29 -12.19 -23.78
CA GLU A 920 -48.16 -13.11 -24.05
C GLU A 920 -47.18 -13.20 -22.87
N ARG A 921 -46.89 -12.06 -22.25
CA ARG A 921 -45.96 -11.96 -21.11
C ARG A 921 -46.60 -12.49 -19.83
N ASP A 922 -47.89 -12.22 -19.64
CA ASP A 922 -48.70 -12.81 -18.59
C ASP A 922 -48.69 -14.34 -18.70
N LEU A 923 -48.91 -14.90 -19.90
CA LEU A 923 -48.87 -16.35 -20.11
C LEU A 923 -47.49 -16.95 -19.84
N ALA A 924 -46.40 -16.27 -20.19
CA ALA A 924 -45.05 -16.71 -19.88
C ALA A 924 -44.79 -16.78 -18.37
N LEU A 925 -45.22 -15.76 -17.62
CA LEU A 925 -45.12 -15.71 -16.16
C LEU A 925 -45.98 -16.82 -15.51
N ILE A 926 -47.24 -16.97 -15.95
CA ILE A 926 -48.16 -18.04 -15.50
C ILE A 926 -47.51 -19.41 -15.72
N THR A 927 -46.96 -19.64 -16.91
CA THR A 927 -46.34 -20.92 -17.28
C THR A 927 -45.11 -21.21 -16.43
N ALA A 928 -44.27 -20.21 -16.16
CA ALA A 928 -43.08 -20.36 -15.32
C ALA A 928 -43.44 -20.81 -13.91
N HIS A 929 -44.38 -20.12 -13.24
CA HIS A 929 -44.83 -20.47 -11.90
C HIS A 929 -45.56 -21.82 -11.86
N ALA A 930 -46.53 -22.04 -12.73
CA ALA A 930 -47.29 -23.30 -12.77
C ALA A 930 -46.36 -24.50 -13.01
N ARG A 931 -45.34 -24.36 -13.87
CA ARG A 931 -44.40 -25.44 -14.18
C ARG A 931 -43.36 -25.64 -13.09
N TRP A 932 -42.78 -24.59 -12.52
CA TRP A 932 -41.59 -24.72 -11.69
C TRP A 932 -41.84 -24.56 -10.20
N ASP A 933 -42.78 -23.76 -9.71
CA ASP A 933 -42.95 -23.53 -8.27
C ASP A 933 -43.13 -24.82 -7.46
N ALA A 934 -42.68 -24.80 -6.20
CA ALA A 934 -42.81 -25.94 -5.30
C ALA A 934 -44.28 -26.30 -5.03
N ALA A 935 -44.56 -27.59 -4.76
CA ALA A 935 -45.92 -28.10 -4.56
C ALA A 935 -46.64 -27.52 -3.33
N ASP A 936 -45.89 -26.96 -2.39
CA ASP A 936 -46.33 -26.33 -1.15
C ASP A 936 -46.31 -24.79 -1.22
N SER A 937 -46.07 -24.20 -2.40
CA SER A 937 -46.07 -22.75 -2.57
C SER A 937 -47.48 -22.16 -2.45
N ALA A 938 -47.57 -20.93 -1.92
CA ALA A 938 -48.85 -20.32 -1.54
C ALA A 938 -49.88 -20.17 -2.67
N TYR A 939 -49.41 -19.95 -3.90
CA TYR A 939 -50.26 -19.58 -5.03
C TYR A 939 -50.24 -20.59 -6.18
N LEU A 940 -49.66 -21.78 -5.99
CA LEU A 940 -49.53 -22.76 -7.08
C LEU A 940 -50.89 -23.15 -7.68
N GLU A 941 -51.89 -23.42 -6.85
CA GLU A 941 -53.24 -23.79 -7.33
C GLU A 941 -53.85 -22.65 -8.17
N GLN A 942 -53.63 -21.39 -7.78
CA GLN A 942 -54.09 -20.23 -8.53
C GLN A 942 -53.33 -20.06 -9.85
N TRP A 943 -52.02 -20.26 -9.88
CA TRP A 943 -51.23 -20.25 -11.11
C TRP A 943 -51.67 -21.36 -12.07
N MET A 944 -51.97 -22.56 -11.57
CA MET A 944 -52.50 -23.66 -12.39
C MET A 944 -53.90 -23.35 -12.92
N GLU A 945 -54.74 -22.68 -12.13
CA GLU A 945 -56.07 -22.25 -12.57
C GLU A 945 -56.00 -21.18 -13.67
N GLN A 946 -55.11 -20.18 -13.51
CA GLN A 946 -54.84 -19.21 -14.56
C GLN A 946 -54.31 -19.88 -15.83
N LEU A 947 -53.45 -20.88 -15.69
CA LEU A 947 -52.96 -21.67 -16.83
C LEU A 947 -54.07 -22.50 -17.47
N ARG A 948 -54.98 -23.08 -16.68
CA ARG A 948 -56.14 -23.84 -17.17
C ARG A 948 -57.03 -22.96 -18.06
N SER A 949 -57.25 -21.72 -17.65
CA SER A 949 -58.02 -20.74 -18.40
C SER A 949 -57.27 -20.23 -19.64
N ALA A 950 -56.02 -19.79 -19.46
CA ALA A 950 -55.25 -19.13 -20.51
C ALA A 950 -54.67 -20.07 -21.57
N ALA A 951 -54.28 -21.30 -21.19
CA ALA A 951 -53.67 -22.29 -22.08
C ALA A 951 -54.01 -23.75 -21.67
N PRO A 952 -55.29 -24.16 -21.77
CA PRO A 952 -55.75 -25.49 -21.33
C PRO A 952 -55.01 -26.65 -22.00
N GLN A 953 -54.53 -26.47 -23.24
CA GLN A 953 -53.80 -27.52 -23.97
C GLN A 953 -52.39 -27.77 -23.42
N ALA A 954 -51.75 -26.79 -22.76
CA ALA A 954 -50.41 -26.93 -22.19
C ALA A 954 -50.41 -27.61 -20.82
N LEU A 955 -51.55 -27.54 -20.11
CA LEU A 955 -51.67 -28.00 -18.73
C LEU A 955 -51.39 -29.50 -18.55
N PRO A 956 -51.91 -30.45 -19.36
CA PRO A 956 -51.64 -31.88 -19.18
C PRO A 956 -50.15 -32.25 -19.24
N ALA A 957 -49.40 -31.61 -20.13
CA ALA A 957 -47.96 -31.82 -20.25
C ALA A 957 -47.23 -31.33 -19.00
N ILE A 958 -47.57 -30.13 -18.51
CA ILE A 958 -47.00 -29.57 -17.30
C ILE A 958 -47.33 -30.43 -16.06
N LEU A 959 -48.57 -30.90 -15.92
CA LEU A 959 -48.95 -31.80 -14.82
C LEU A 959 -48.13 -33.10 -14.84
N THR A 960 -47.92 -33.66 -16.02
CA THR A 960 -47.10 -34.88 -16.19
C THR A 960 -45.66 -34.62 -15.77
N GLU A 961 -45.04 -33.52 -16.21
CA GLU A 961 -43.68 -33.15 -15.82
C GLU A 961 -43.53 -32.87 -14.32
N ARG A 962 -44.54 -32.26 -13.70
CA ARG A 962 -44.55 -32.04 -12.25
C ARG A 962 -44.60 -33.36 -11.50
N LEU A 963 -45.50 -34.27 -11.90
CA LEU A 963 -45.64 -35.58 -11.23
C LEU A 963 -44.45 -36.52 -11.48
N GLN A 964 -43.74 -36.36 -12.61
CA GLN A 964 -42.46 -37.03 -12.82
C GLN A 964 -41.37 -36.56 -11.83
N ARG A 965 -41.35 -35.25 -11.51
CA ARG A 965 -40.40 -34.67 -10.55
C ARG A 965 -40.81 -34.93 -9.10
N ASN A 966 -42.09 -34.81 -8.79
CA ASN A 966 -42.67 -35.03 -7.48
C ASN A 966 -44.01 -35.77 -7.60
N ARG A 967 -43.99 -37.09 -7.40
CA ARG A 967 -45.19 -37.94 -7.46
C ARG A 967 -46.24 -37.64 -6.38
N GLN A 968 -45.88 -36.85 -5.35
CA GLN A 968 -46.74 -36.48 -4.24
C GLN A 968 -47.23 -35.02 -4.33
N ASP A 969 -47.09 -34.36 -5.48
CA ASP A 969 -47.64 -33.01 -5.71
C ASP A 969 -49.18 -33.06 -5.67
N VAL A 970 -49.76 -32.73 -4.51
CA VAL A 970 -51.21 -32.80 -4.27
C VAL A 970 -51.99 -31.88 -5.20
N VAL A 971 -51.46 -30.69 -5.50
CA VAL A 971 -52.11 -29.73 -6.42
C VAL A 971 -52.17 -30.32 -7.82
N ALA A 972 -51.07 -30.90 -8.31
CA ALA A 972 -51.05 -31.55 -9.62
C ALA A 972 -51.96 -32.80 -9.67
N LEU A 973 -51.96 -33.63 -8.63
CA LEU A 973 -52.83 -34.81 -8.53
C LEU A 973 -54.32 -34.43 -8.54
N ARG A 974 -54.70 -33.37 -7.81
CA ARG A 974 -56.07 -32.81 -7.81
C ARG A 974 -56.42 -32.25 -9.18
N MET A 975 -55.54 -31.44 -9.76
CA MET A 975 -55.78 -30.80 -11.05
C MET A 975 -55.98 -31.85 -12.16
N GLN A 976 -55.24 -32.97 -12.14
CA GLN A 976 -55.50 -34.10 -13.06
C GLN A 976 -56.91 -34.68 -12.93
N GLN A 977 -57.45 -34.79 -11.71
CA GLN A 977 -58.81 -35.26 -11.50
C GLN A 977 -59.85 -34.22 -11.95
N ASP A 978 -59.54 -32.92 -11.79
CA ASP A 978 -60.48 -31.82 -12.02
C ASP A 978 -60.63 -31.44 -13.49
N ILE A 979 -59.59 -31.65 -14.30
CA ILE A 979 -59.65 -31.44 -15.75
C ILE A 979 -60.05 -32.69 -16.55
N ALA A 980 -60.09 -33.86 -15.91
CA ALA A 980 -60.46 -35.10 -16.57
C ALA A 980 -61.94 -35.11 -16.96
N THR A 981 -62.26 -35.53 -18.18
CA THR A 981 -63.66 -35.80 -18.56
C THR A 981 -64.25 -36.90 -17.67
N PRO A 982 -65.59 -37.03 -17.56
CA PRO A 982 -66.21 -38.10 -16.78
C PRO A 982 -65.65 -39.50 -17.12
N GLU A 983 -65.34 -39.77 -18.38
CA GLU A 983 -64.74 -41.03 -18.85
C GLU A 983 -63.27 -41.17 -18.44
N GLN A 984 -62.48 -40.10 -18.55
CA GLN A 984 -61.06 -40.08 -18.17
C GLN A 984 -60.86 -40.14 -16.65
N ARG A 985 -61.82 -39.62 -15.87
CA ARG A 985 -61.75 -39.56 -14.41
C ARG A 985 -61.60 -40.94 -13.79
N ALA A 986 -62.28 -41.96 -14.33
CA ALA A 986 -62.14 -43.34 -13.87
C ALA A 986 -60.70 -43.86 -14.03
N GLN A 987 -60.03 -43.53 -15.14
CA GLN A 987 -58.65 -43.92 -15.40
C GLN A 987 -57.68 -43.22 -14.45
N VAL A 988 -57.80 -41.89 -14.30
CA VAL A 988 -56.96 -41.09 -13.38
C VAL A 988 -57.13 -41.61 -11.94
N CYS A 989 -58.38 -41.85 -11.52
CA CYS A 989 -58.69 -42.37 -10.20
C CYS A 989 -58.16 -43.78 -9.97
N GLY A 990 -58.24 -44.67 -10.96
CA GLY A 990 -57.64 -46.01 -10.90
C GLY A 990 -56.12 -45.97 -10.73
N GLN A 991 -55.44 -45.09 -11.48
CA GLN A 991 -53.99 -44.89 -11.38
C GLN A 991 -53.58 -44.36 -10.00
N GLN A 992 -54.24 -43.32 -9.51
CA GLN A 992 -53.91 -42.71 -8.23
C GLN A 992 -54.27 -43.63 -7.04
N THR A 993 -55.34 -44.42 -7.14
CA THR A 993 -55.67 -45.45 -6.15
C THR A 993 -54.62 -46.55 -6.11
N THR A 994 -54.14 -47.01 -7.27
CA THR A 994 -53.04 -47.99 -7.37
C THR A 994 -51.75 -47.43 -6.78
N ALA A 995 -51.42 -46.17 -7.06
CA ALA A 995 -50.26 -45.50 -6.48
C ALA A 995 -50.36 -45.37 -4.96
N ALA A 996 -51.54 -45.05 -4.43
CA ALA A 996 -51.80 -45.01 -2.99
C ALA A 996 -51.66 -46.38 -2.33
N GLN A 997 -52.11 -47.46 -2.98
CA GLN A 997 -51.92 -48.83 -2.47
C GLN A 997 -50.45 -49.24 -2.46
N ALA A 998 -49.67 -48.86 -3.48
CA ALA A 998 -48.24 -49.12 -3.55
C ALA A 998 -47.43 -48.32 -2.51
N HIS A 999 -47.96 -47.17 -2.07
CA HIS A 999 -47.31 -46.27 -1.10
C HIS A 999 -48.26 -45.94 0.07
N PRO A 1000 -48.50 -46.92 0.97
CA PRO A 1000 -49.50 -46.79 2.04
C PRO A 1000 -49.17 -45.72 3.09
N ASP A 1001 -47.92 -45.23 3.12
CA ASP A 1001 -47.45 -44.20 4.06
C ASP A 1001 -47.36 -42.79 3.44
N ALA A 1002 -47.76 -42.61 2.17
CA ALA A 1002 -47.73 -41.32 1.48
C ALA A 1002 -49.08 -40.58 1.57
N PRO A 1003 -49.27 -39.63 2.51
CA PRO A 1003 -50.58 -39.00 2.77
C PRO A 1003 -51.16 -38.28 1.56
N ALA A 1004 -50.32 -37.64 0.72
CA ALA A 1004 -50.73 -37.00 -0.52
C ALA A 1004 -51.44 -37.94 -1.51
N LEU A 1005 -50.93 -39.17 -1.65
CA LEU A 1005 -51.53 -40.18 -2.53
C LEU A 1005 -52.82 -40.75 -1.92
N GLN A 1006 -52.86 -40.93 -0.60
CA GLN A 1006 -54.08 -41.34 0.11
C GLN A 1006 -55.17 -40.29 -0.02
N TYR A 1007 -54.83 -39.01 0.14
CA TYR A 1007 -55.73 -37.88 -0.09
C TYR A 1007 -56.34 -37.93 -1.49
N ALA A 1008 -55.50 -38.05 -2.53
CA ALA A 1008 -55.96 -38.12 -3.91
C ALA A 1008 -56.87 -39.35 -4.17
N ALA A 1009 -56.51 -40.51 -3.64
CA ALA A 1009 -57.31 -41.74 -3.78
C ALA A 1009 -58.66 -41.67 -3.04
N ILE A 1010 -58.72 -41.06 -1.85
CA ILE A 1010 -59.99 -40.86 -1.13
C ILE A 1010 -60.93 -39.94 -1.91
N ARG A 1011 -60.40 -38.87 -2.52
CA ARG A 1011 -61.17 -37.93 -3.36
C ARG A 1011 -61.84 -38.60 -4.58
N CYS A 1012 -61.34 -39.76 -5.01
CA CYS A 1012 -61.89 -40.53 -6.11
C CYS A 1012 -63.09 -41.41 -5.76
N ARG A 1013 -63.47 -41.52 -4.48
CA ARG A 1013 -64.62 -42.31 -4.04
C ARG A 1013 -65.93 -41.61 -4.43
N SER A 1014 -66.87 -42.37 -4.99
CA SER A 1014 -68.18 -41.89 -5.41
C SER A 1014 -69.24 -41.90 -4.30
N ASP A 1015 -69.07 -42.75 -3.27
CA ASP A 1015 -69.94 -42.77 -2.09
C ASP A 1015 -69.49 -41.71 -1.08
N THR A 1016 -70.31 -40.67 -0.88
CA THR A 1016 -70.01 -39.52 -0.02
C THR A 1016 -69.83 -39.91 1.46
N PRO A 1017 -70.75 -40.65 2.11
CA PRO A 1017 -70.51 -41.18 3.46
C PRO A 1017 -69.20 -41.96 3.62
N GLU A 1018 -68.88 -42.87 2.70
CA GLU A 1018 -67.64 -43.66 2.77
C GLU A 1018 -66.39 -42.80 2.55
N ARG A 1019 -66.48 -41.79 1.67
CA ARG A 1019 -65.43 -40.80 1.41
C ARG A 1019 -65.15 -39.96 2.65
N ASP A 1020 -66.20 -39.43 3.27
CA ASP A 1020 -66.11 -38.55 4.43
C ASP A 1020 -65.53 -39.28 5.64
N GLN A 1021 -65.97 -40.52 5.90
CA GLN A 1021 -65.38 -41.37 6.93
C GLN A 1021 -63.90 -41.67 6.66
N ALA A 1022 -63.53 -41.89 5.40
CA ALA A 1022 -62.15 -42.13 5.02
C ALA A 1022 -61.24 -40.90 5.22
N PHE A 1023 -61.74 -39.68 4.95
CA PHE A 1023 -60.98 -38.46 5.23
C PHE A 1023 -60.72 -38.26 6.72
N VAL A 1024 -61.72 -38.51 7.58
CA VAL A 1024 -61.55 -38.43 9.04
C VAL A 1024 -60.56 -39.49 9.54
N ALA A 1025 -60.68 -40.74 9.06
CA ALA A 1025 -59.75 -41.81 9.42
C ALA A 1025 -58.31 -41.53 8.94
N ALA A 1026 -58.14 -40.98 7.73
CA ALA A 1026 -56.84 -40.61 7.20
C ALA A 1026 -56.22 -39.44 7.97
N GLN A 1027 -57.00 -38.40 8.31
CA GLN A 1027 -56.50 -37.31 9.15
C GLN A 1027 -56.06 -37.79 10.53
N ALA A 1028 -56.78 -38.74 11.14
CA ALA A 1028 -56.37 -39.33 12.41
C ALA A 1028 -55.02 -40.08 12.31
N ARG A 1029 -54.74 -40.72 11.15
CA ARG A 1029 -53.46 -41.40 10.88
C ARG A 1029 -52.33 -40.42 10.57
N TRP A 1030 -52.61 -39.34 9.84
CA TRP A 1030 -51.65 -38.29 9.47
C TRP A 1030 -52.09 -36.92 10.00
N PRO A 1031 -51.96 -36.68 11.32
CA PRO A 1031 -52.55 -35.51 11.96
C PRO A 1031 -51.92 -34.19 11.54
N ASN A 1032 -50.74 -34.20 10.91
CA ASN A 1032 -49.98 -33.02 10.48
C ASN A 1032 -50.09 -32.74 8.97
N ASP A 1033 -50.80 -33.57 8.20
CA ASP A 1033 -50.96 -33.34 6.76
C ASP A 1033 -52.04 -32.27 6.50
N PRO A 1034 -51.70 -31.14 5.85
CA PRO A 1034 -52.59 -29.99 5.77
C PRO A 1034 -53.80 -30.23 4.84
N TRP A 1035 -53.64 -31.07 3.80
CA TRP A 1035 -54.73 -31.39 2.88
C TRP A 1035 -55.76 -32.32 3.54
N LEU A 1036 -55.30 -33.30 4.31
CA LEU A 1036 -56.17 -34.16 5.11
C LEU A 1036 -56.84 -33.40 6.27
N GLN A 1037 -56.13 -32.48 6.94
CA GLN A 1037 -56.73 -31.58 7.93
C GLN A 1037 -57.87 -30.76 7.32
N ARG A 1038 -57.65 -30.13 6.15
CA ARG A 1038 -58.67 -29.38 5.43
C ARG A 1038 -59.88 -30.25 5.07
N ALA A 1039 -59.67 -31.43 4.48
CA ALA A 1039 -60.78 -32.30 4.09
C ALA A 1039 -61.57 -32.81 5.30
N ALA A 1040 -60.90 -33.22 6.37
CA ALA A 1040 -61.57 -33.63 7.60
C ALA A 1040 -62.32 -32.45 8.25
N ALA A 1041 -61.78 -31.23 8.21
CA ALA A 1041 -62.47 -30.04 8.71
C ALA A 1041 -63.80 -29.81 7.98
N ALA A 1042 -63.83 -29.97 6.65
CA ALA A 1042 -65.06 -29.87 5.86
C ALA A 1042 -66.11 -30.92 6.27
N VAL A 1043 -65.69 -32.15 6.56
CA VAL A 1043 -66.58 -33.21 7.08
C VAL A 1043 -67.13 -32.84 8.47
N GLN A 1044 -66.28 -32.34 9.38
CA GLN A 1044 -66.71 -31.91 10.72
C GLN A 1044 -67.68 -30.72 10.66
N VAL A 1045 -67.51 -29.80 9.71
CA VAL A 1045 -68.47 -28.72 9.44
C VAL A 1045 -69.84 -29.29 9.05
N GLY A 1046 -69.88 -30.24 8.10
CA GLY A 1046 -71.14 -30.85 7.66
C GLY A 1046 -71.88 -31.57 8.80
N GLN A 1047 -71.13 -32.11 9.78
CA GLN A 1047 -71.68 -32.75 10.97
C GLN A 1047 -71.99 -31.77 12.13
N LEU A 1048 -71.77 -30.47 11.93
CA LEU A 1048 -71.92 -29.41 12.95
C LEU A 1048 -71.00 -29.59 14.18
N HIS A 1049 -69.90 -30.31 14.05
CA HIS A 1049 -68.82 -30.41 15.04
C HIS A 1049 -67.86 -29.21 14.94
N LEU A 1050 -68.41 -28.01 15.16
CA LEU A 1050 -67.74 -26.74 14.87
C LEU A 1050 -66.40 -26.53 15.61
N PRO A 1051 -66.23 -26.91 16.89
CA PRO A 1051 -64.94 -26.78 17.57
C PRO A 1051 -63.84 -27.65 16.96
N GLN A 1052 -64.17 -28.89 16.57
CA GLN A 1052 -63.24 -29.80 15.92
C GLN A 1052 -62.85 -29.30 14.53
N ALA A 1053 -63.84 -28.83 13.76
CA ALA A 1053 -63.60 -28.21 12.46
C ALA A 1053 -62.66 -27.00 12.55
N GLN A 1054 -62.84 -26.14 13.56
CA GLN A 1054 -62.00 -24.95 13.74
C GLN A 1054 -60.54 -25.34 13.99
N ALA A 1055 -60.29 -26.29 14.91
CA ALA A 1055 -58.93 -26.72 15.22
C ALA A 1055 -58.21 -27.28 13.97
N LEU A 1056 -58.93 -28.01 13.13
CA LEU A 1056 -58.38 -28.55 11.88
C LEU A 1056 -58.12 -27.46 10.84
N TYR A 1057 -59.01 -26.48 10.67
CA TYR A 1057 -58.76 -25.35 9.77
C TYR A 1057 -57.60 -24.46 10.25
N GLU A 1058 -57.47 -24.21 11.56
CA GLU A 1058 -56.32 -23.48 12.14
C GLU A 1058 -54.99 -24.18 11.88
N GLN A 1059 -54.97 -25.52 11.87
CA GLN A 1059 -53.78 -26.29 11.53
C GLN A 1059 -53.49 -26.24 10.02
N ALA A 1060 -54.52 -26.45 9.18
CA ALA A 1060 -54.38 -26.44 7.73
C ALA A 1060 -53.93 -25.08 7.19
N ALA A 1061 -54.42 -23.98 7.77
CA ALA A 1061 -54.06 -22.61 7.38
C ALA A 1061 -52.58 -22.26 7.60
N ARG A 1062 -51.84 -23.05 8.40
CA ARG A 1062 -50.39 -22.86 8.57
C ARG A 1062 -49.58 -23.28 7.35
N ALA A 1063 -50.15 -24.10 6.47
CA ALA A 1063 -49.51 -24.48 5.22
C ALA A 1063 -49.74 -23.38 4.16
N PRO A 1064 -48.68 -22.76 3.60
CA PRO A 1064 -48.83 -21.66 2.65
C PRO A 1064 -49.76 -21.97 1.48
N ALA A 1065 -49.63 -23.16 0.89
CA ALA A 1065 -50.47 -23.62 -0.23
C ALA A 1065 -51.99 -23.65 0.05
N LEU A 1066 -52.41 -23.68 1.32
CA LEU A 1066 -53.82 -23.74 1.72
C LEU A 1066 -54.30 -22.47 2.43
N ALA A 1067 -53.39 -21.59 2.84
CA ALA A 1067 -53.73 -20.43 3.67
C ALA A 1067 -54.81 -19.56 3.02
N ASP A 1068 -54.66 -19.23 1.73
CA ASP A 1068 -55.60 -18.35 1.03
C ASP A 1068 -57.01 -18.96 0.86
N GLU A 1069 -57.10 -20.28 0.76
CA GLU A 1069 -58.38 -20.99 0.64
C GLU A 1069 -59.03 -21.24 2.01
N VAL A 1070 -58.24 -21.56 3.03
CA VAL A 1070 -58.73 -21.97 4.36
C VAL A 1070 -59.08 -20.78 5.25
N LEU A 1071 -58.32 -19.70 5.19
CA LEU A 1071 -58.54 -18.53 6.06
C LEU A 1071 -59.93 -17.89 5.90
N PRO A 1072 -60.49 -17.72 4.68
CA PRO A 1072 -61.89 -17.31 4.52
C PRO A 1072 -62.89 -18.26 5.21
N LEU A 1073 -62.67 -19.58 5.12
CA LEU A 1073 -63.55 -20.57 5.76
C LEU A 1073 -63.44 -20.54 7.28
N LEU A 1074 -62.22 -20.38 7.81
CA LEU A 1074 -61.96 -20.24 9.24
C LEU A 1074 -62.61 -18.97 9.80
N ALA A 1075 -62.51 -17.84 9.09
CA ALA A 1075 -63.14 -16.59 9.47
C ALA A 1075 -64.68 -16.73 9.55
N ARG A 1076 -65.31 -17.36 8.55
CA ARG A 1076 -66.75 -17.65 8.57
C ARG A 1076 -67.14 -18.54 9.76
N LEU A 1077 -66.35 -19.57 10.03
CA LEU A 1077 -66.59 -20.50 11.14
C LEU A 1077 -66.49 -19.79 12.50
N GLN A 1078 -65.45 -18.98 12.72
CA GLN A 1078 -65.26 -18.22 13.96
C GLN A 1078 -66.41 -17.22 14.17
N ARG A 1079 -66.81 -16.49 13.12
CA ARG A 1079 -67.96 -15.57 13.15
C ARG A 1079 -69.27 -16.29 13.48
N TYR A 1080 -69.52 -17.46 12.88
CA TYR A 1080 -70.72 -18.25 13.14
C TYR A 1080 -70.76 -18.83 14.56
N ARG A 1081 -69.59 -19.15 15.13
CA ARG A 1081 -69.44 -19.54 16.54
C ARG A 1081 -69.55 -18.36 17.51
N GLY A 1082 -69.67 -17.13 17.03
CA GLY A 1082 -69.70 -15.92 17.86
C GLY A 1082 -68.36 -15.57 18.52
N LEU A 1083 -67.25 -16.01 17.94
CA LEU A 1083 -65.90 -15.72 18.43
C LEU A 1083 -65.35 -14.43 17.83
N ALA A 1084 -64.48 -13.74 18.57
CA ALA A 1084 -63.71 -12.62 18.03
C ALA A 1084 -62.78 -13.13 16.92
N THR A 1085 -62.80 -12.47 15.74
CA THR A 1085 -62.06 -12.87 14.54
C THR A 1085 -61.12 -11.74 14.13
N ASP A 1086 -59.82 -12.03 14.00
CA ASP A 1086 -58.81 -11.07 13.51
C ASP A 1086 -58.79 -11.06 11.97
N LEU A 1087 -59.81 -10.45 11.37
CA LEU A 1087 -59.92 -10.34 9.92
C LEU A 1087 -58.73 -9.60 9.27
N PRO A 1088 -58.22 -8.48 9.81
CA PRO A 1088 -57.06 -7.81 9.23
C PRO A 1088 -55.79 -8.65 9.26
N GLY A 1089 -55.52 -9.38 10.36
CA GLY A 1089 -54.37 -10.27 10.46
C GLY A 1089 -54.46 -11.47 9.51
N MET A 1090 -55.65 -12.07 9.37
CA MET A 1090 -55.88 -13.16 8.41
C MET A 1090 -55.80 -12.67 6.95
N ALA A 1091 -56.29 -11.47 6.65
CA ALA A 1091 -56.22 -10.87 5.32
C ALA A 1091 -54.77 -10.66 4.83
N GLN A 1092 -53.80 -10.41 5.71
CA GLN A 1092 -52.39 -10.31 5.33
C GLN A 1092 -51.81 -11.63 4.78
N GLN A 1093 -52.43 -12.77 5.10
CA GLN A 1093 -51.99 -14.11 4.69
C GLN A 1093 -52.90 -14.72 3.61
N SER A 1094 -54.01 -14.05 3.28
CA SER A 1094 -54.99 -14.49 2.29
C SER A 1094 -55.41 -13.30 1.43
N PRO A 1095 -54.82 -13.14 0.23
CA PRO A 1095 -55.28 -12.17 -0.76
C PRO A 1095 -56.79 -12.24 -1.04
N SER A 1096 -57.35 -13.46 -1.10
CA SER A 1096 -58.79 -13.66 -1.30
C SER A 1096 -59.61 -13.05 -0.15
N LEU A 1097 -59.20 -13.26 1.09
CA LEU A 1097 -59.84 -12.63 2.26
C LEU A 1097 -59.61 -11.12 2.29
N ALA A 1098 -58.42 -10.65 1.91
CA ALA A 1098 -58.10 -9.22 1.85
C ALA A 1098 -59.01 -8.48 0.88
N SER A 1099 -59.25 -9.04 -0.31
CA SER A 1099 -60.19 -8.50 -1.29
C SER A 1099 -61.61 -8.45 -0.71
N ILE A 1100 -62.07 -9.51 -0.06
CA ILE A 1100 -63.40 -9.56 0.56
C ILE A 1100 -63.55 -8.50 1.67
N VAL A 1101 -62.57 -8.39 2.56
CA VAL A 1101 -62.57 -7.41 3.67
C VAL A 1101 -62.52 -5.98 3.13
N ALA A 1102 -61.77 -5.72 2.05
CA ALA A 1102 -61.74 -4.40 1.41
C ALA A 1102 -63.11 -4.00 0.83
N LEU A 1103 -63.83 -4.95 0.22
CA LEU A 1103 -65.20 -4.73 -0.26
C LEU A 1103 -66.18 -4.47 0.89
N GLU A 1104 -66.06 -5.19 2.01
CA GLU A 1104 -66.91 -4.99 3.20
C GLU A 1104 -66.60 -3.68 3.94
N GLY A 1105 -65.33 -3.27 4.01
CA GLY A 1105 -64.86 -2.10 4.76
C GLY A 1105 -64.84 -0.80 3.96
N GLY A 1106 -64.97 -0.86 2.62
CA GLY A 1106 -64.95 0.32 1.75
C GLY A 1106 -63.57 0.95 1.56
N GLU A 1107 -62.53 0.41 2.19
CA GLU A 1107 -61.15 0.88 2.02
C GLU A 1107 -60.64 0.53 0.60
N ARG A 1108 -59.99 1.49 -0.06
CA ARG A 1108 -59.43 1.36 -1.42
C ARG A 1108 -60.42 1.06 -2.56
N THR A 1109 -61.72 1.11 -2.30
CA THR A 1109 -62.77 0.93 -3.34
C THR A 1109 -63.45 2.24 -3.74
N GLN A 1110 -63.18 3.34 -3.03
CA GLN A 1110 -63.78 4.65 -3.30
C GLN A 1110 -63.52 5.13 -4.74
N GLY A 1111 -64.57 5.58 -5.42
CA GLY A 1111 -64.51 6.01 -6.82
C GLY A 1111 -64.44 4.87 -7.84
N THR A 1112 -64.56 3.61 -7.41
CA THR A 1112 -64.66 2.44 -8.29
C THR A 1112 -66.05 1.79 -8.20
N PRO A 1113 -66.48 1.03 -9.22
CA PRO A 1113 -67.76 0.30 -9.19
C PRO A 1113 -67.92 -0.64 -7.98
N TYR A 1114 -66.81 -1.10 -7.41
CA TYR A 1114 -66.77 -2.04 -6.30
C TYR A 1114 -67.14 -1.43 -4.94
N HIS A 1115 -67.20 -0.09 -4.81
CA HIS A 1115 -67.70 0.56 -3.59
C HIS A 1115 -69.19 0.24 -3.34
N SER A 1116 -69.92 -0.12 -4.39
CA SER A 1116 -71.33 -0.53 -4.33
C SER A 1116 -71.60 -1.66 -3.33
N TYR A 1117 -70.65 -2.58 -3.10
CA TYR A 1117 -70.78 -3.64 -2.10
C TYR A 1117 -70.80 -3.10 -0.66
N TYR A 1118 -70.00 -2.07 -0.38
CA TYR A 1118 -70.01 -1.38 0.91
C TYR A 1118 -71.35 -0.65 1.12
N ALA A 1119 -71.82 0.08 0.11
CA ALA A 1119 -73.12 0.76 0.17
C ALA A 1119 -74.29 -0.22 0.38
N LEU A 1120 -74.28 -1.35 -0.34
CA LEU A 1120 -75.26 -2.43 -0.19
C LEU A 1120 -75.26 -3.00 1.24
N ALA A 1121 -74.07 -3.25 1.81
CA ALA A 1121 -73.92 -3.78 3.17
C ALA A 1121 -74.54 -2.90 4.26
N HIS A 1122 -74.59 -1.58 4.02
CA HIS A 1122 -75.10 -0.57 4.95
C HIS A 1122 -76.55 -0.16 4.66
N GLY A 1123 -77.25 -0.90 3.78
CA GLY A 1123 -78.66 -0.65 3.46
C GLY A 1123 -78.90 0.54 2.53
N GLN A 1124 -77.85 1.09 1.90
CA GLN A 1124 -77.94 2.21 0.95
C GLN A 1124 -78.19 1.68 -0.48
N LEU A 1125 -79.36 1.09 -0.70
CA LEU A 1125 -79.62 0.26 -1.89
C LEU A 1125 -79.55 1.04 -3.22
N ASP A 1126 -80.14 2.24 -3.28
CA ASP A 1126 -80.13 3.07 -4.51
C ASP A 1126 -78.73 3.63 -4.81
N THR A 1127 -77.97 3.98 -3.77
CA THR A 1127 -76.56 4.39 -3.89
C THR A 1127 -75.71 3.25 -4.44
N ALA A 1128 -75.89 2.03 -3.93
CA ALA A 1128 -75.16 0.86 -4.40
C ALA A 1128 -75.33 0.62 -5.91
N VAL A 1129 -76.57 0.69 -6.42
CA VAL A 1129 -76.85 0.53 -7.85
C VAL A 1129 -76.25 1.66 -8.69
N THR A 1130 -76.23 2.88 -8.16
CA THR A 1130 -75.67 4.06 -8.83
C THR A 1130 -74.14 3.97 -8.94
N GLU A 1131 -73.47 3.60 -7.86
CA GLU A 1131 -72.01 3.46 -7.84
C GLU A 1131 -71.52 2.33 -8.75
N ALA A 1132 -72.30 1.26 -8.88
CA ALA A 1132 -71.98 0.14 -9.76
C ALA A 1132 -72.11 0.47 -11.26
N ALA A 1133 -72.74 1.60 -11.64
CA ALA A 1133 -73.14 1.89 -13.03
C ALA A 1133 -71.99 1.98 -14.05
N ALA A 1134 -70.75 2.20 -13.59
CA ALA A 1134 -69.58 2.24 -14.46
C ALA A 1134 -69.11 0.84 -14.93
N ASP A 1135 -69.67 -0.25 -14.38
CA ASP A 1135 -69.41 -1.62 -14.81
C ASP A 1135 -70.73 -2.41 -14.92
N ALA A 1136 -71.10 -2.85 -16.12
CA ALA A 1136 -72.38 -3.47 -16.38
C ALA A 1136 -72.57 -4.81 -15.67
N ASP A 1137 -71.50 -5.59 -15.48
CA ASP A 1137 -71.55 -6.90 -14.82
C ASP A 1137 -71.69 -6.73 -13.30
N VAL A 1138 -70.92 -5.79 -12.72
CA VAL A 1138 -71.05 -5.42 -11.30
C VAL A 1138 -72.43 -4.83 -11.03
N GLN A 1139 -72.93 -3.97 -11.91
CA GLN A 1139 -74.26 -3.36 -11.77
C GLN A 1139 -75.37 -4.42 -11.79
N ALA A 1140 -75.34 -5.37 -12.73
CA ALA A 1140 -76.33 -6.44 -12.81
C ALA A 1140 -76.35 -7.29 -11.53
N ARG A 1141 -75.17 -7.59 -10.98
CA ARG A 1141 -75.02 -8.35 -9.72
C ARG A 1141 -75.58 -7.58 -8.52
N ILE A 1142 -75.26 -6.29 -8.40
CA ILE A 1142 -75.73 -5.42 -7.31
C ILE A 1142 -77.25 -5.23 -7.38
N VAL A 1143 -77.83 -5.04 -8.56
CA VAL A 1143 -79.30 -4.91 -8.73
C VAL A 1143 -80.04 -6.14 -8.20
N ARG A 1144 -79.54 -7.35 -8.47
CA ARG A 1144 -80.15 -8.59 -7.94
C ARG A 1144 -80.10 -8.67 -6.41
N LEU A 1145 -78.96 -8.32 -5.80
CA LEU A 1145 -78.81 -8.31 -4.35
C LEU A 1145 -79.63 -7.19 -3.69
N ALA A 1146 -79.64 -5.99 -4.28
CA ALA A 1146 -80.40 -4.85 -3.79
C ALA A 1146 -81.92 -5.12 -3.84
N ALA A 1147 -82.42 -5.75 -4.91
CA ALA A 1147 -83.84 -6.12 -5.01
C ALA A 1147 -84.25 -7.23 -4.00
N ALA A 1148 -83.32 -8.12 -3.65
CA ALA A 1148 -83.54 -9.14 -2.62
C ALA A 1148 -83.39 -8.59 -1.18
N SER A 1149 -82.95 -7.35 -1.01
CA SER A 1149 -82.68 -6.74 0.30
C SER A 1149 -83.93 -6.31 1.06
N HIS A 1150 -83.80 -6.26 2.39
CA HIS A 1150 -84.79 -5.65 3.26
C HIS A 1150 -84.90 -4.14 2.94
N GLY A 1151 -86.13 -3.66 2.71
CA GLY A 1151 -86.37 -2.26 2.33
C GLY A 1151 -86.23 -1.97 0.82
N ALA A 1152 -86.11 -2.98 -0.05
CA ALA A 1152 -86.06 -2.78 -1.49
C ALA A 1152 -87.30 -2.03 -2.02
N SER A 1153 -87.06 -1.00 -2.83
CA SER A 1153 -88.12 -0.18 -3.45
C SER A 1153 -88.80 -0.91 -4.61
N ALA A 1154 -90.02 -0.50 -4.97
CA ALA A 1154 -90.72 -1.02 -6.15
C ALA A 1154 -89.92 -0.80 -7.45
N ALA A 1155 -89.12 0.27 -7.52
CA ALA A 1155 -88.25 0.55 -8.66
C ALA A 1155 -87.12 -0.49 -8.78
N LEU A 1156 -86.48 -0.88 -7.66
CA LEU A 1156 -85.44 -1.92 -7.66
C LEU A 1156 -86.01 -3.31 -8.04
N LEU A 1157 -87.22 -3.64 -7.56
CA LEU A 1157 -87.91 -4.86 -7.97
C LEU A 1157 -88.20 -4.90 -9.47
N GLN A 1158 -88.62 -3.75 -10.05
CA GLN A 1158 -88.84 -3.64 -11.49
C GLN A 1158 -87.53 -3.77 -12.28
N GLN A 1159 -86.44 -3.12 -11.83
CA GLN A 1159 -85.13 -3.25 -12.46
C GLN A 1159 -84.63 -4.70 -12.46
N ALA A 1160 -84.74 -5.41 -11.33
CA ALA A 1160 -84.33 -6.81 -11.25
C ALA A 1160 -85.19 -7.73 -12.13
N ARG A 1161 -86.49 -7.44 -12.29
CA ARG A 1161 -87.40 -8.23 -13.13
C ARG A 1161 -87.09 -8.14 -14.63
N VAL A 1162 -86.56 -7.01 -15.10
CA VAL A 1162 -86.24 -6.79 -16.52
C VAL A 1162 -84.80 -7.14 -16.89
N LEU A 1163 -83.96 -7.54 -15.92
CA LEU A 1163 -82.60 -8.00 -16.21
C LEU A 1163 -82.64 -9.27 -17.09
N PRO A 1164 -81.71 -9.41 -18.07
CA PRO A 1164 -81.54 -10.66 -18.79
C PRO A 1164 -81.37 -11.84 -17.83
N GLU A 1165 -81.90 -13.01 -18.18
CA GLU A 1165 -81.98 -14.17 -17.28
C GLU A 1165 -80.61 -14.53 -16.69
N SER A 1166 -79.52 -14.45 -17.45
CA SER A 1166 -78.15 -14.78 -17.00
C SER A 1166 -77.36 -13.60 -16.42
N ALA A 1167 -77.76 -12.34 -16.65
CA ALA A 1167 -76.96 -11.18 -16.29
C ALA A 1167 -76.83 -11.05 -14.76
N GLY A 1168 -75.60 -10.98 -14.23
CA GLY A 1168 -75.34 -10.90 -12.79
C GLY A 1168 -75.75 -12.14 -11.98
N LEU A 1169 -76.06 -13.27 -12.64
CA LEU A 1169 -76.29 -14.55 -11.97
C LEU A 1169 -74.98 -15.30 -11.78
N ASP A 1170 -74.71 -15.67 -10.54
CA ASP A 1170 -73.60 -16.53 -10.14
C ASP A 1170 -74.04 -17.45 -8.98
N PRO A 1171 -73.19 -18.37 -8.49
CA PRO A 1171 -73.54 -19.27 -7.38
C PRO A 1171 -74.01 -18.59 -6.09
N ILE A 1172 -73.75 -17.29 -5.92
CA ILE A 1172 -74.07 -16.51 -4.73
C ILE A 1172 -75.36 -15.71 -4.92
N THR A 1173 -75.58 -15.11 -6.10
CA THR A 1173 -76.79 -14.31 -6.38
C THR A 1173 -77.98 -15.15 -6.84
N ALA A 1174 -77.76 -16.29 -7.49
CA ALA A 1174 -78.84 -17.16 -7.98
C ALA A 1174 -79.79 -17.66 -6.87
N PRO A 1175 -79.31 -18.12 -5.69
CA PRO A 1175 -80.18 -18.51 -4.58
C PRO A 1175 -81.09 -17.38 -4.12
N SER A 1176 -80.54 -16.17 -3.91
CA SER A 1176 -81.30 -15.01 -3.45
C SER A 1176 -82.30 -14.52 -4.50
N ALA A 1177 -81.92 -14.59 -5.79
CA ALA A 1177 -82.82 -14.27 -6.89
C ALA A 1177 -83.98 -15.28 -7.00
N TRP A 1178 -83.71 -16.58 -6.80
CA TRP A 1178 -84.77 -17.60 -6.73
C TRP A 1178 -85.72 -17.32 -5.57
N ALA A 1179 -85.20 -17.03 -4.38
CA ALA A 1179 -86.02 -16.70 -3.21
C ALA A 1179 -86.89 -15.44 -3.43
N LEU A 1180 -86.32 -14.41 -4.07
CA LEU A 1180 -87.06 -13.21 -4.44
C LEU A 1180 -88.19 -13.51 -5.45
N ALA A 1181 -87.88 -14.26 -6.51
CA ALA A 1181 -88.87 -14.66 -7.51
C ALA A 1181 -90.02 -15.47 -6.89
N ALA A 1182 -89.72 -16.38 -5.96
CA ALA A 1182 -90.73 -17.14 -5.23
C ALA A 1182 -91.61 -16.26 -4.33
N ARG A 1183 -91.04 -15.22 -3.69
CA ARG A 1183 -91.80 -14.24 -2.88
C ARG A 1183 -92.74 -13.39 -3.72
N GLU A 1184 -92.27 -12.92 -4.87
CA GLU A 1184 -93.01 -12.00 -5.76
C GLU A 1184 -93.92 -12.72 -6.78
N GLY A 1185 -93.90 -14.06 -6.81
CA GLY A 1185 -94.69 -14.87 -7.74
C GLY A 1185 -94.19 -14.85 -9.19
N TRP A 1186 -92.88 -14.68 -9.40
CA TRP A 1186 -92.24 -14.74 -10.72
C TRP A 1186 -91.87 -16.18 -11.12
N GLN A 1187 -91.42 -16.40 -12.37
CA GLN A 1187 -90.95 -17.72 -12.80
C GLN A 1187 -89.65 -18.11 -12.07
N THR A 1188 -89.57 -19.38 -11.65
CA THR A 1188 -88.46 -19.85 -10.79
C THR A 1188 -87.62 -20.97 -11.40
N ASP A 1189 -88.05 -21.62 -12.49
CA ASP A 1189 -87.39 -22.82 -13.02
C ASP A 1189 -85.93 -22.57 -13.43
N ALA A 1190 -85.65 -21.50 -14.17
CA ALA A 1190 -84.30 -21.13 -14.59
C ALA A 1190 -83.41 -20.76 -13.41
N LEU A 1191 -83.95 -20.05 -12.41
CA LEU A 1191 -83.21 -19.63 -11.20
C LEU A 1191 -82.93 -20.82 -10.27
N ARG A 1192 -83.86 -21.76 -10.18
CA ARG A 1192 -83.67 -23.03 -9.47
C ARG A 1192 -82.61 -23.89 -10.16
N ALA A 1193 -82.66 -24.02 -11.48
CA ALA A 1193 -81.64 -24.74 -12.26
C ALA A 1193 -80.26 -24.09 -12.10
N ALA A 1194 -80.16 -22.76 -12.21
CA ALA A 1194 -78.92 -22.02 -11.99
C ALA A 1194 -78.39 -22.19 -10.55
N THR A 1195 -79.28 -22.21 -9.55
CA THR A 1195 -78.90 -22.47 -8.15
C THR A 1195 -78.33 -23.88 -7.98
N LEU A 1196 -79.03 -24.90 -8.50
CA LEU A 1196 -78.60 -26.30 -8.42
C LEU A 1196 -77.28 -26.54 -9.15
N GLN A 1197 -77.10 -25.92 -10.32
CA GLN A 1197 -75.87 -26.03 -11.10
C GLN A 1197 -74.72 -25.26 -10.46
N GLY A 1198 -74.97 -24.05 -9.97
CA GLY A 1198 -73.94 -23.14 -9.47
C GLY A 1198 -73.39 -23.52 -8.08
N THR A 1199 -74.20 -24.13 -7.22
CA THR A 1199 -73.81 -24.44 -5.83
C THR A 1199 -73.26 -25.87 -5.62
N GLY A 1200 -73.13 -26.65 -6.70
CA GLY A 1200 -72.49 -27.98 -6.64
C GLY A 1200 -73.20 -28.96 -5.71
N GLU A 1201 -72.44 -29.70 -4.89
CA GLU A 1201 -72.97 -30.71 -3.96
C GLU A 1201 -73.97 -30.10 -2.94
N ASP A 1202 -73.84 -28.81 -2.60
CA ASP A 1202 -74.74 -28.13 -1.66
C ASP A 1202 -76.13 -27.85 -2.26
N GLY A 1203 -76.25 -27.74 -3.59
CA GLY A 1203 -77.47 -27.25 -4.24
C GLY A 1203 -78.70 -28.09 -3.92
N ALA A 1204 -78.55 -29.42 -3.86
CA ALA A 1204 -79.63 -30.31 -3.48
C ALA A 1204 -80.07 -30.12 -2.01
N TYR A 1205 -79.13 -29.85 -1.10
CA TYR A 1205 -79.43 -29.56 0.31
C TYR A 1205 -80.14 -28.22 0.47
N ILE A 1206 -79.62 -27.17 -0.21
CA ILE A 1206 -80.21 -25.82 -0.20
C ILE A 1206 -81.62 -25.85 -0.77
N ALA A 1207 -81.84 -26.54 -1.90
CA ALA A 1207 -83.16 -26.65 -2.52
C ALA A 1207 -84.18 -27.34 -1.60
N ARG A 1208 -83.80 -28.47 -0.95
CA ARG A 1208 -84.69 -29.16 0.00
C ARG A 1208 -85.03 -28.30 1.21
N PHE A 1209 -84.05 -27.55 1.75
CA PHE A 1209 -84.29 -26.58 2.81
C PHE A 1209 -85.28 -25.50 2.36
N PHE A 1210 -85.06 -24.92 1.18
CA PHE A 1210 -85.91 -23.86 0.67
C PHE A 1210 -87.35 -24.35 0.40
N ASP A 1211 -87.51 -25.52 -0.19
CA ASP A 1211 -88.81 -26.15 -0.43
C ASP A 1211 -89.56 -26.39 0.91
N ALA A 1212 -88.85 -26.81 1.97
CA ALA A 1212 -89.43 -26.99 3.30
C ALA A 1212 -89.88 -25.67 3.95
N VAL A 1213 -89.11 -24.59 3.77
CA VAL A 1213 -89.48 -23.24 4.26
C VAL A 1213 -90.67 -22.69 3.47
N GLN A 1214 -90.70 -22.88 2.14
CA GLN A 1214 -91.79 -22.43 1.28
C GLN A 1214 -93.11 -23.15 1.59
N ALA A 1215 -93.04 -24.43 1.97
CA ALA A 1215 -94.20 -25.22 2.40
C ALA A 1215 -94.71 -24.86 3.83
N GLY A 1216 -94.06 -23.93 4.53
CA GLY A 1216 -94.43 -23.54 5.90
C GLY A 1216 -93.98 -24.50 7.00
N GLY A 1217 -92.93 -25.29 6.76
CA GLY A 1217 -92.35 -26.19 7.75
C GLY A 1217 -91.76 -25.45 8.97
N SER A 1218 -91.63 -26.16 10.10
CA SER A 1218 -91.01 -25.58 11.30
C SER A 1218 -89.51 -25.34 11.09
N GLN A 1219 -88.91 -24.44 11.89
CA GLN A 1219 -87.47 -24.17 11.85
C GLN A 1219 -86.64 -25.46 11.96
N GLN A 1220 -87.05 -26.39 12.83
CA GLN A 1220 -86.36 -27.67 13.02
C GLN A 1220 -86.47 -28.60 11.79
N GLN A 1221 -87.63 -28.63 11.13
CA GLN A 1221 -87.83 -29.42 9.91
C GLN A 1221 -87.01 -28.89 8.75
N ALA A 1222 -86.95 -27.57 8.59
CA ALA A 1222 -86.12 -26.93 7.59
C ALA A 1222 -84.63 -27.22 7.87
N GLU A 1223 -84.14 -26.98 9.09
CA GLU A 1223 -82.74 -27.25 9.45
C GLU A 1223 -82.30 -28.71 9.21
N ALA A 1224 -83.17 -29.69 9.48
CA ALA A 1224 -82.87 -31.09 9.21
C ALA A 1224 -82.65 -31.37 7.70
N ALA A 1225 -83.28 -30.61 6.81
CA ALA A 1225 -83.14 -30.77 5.36
C ALA A 1225 -81.76 -30.31 4.81
N LEU A 1226 -81.04 -29.47 5.56
CA LEU A 1226 -79.71 -29.00 5.18
C LEU A 1226 -78.61 -30.07 5.29
N GLY A 1227 -78.79 -31.08 6.14
CA GLY A 1227 -77.81 -32.17 6.29
C GLY A 1227 -76.36 -31.68 6.37
N GLY A 1228 -75.47 -32.31 5.58
CA GLY A 1228 -74.03 -32.04 5.52
C GLY A 1228 -73.62 -30.85 4.63
N VAL A 1229 -74.46 -29.82 4.49
CA VAL A 1229 -74.16 -28.62 3.68
C VAL A 1229 -72.93 -27.86 4.19
N SER A 1230 -72.19 -27.21 3.29
CA SER A 1230 -71.07 -26.33 3.65
C SER A 1230 -71.50 -25.08 4.44
N LEU A 1231 -70.52 -24.35 5.01
CA LEU A 1231 -70.76 -23.06 5.69
C LEU A 1231 -71.40 -22.02 4.76
N VAL A 1232 -70.90 -21.92 3.52
CA VAL A 1232 -71.42 -20.98 2.52
C VAL A 1232 -72.82 -21.40 2.10
N GLY A 1233 -73.03 -22.68 1.79
CA GLY A 1233 -74.34 -23.21 1.41
C GLY A 1233 -75.40 -23.01 2.51
N ARG A 1234 -75.03 -23.20 3.78
CA ARG A 1234 -75.89 -22.88 4.94
C ARG A 1234 -76.23 -21.39 5.00
N GLY A 1235 -75.25 -20.51 4.79
CA GLY A 1235 -75.44 -19.06 4.73
C GLY A 1235 -76.38 -18.64 3.58
N LEU A 1236 -76.25 -19.26 2.41
CA LEU A 1236 -77.12 -19.02 1.24
C LEU A 1236 -78.55 -19.49 1.52
N ALA A 1237 -78.72 -20.68 2.10
CA ALA A 1237 -80.03 -21.19 2.52
C ALA A 1237 -80.72 -20.25 3.52
N TYR A 1238 -80.01 -19.79 4.55
CA TYR A 1238 -80.54 -18.82 5.51
C TYR A 1238 -80.89 -17.48 4.87
N THR A 1239 -80.09 -17.02 3.90
CA THR A 1239 -80.40 -15.84 3.09
C THR A 1239 -81.70 -16.05 2.31
N MET A 1240 -81.87 -17.18 1.63
CA MET A 1240 -83.11 -17.50 0.91
C MET A 1240 -84.34 -17.49 1.81
N ALA A 1241 -84.24 -18.08 3.00
CA ALA A 1241 -85.33 -18.03 3.98
C ALA A 1241 -85.65 -16.59 4.44
N ALA A 1242 -84.61 -15.78 4.67
CA ALA A 1242 -84.77 -14.37 5.04
C ALA A 1242 -85.43 -13.53 3.94
N VAL A 1243 -85.05 -13.75 2.68
CA VAL A 1243 -85.64 -13.09 1.52
C VAL A 1243 -87.11 -13.48 1.36
N LEU A 1244 -87.44 -14.78 1.42
CA LEU A 1244 -88.80 -15.30 1.22
C LEU A 1244 -89.77 -14.90 2.34
N LEU A 1245 -89.35 -15.04 3.61
CA LEU A 1245 -90.22 -14.79 4.77
C LEU A 1245 -90.28 -13.31 5.16
N GLY A 1246 -89.33 -12.49 4.70
CA GLY A 1246 -89.23 -11.07 5.03
C GLY A 1246 -89.15 -10.84 6.55
N GLN A 1247 -90.03 -9.99 7.09
CA GLN A 1247 -90.09 -9.71 8.53
C GLN A 1247 -90.42 -10.92 9.40
N ARG A 1248 -91.04 -11.97 8.83
CA ARG A 1248 -91.41 -13.21 9.56
C ARG A 1248 -90.24 -14.19 9.74
N CYS A 1249 -89.08 -13.91 9.15
CA CYS A 1249 -87.90 -14.78 9.28
C CYS A 1249 -87.38 -14.80 10.74
N PRO A 1250 -87.09 -15.99 11.31
CA PRO A 1250 -86.41 -16.09 12.60
C PRO A 1250 -85.05 -15.37 12.61
N ASP A 1251 -84.75 -14.66 13.70
CA ASP A 1251 -83.49 -13.92 13.86
C ASP A 1251 -82.24 -14.82 13.83
N ALA A 1252 -82.40 -16.10 14.15
CA ALA A 1252 -81.33 -17.09 14.05
C ALA A 1252 -80.84 -17.25 12.60
N TRP A 1253 -81.74 -17.25 11.61
CA TRP A 1253 -81.37 -17.35 10.20
C TRP A 1253 -80.80 -16.04 9.66
N ARG A 1254 -81.35 -14.89 10.05
CA ARG A 1254 -80.77 -13.58 9.66
C ARG A 1254 -79.35 -13.40 10.19
N ARG A 1255 -79.13 -13.63 11.49
CA ARG A 1255 -77.79 -13.55 12.11
C ARG A 1255 -76.85 -14.62 11.55
N GLY A 1256 -77.33 -15.84 11.35
CA GLY A 1256 -76.55 -16.92 10.75
C GLY A 1256 -76.07 -16.57 9.34
N ALA A 1257 -76.93 -16.02 8.48
CA ALA A 1257 -76.54 -15.54 7.16
C ALA A 1257 -75.52 -14.40 7.23
N GLN A 1258 -75.71 -13.44 8.14
CA GLN A 1258 -74.76 -12.33 8.37
C GLN A 1258 -73.40 -12.78 8.91
N GLN A 1259 -73.35 -13.89 9.65
CA GLN A 1259 -72.10 -14.43 10.21
C GLN A 1259 -71.36 -15.34 9.22
N LEU A 1260 -72.10 -16.12 8.43
CA LEU A 1260 -71.55 -17.10 7.49
C LEU A 1260 -71.16 -16.51 6.14
N LEU A 1261 -71.83 -15.44 5.70
CA LEU A 1261 -71.57 -14.76 4.43
C LEU A 1261 -70.94 -13.38 4.65
N PHE A 1262 -70.06 -12.99 3.73
CA PHE A 1262 -69.53 -11.63 3.66
C PHE A 1262 -70.50 -10.72 2.91
N ALA A 1263 -70.35 -9.40 3.03
CA ALA A 1263 -71.32 -8.44 2.54
C ALA A 1263 -71.44 -8.44 1.00
N SER A 1264 -70.37 -8.78 0.28
CA SER A 1264 -70.41 -8.95 -1.18
C SER A 1264 -71.16 -10.21 -1.64
N GLU A 1265 -71.63 -11.04 -0.69
CA GLU A 1265 -72.22 -12.35 -0.96
C GLU A 1265 -73.68 -12.47 -0.51
N ARG A 1266 -74.26 -11.39 0.02
CA ARG A 1266 -75.64 -11.42 0.52
C ARG A 1266 -76.34 -10.08 0.27
N PRO A 1267 -77.68 -10.09 0.16
CA PRO A 1267 -78.45 -8.86 0.26
C PRO A 1267 -78.34 -8.25 1.67
N TYR A 1268 -78.77 -7.00 1.80
CA TYR A 1268 -78.97 -6.37 3.11
C TYR A 1268 -80.17 -7.03 3.80
N LEU A 1269 -79.96 -7.65 4.96
CA LEU A 1269 -80.97 -8.48 5.64
C LEU A 1269 -81.64 -7.79 6.85
N GLY A 1270 -81.32 -6.53 7.11
CA GLY A 1270 -81.78 -5.79 8.30
C GLY A 1270 -80.72 -5.64 9.36
#